data_AF-A0AA36BZK9-F1
#
_entry.id   AF-A0AA36BZK9-F1
#
_cell.length_a   1.000
_cell.length_b   1.000
_cell.length_c   1.000
_cell.angle_alpha   90.00
_cell.angle_beta   90.00
_cell.angle_gamma   90.00
#
_symmetry.space_group_name_H-M   'P 1'
#
loop_
_entity.id
_entity.type
_entity.pdbx_description
1 polymer ?
#
loop_
_entity_poly.entity_id
_entity_poly.type
_entity_poly.pdbx_seq_one_letter_code
_entity_poly.pdbx_strand_id
1 'polypeptide(L)'
;MAIVTVLQLSALLQIFWLPVPNPKEPTGNRVFIRKNVSALTQTETHNLYSAVNLFLNDERATGYANFSAFHDNQSSCTKRSDGTRSYCATHGKATYLLWNRLYLAQLEQALASYEGFTGLFYYDWTSIKIPMNKMTFISHYHTKNFLLEGALLALEQDDYCRFAIMLEMALIQSFFHTGITPYRLDDMAICHYTVNTDRMFALWQQLQDYRGRRAAINCALNLLQKPLGPFDRVYSNRVNLSRINAEPMQLVNPAVSLGYHYDDLSLNGMNISRISQLLQERRSKPRSFASFQLRAIKASAKFRVLVCVSRKSDTEHLLADDCSNDAGSFFVLGGDDIHQQKWNYGYPYLFEITDVVKSLGVPLDGDYYVHADISALNGTQLKDDIIPPPTVSYIPGRRHANERKLKKLHRKFHKKLHKTSIKRKNVNDLTKIEQLELRLAMVCFAKDKSMQGYQILAEYSGLLKKCPQPESTHQRVCRVHGNPVFLHWNRLAVKQFENSLGVCGTSVALPYWDWTDPVNTIPLYLSNHSFYDPDWMQFRLNPFSRLSVDFMSYNEEAPRNTEWITENLGDEKHGSLFSQLLLAFEQEDFCDFEIQLEVLQNSFYNIFSVPEFPTLDHMSFDPLFWMHSNQVDRLWATWQALQVYRGLSSAAHCIQSDLHRLLKPFSDGPPINTNLITFEHSTPDQVHDYRSNLHYEFESLNLGADMSIGIPDLYTRIEDLKKKDRVFIGFLLRGIKTSAKIQVAVNENSRDNVKRSVPMILASILVYGSREENDWGFDRYYKHEITHSLLRLGYNYDDKIHLNVYAEDINGTTLPDDILPEPVIIYVPNKDNSKWPLQYLPTHERKLVDTLTSMEEVEIREAMRMFKADKTATGFQRISAMHGSLHWCPYLAAPVKHMCCHHNSKTFLPWHRLLMMNFDDGLRRYGHRLGTPYWDWTRPFSALPKLATEKVYRDLSGKLRENPFLRTHIDYLGVDTVRDVEAKLFHPSHRRRVYEFVLNALEHSEFERFQSELEHVHNLMHVLVGGWATYSMSCLAYAAYDPIFYLHHSMVDRVWAVWQEMHSAFFPDPSYGSPCPYGAKYNETLSPFNITSANVYPTTWKYSLPWMTFDYGTNFQYGYDSLTINGKSVAKLSWEIQERQRRDRWFIIAYDLKDIKESYIVRFYITPTNTAGKALNSSNKLFPAGEIYVFSGKRARPWETNVTYRIEITDLSRRQGLWKDNQFVLKHRVFEIQGEEIHNVTLRASVVFVPRKPDRRCNEFAGRNVCSFVQ
;
A
#
# COMPACT_ATOMS: atom_id res chain seq x y z
N MET A 1 21.65 -55.22 32.77
CA MET A 1 20.79 -56.37 33.06
C MET A 1 19.67 -56.39 32.02
N ALA A 2 19.94 -57.04 30.90
CA ALA A 2 18.94 -57.41 29.91
C ALA A 2 18.23 -58.69 30.40
N ILE A 3 17.01 -58.94 29.92
CA ILE A 3 16.21 -60.17 30.15
C ILE A 3 15.51 -60.26 31.52
N VAL A 4 14.69 -59.27 31.93
CA VAL A 4 13.51 -59.51 32.80
C VAL A 4 12.50 -58.38 32.60
N THR A 5 11.61 -58.49 31.60
CA THR A 5 10.21 -57.98 31.62
C THR A 5 9.48 -58.34 30.31
N VAL A 6 9.62 -59.61 29.91
CA VAL A 6 8.77 -60.29 28.91
C VAL A 6 7.80 -61.27 29.62
N LEU A 7 7.69 -61.23 30.96
CA LEU A 7 7.00 -62.26 31.75
C LEU A 7 6.16 -61.71 32.93
N GLN A 8 5.30 -60.71 32.71
CA GLN A 8 4.19 -60.43 33.64
C GLN A 8 2.91 -59.99 32.92
N LEU A 9 2.48 -60.78 31.93
CA LEU A 9 1.09 -60.85 31.46
C LEU A 9 0.75 -62.27 30.95
N SER A 10 1.36 -63.29 31.57
CA SER A 10 1.08 -64.71 31.36
C SER A 10 0.30 -65.33 32.53
N ALA A 11 -0.43 -64.51 33.29
CA ALA A 11 -1.32 -64.96 34.36
C ALA A 11 -2.74 -64.40 34.15
N LEU A 12 -3.34 -64.71 33.01
CA LEU A 12 -4.79 -64.73 32.77
C LEU A 12 -5.11 -65.51 31.47
N LEU A 13 -4.33 -66.57 31.21
CA LEU A 13 -4.64 -67.61 30.22
C LEU A 13 -5.13 -68.84 30.98
N GLN A 14 -6.38 -68.77 31.42
CA GLN A 14 -7.26 -69.93 31.56
C GLN A 14 -8.68 -69.41 31.80
N ILE A 15 -9.63 -70.06 31.14
CA ILE A 15 -11.08 -69.83 31.09
C ILE A 15 -11.54 -68.98 29.89
N PHE A 16 -12.43 -69.62 29.11
CA PHE A 16 -13.19 -69.18 27.93
C PHE A 16 -12.55 -69.39 26.54
N TRP A 17 -12.52 -70.67 26.15
CA TRP A 17 -12.97 -71.05 24.80
C TRP A 17 -14.48 -70.81 24.70
N LEU A 18 -14.87 -69.72 24.04
CA LEU A 18 -16.19 -69.57 23.45
C LEU A 18 -16.00 -69.18 21.97
N PRO A 19 -16.87 -69.66 21.07
CA PRO A 19 -16.76 -69.36 19.64
C PRO A 19 -16.92 -67.85 19.42
N VAL A 20 -15.96 -67.29 18.68
CA VAL A 20 -15.91 -65.88 18.25
C VAL A 20 -17.16 -65.56 17.42
N PRO A 21 -17.97 -64.55 17.76
CA PRO A 21 -19.00 -64.07 16.86
C PRO A 21 -18.34 -63.42 15.63
N ASN A 22 -18.81 -63.76 14.44
CA ASN A 22 -18.42 -63.07 13.22
C ASN A 22 -18.65 -61.55 13.36
N PRO A 23 -17.66 -60.70 13.05
CA PRO A 23 -17.86 -59.25 13.02
C PRO A 23 -18.93 -58.90 11.98
N LYS A 24 -20.02 -58.28 12.44
CA LYS A 24 -21.08 -57.76 11.56
C LYS A 24 -20.56 -56.52 10.80
N GLU A 25 -21.02 -56.36 9.55
CA GLU A 25 -20.82 -55.10 8.81
C GLU A 25 -21.37 -53.92 9.63
N PRO A 26 -20.64 -52.78 9.71
CA PRO A 26 -21.08 -51.64 10.51
C PRO A 26 -22.35 -51.04 9.90
N THR A 27 -23.46 -51.18 10.62
CA THR A 27 -24.75 -50.56 10.31
C THR A 27 -25.00 -49.42 11.30
N GLY A 28 -24.86 -48.17 10.83
CA GLY A 28 -25.28 -46.96 11.56
C GLY A 28 -24.16 -46.02 12.05
N ASN A 29 -24.38 -44.70 11.92
CA ASN A 29 -23.52 -43.62 12.39
C ASN A 29 -23.40 -43.64 13.93
N ARG A 30 -22.43 -44.39 14.45
CA ARG A 30 -22.08 -44.40 15.88
C ARG A 30 -21.21 -43.16 16.16
N VAL A 31 -21.65 -42.29 17.08
CA VAL A 31 -20.86 -41.14 17.50
C VAL A 31 -19.88 -41.55 18.60
N PHE A 32 -18.59 -41.33 18.40
CA PHE A 32 -17.53 -41.69 19.36
C PHE A 32 -17.19 -40.54 20.31
N ILE A 33 -16.81 -40.88 21.55
CA ILE A 33 -16.27 -39.92 22.52
C ILE A 33 -14.81 -40.28 22.77
N ARG A 34 -13.90 -39.43 22.30
CA ARG A 34 -12.47 -39.59 22.52
C ARG A 34 -12.09 -39.04 23.89
N LYS A 35 -11.61 -39.92 24.77
CA LYS A 35 -11.30 -39.59 26.16
C LYS A 35 -9.82 -39.42 26.42
N ASN A 36 -9.48 -38.65 27.46
CA ASN A 36 -8.12 -38.66 27.98
C ASN A 36 -7.78 -40.08 28.49
N VAL A 37 -6.55 -40.55 28.25
CA VAL A 37 -6.07 -41.85 28.77
C VAL A 37 -6.31 -42.00 30.28
N SER A 38 -6.20 -40.91 31.04
CA SER A 38 -6.39 -40.89 32.50
C SER A 38 -7.86 -40.99 32.94
N ALA A 39 -8.81 -40.80 32.03
CA ALA A 39 -10.25 -40.87 32.26
C ALA A 39 -10.87 -42.20 31.78
N LEU A 40 -10.07 -43.12 31.24
CA LEU A 40 -10.54 -44.43 30.81
C LEU A 40 -10.86 -45.33 32.01
N THR A 41 -12.01 -46.01 31.94
CA THR A 41 -12.36 -47.08 32.88
C THR A 41 -11.59 -48.36 32.56
N GLN A 42 -11.43 -49.25 33.54
CA GLN A 42 -10.76 -50.56 33.32
C GLN A 42 -11.43 -51.35 32.19
N THR A 43 -12.76 -51.28 32.08
CA THR A 43 -13.52 -51.95 31.01
C THR A 43 -13.20 -51.36 29.64
N GLU A 44 -13.16 -50.03 29.52
CA GLU A 44 -12.79 -49.36 28.26
C GLU A 44 -11.35 -49.68 27.85
N THR A 45 -10.41 -49.69 28.80
CA THR A 45 -9.02 -50.10 28.54
C THR A 45 -8.92 -51.54 28.06
N HIS A 46 -9.66 -52.45 28.70
CA HIS A 46 -9.68 -53.87 28.30
C HIS A 46 -10.27 -54.05 26.90
N ASN A 47 -11.42 -53.44 26.62
CA ASN A 47 -12.08 -53.53 25.32
C ASN A 47 -11.20 -52.97 24.20
N LEU A 48 -10.51 -51.86 24.46
CA LEU A 48 -9.59 -51.26 23.51
C LEU A 48 -8.40 -52.18 23.23
N TYR A 49 -7.78 -52.73 24.27
CA TYR A 49 -6.67 -53.65 24.13
C TYR A 49 -7.07 -54.88 23.29
N SER A 50 -8.23 -55.45 23.59
CA SER A 50 -8.80 -56.57 22.83
C SER A 50 -9.06 -56.21 21.36
N ALA A 51 -9.66 -55.04 21.09
CA ALA A 51 -9.91 -54.57 19.72
C ALA A 51 -8.62 -54.33 18.93
N VAL A 52 -7.62 -53.66 19.52
CA VAL A 52 -6.33 -53.40 18.89
C VAL A 52 -5.57 -54.70 18.62
N ASN A 53 -5.57 -55.65 19.56
CA ASN A 53 -4.91 -56.93 19.36
C ASN A 53 -5.54 -57.77 18.23
N LEU A 54 -6.88 -57.72 18.10
CA LEU A 54 -7.57 -58.35 16.98
C LEU A 54 -7.26 -57.62 15.66
N PHE A 55 -7.19 -56.30 15.68
CA PHE A 55 -6.89 -55.46 14.52
C PHE A 55 -5.47 -55.67 13.98
N LEU A 56 -4.47 -55.80 14.86
CA LEU A 56 -3.08 -56.07 14.49
C LEU A 56 -2.91 -57.40 13.74
N ASN A 57 -3.78 -58.38 14.03
CA ASN A 57 -3.75 -59.71 13.41
C ASN A 57 -4.80 -59.88 12.29
N ASP A 58 -5.50 -58.81 11.90
CA ASP A 58 -6.53 -58.87 10.86
C ASP A 58 -5.92 -58.77 9.46
N GLU A 59 -6.06 -59.83 8.66
CA GLU A 59 -5.58 -59.89 7.28
C GLU A 59 -6.57 -59.29 6.26
N ARG A 60 -7.76 -58.85 6.69
CA ARG A 60 -8.76 -58.22 5.80
C ARG A 60 -8.24 -56.89 5.22
N ALA A 61 -8.93 -56.42 4.18
CA ALA A 61 -8.64 -55.12 3.57
C ALA A 61 -8.76 -53.92 4.55
N THR A 62 -9.46 -54.11 5.66
CA THR A 62 -9.60 -53.13 6.75
C THR A 62 -8.64 -53.37 7.91
N GLY A 63 -7.78 -54.38 7.85
CA GLY A 63 -6.85 -54.73 8.92
C GLY A 63 -5.59 -53.87 8.96
N TYR A 64 -4.75 -54.09 9.98
CA TYR A 64 -3.65 -53.20 10.31
C TYR A 64 -2.63 -52.97 9.19
N ALA A 65 -2.19 -54.03 8.51
CA ALA A 65 -1.18 -53.94 7.45
C ALA A 65 -1.63 -53.04 6.28
N ASN A 66 -2.91 -53.08 5.94
CA ASN A 66 -3.48 -52.22 4.91
C ASN A 66 -3.70 -50.78 5.41
N PHE A 67 -4.04 -50.62 6.68
CA PHE A 67 -4.18 -49.31 7.31
C PHE A 67 -2.82 -48.56 7.44
N SER A 68 -1.77 -49.21 7.94
CA SER A 68 -0.44 -48.60 8.05
C SER A 68 0.16 -48.26 6.68
N ALA A 69 -0.15 -49.06 5.66
CA ALA A 69 0.22 -48.79 4.28
C ALA A 69 -0.33 -47.46 3.73
N PHE A 70 -1.41 -46.89 4.27
CA PHE A 70 -1.90 -45.56 3.83
C PHE A 70 -0.90 -44.45 4.15
N HIS A 71 -0.08 -44.63 5.18
CA HIS A 71 0.98 -43.69 5.53
C HIS A 71 2.27 -43.99 4.73
N ASP A 72 2.71 -45.26 4.73
CA ASP A 72 4.07 -45.66 4.35
C ASP A 72 4.21 -46.28 2.93
N ASN A 73 3.12 -46.69 2.27
CA ASN A 73 3.23 -47.45 1.02
C ASN A 73 3.37 -46.56 -0.23
N GLN A 74 4.58 -46.57 -0.80
CA GLN A 74 4.97 -45.85 -2.01
C GLN A 74 4.14 -46.22 -3.25
N SER A 75 3.62 -47.45 -3.33
CA SER A 75 2.83 -47.89 -4.48
C SER A 75 1.46 -47.20 -4.58
N SER A 76 0.98 -46.59 -3.49
CA SER A 76 -0.37 -46.06 -3.39
C SER A 76 -0.48 -44.55 -3.54
N CYS A 77 0.57 -43.85 -3.98
CA CYS A 77 0.56 -42.39 -4.11
C CYS A 77 1.04 -41.84 -5.46
N THR A 78 0.92 -40.52 -5.62
CA THR A 78 1.11 -39.80 -6.89
C THR A 78 2.51 -40.03 -7.46
N LYS A 79 2.56 -40.30 -8.76
CA LYS A 79 3.80 -40.42 -9.53
C LYS A 79 4.33 -39.01 -9.82
N ARG A 80 5.59 -38.75 -9.50
CA ARG A 80 6.28 -37.49 -9.83
C ARG A 80 6.53 -37.38 -11.33
N SER A 81 6.88 -36.18 -11.79
CA SER A 81 7.30 -35.90 -13.17
C SER A 81 8.53 -36.72 -13.58
N ASP A 82 9.44 -37.03 -12.64
CA ASP A 82 10.59 -37.93 -12.83
C ASP A 82 10.26 -39.43 -12.82
N GLY A 83 8.98 -39.78 -12.61
CA GLY A 83 8.49 -41.15 -12.60
C GLY A 83 8.58 -41.89 -11.25
N THR A 84 9.21 -41.30 -10.22
CA THR A 84 9.30 -41.87 -8.87
C THR A 84 7.99 -41.71 -8.08
N ARG A 85 7.76 -42.54 -7.06
CA ARG A 85 6.58 -42.46 -6.19
C ARG A 85 6.96 -42.00 -4.79
N SER A 86 6.22 -41.03 -4.26
CA SER A 86 6.40 -40.51 -2.91
C SER A 86 5.53 -41.21 -1.88
N TYR A 87 5.88 -41.06 -0.60
CA TYR A 87 5.00 -41.38 0.52
C TYR A 87 3.68 -40.59 0.44
N CYS A 88 2.64 -41.18 1.02
CA CYS A 88 1.28 -40.66 0.96
C CYS A 88 0.99 -39.60 2.00
N ALA A 89 1.60 -39.72 3.18
CA ALA A 89 1.46 -38.77 4.25
C ALA A 89 1.90 -37.36 3.84
N THR A 90 1.05 -36.37 4.12
CA THR A 90 1.35 -34.97 3.80
C THR A 90 2.05 -34.32 4.98
N HIS A 91 3.37 -34.19 4.95
CA HIS A 91 4.17 -33.42 5.92
C HIS A 91 4.54 -32.05 5.37
N GLY A 92 4.72 -31.06 6.24
CA GLY A 92 5.21 -29.75 5.83
C GLY A 92 4.24 -28.93 4.97
N LYS A 93 2.95 -29.28 4.99
CA LYS A 93 1.89 -28.73 4.12
C LYS A 93 0.68 -28.32 4.94
N ALA A 94 -0.10 -27.36 4.45
CA ALA A 94 -1.36 -26.93 5.08
C ALA A 94 -2.38 -28.08 5.26
N THR A 95 -2.27 -29.16 4.48
CA THR A 95 -3.12 -30.35 4.59
C THR A 95 -2.75 -31.29 5.74
N TYR A 96 -1.61 -31.09 6.42
CA TYR A 96 -1.07 -32.04 7.43
C TYR A 96 -2.08 -32.42 8.52
N LEU A 97 -2.69 -31.43 9.18
CA LEU A 97 -3.64 -31.69 10.28
C LEU A 97 -4.91 -32.41 9.77
N LEU A 98 -5.39 -32.04 8.58
CA LEU A 98 -6.59 -32.63 7.98
C LEU A 98 -6.34 -34.06 7.51
N TRP A 99 -5.16 -34.34 6.94
CA TRP A 99 -4.74 -35.69 6.56
C TRP A 99 -4.70 -36.61 7.77
N ASN A 100 -4.05 -36.17 8.87
CA ASN A 100 -3.97 -36.94 10.11
C ASN A 100 -5.35 -37.14 10.77
N ARG A 101 -6.22 -36.12 10.75
CA ARG A 101 -7.60 -36.23 11.22
C ARG A 101 -8.38 -37.34 10.50
N LEU A 102 -8.27 -37.40 9.18
CA LEU A 102 -8.92 -38.44 8.37
C LEU A 102 -8.29 -39.82 8.61
N TYR A 103 -6.96 -39.88 8.77
CA TYR A 103 -6.24 -41.10 9.09
C TYR A 103 -6.71 -41.71 10.43
N LEU A 104 -6.86 -40.88 11.47
CA LEU A 104 -7.39 -41.31 12.77
C LEU A 104 -8.85 -41.77 12.69
N ALA A 105 -9.70 -41.11 11.90
CA ALA A 105 -11.08 -41.54 11.71
C ALA A 105 -11.17 -42.88 10.97
N GLN A 106 -10.26 -43.13 10.02
CA GLN A 106 -10.16 -44.43 9.36
C GLN A 106 -9.76 -45.54 10.34
N LEU A 107 -8.80 -45.27 11.23
CA LEU A 107 -8.42 -46.19 12.31
C LEU A 107 -9.61 -46.49 13.24
N GLU A 108 -10.28 -45.44 13.70
CA GLU A 108 -11.42 -45.53 14.62
C GLU A 108 -12.57 -46.35 14.01
N GLN A 109 -12.84 -46.16 12.72
CA GLN A 109 -13.85 -46.94 11.99
C GLN A 109 -13.44 -48.40 11.80
N ALA A 110 -12.16 -48.69 11.57
CA ALA A 110 -11.67 -50.06 11.49
C ALA A 110 -11.79 -50.79 12.84
N LEU A 111 -11.43 -50.11 13.93
CA LEU A 111 -11.54 -50.63 15.29
C LEU A 111 -13.00 -50.79 15.76
N ALA A 112 -13.92 -49.98 15.24
CA ALA A 112 -15.34 -50.09 15.54
C ALA A 112 -15.98 -51.41 15.06
N SER A 113 -15.32 -52.16 14.18
CA SER A 113 -15.78 -53.49 13.75
C SER A 113 -15.59 -54.58 14.81
N TYR A 114 -14.84 -54.30 15.89
CA TYR A 114 -14.64 -55.21 17.01
C TYR A 114 -15.56 -54.87 18.18
N GLU A 115 -16.11 -55.91 18.80
CA GLU A 115 -17.10 -55.78 19.87
C GLU A 115 -16.50 -55.09 21.11
N GLY A 116 -17.26 -54.18 21.71
CA GLY A 116 -16.87 -53.46 22.93
C GLY A 116 -16.02 -52.20 22.73
N PHE A 117 -15.55 -51.88 21.51
CA PHE A 117 -14.80 -50.64 21.24
C PHE A 117 -15.66 -49.39 21.46
N THR A 118 -15.12 -48.41 22.20
CA THR A 118 -15.83 -47.19 22.63
C THR A 118 -15.32 -45.90 21.98
N GLY A 119 -14.14 -45.92 21.33
CA GLY A 119 -13.50 -44.77 20.69
C GLY A 119 -11.99 -44.73 20.94
N LEU A 120 -11.27 -43.94 20.15
CA LEU A 120 -9.85 -43.67 20.38
C LEU A 120 -9.64 -42.81 21.64
N PHE A 121 -8.51 -42.97 22.33
CA PHE A 121 -8.13 -42.08 23.42
C PHE A 121 -7.00 -41.15 22.99
N TYR A 122 -6.87 -40.02 23.69
CA TYR A 122 -5.76 -39.10 23.54
C TYR A 122 -4.86 -39.10 24.78
N TYR A 123 -3.55 -38.97 24.53
CA TYR A 123 -2.55 -38.74 25.57
C TYR A 123 -2.26 -37.24 25.64
N ASP A 124 -2.59 -36.58 26.75
CA ASP A 124 -2.27 -35.16 26.93
C ASP A 124 -0.78 -34.97 27.26
N TRP A 125 0.03 -34.96 26.20
CA TRP A 125 1.48 -34.75 26.25
C TRP A 125 1.87 -33.34 26.72
N THR A 126 0.92 -32.42 26.91
CA THR A 126 1.20 -31.11 27.53
C THR A 126 1.22 -31.15 29.06
N SER A 127 0.75 -32.25 29.65
CA SER A 127 0.71 -32.44 31.11
C SER A 127 2.04 -33.00 31.64
N ILE A 128 2.50 -32.48 32.79
CA ILE A 128 3.80 -32.83 33.41
C ILE A 128 3.81 -34.27 34.01
N LYS A 129 2.70 -35.00 33.96
CA LYS A 129 2.55 -36.32 34.60
C LYS A 129 2.96 -37.46 33.67
N ILE A 130 4.23 -37.52 33.27
CA ILE A 130 4.81 -38.76 32.74
C ILE A 130 5.22 -39.64 33.95
N PRO A 131 4.89 -40.95 34.00
CA PRO A 131 5.39 -41.83 35.05
C PRO A 131 6.93 -41.86 35.01
N MET A 132 7.57 -41.31 36.05
CA MET A 132 9.03 -41.13 36.17
C MET A 132 9.89 -42.41 36.09
N ASN A 133 9.29 -43.60 35.98
CA ASN A 133 10.03 -44.86 36.08
C ASN A 133 10.60 -45.41 34.76
N LYS A 134 10.47 -44.73 33.61
CA LYS A 134 10.95 -45.26 32.31
C LYS A 134 11.59 -44.26 31.34
N MET A 135 12.19 -43.16 31.79
CA MET A 135 13.00 -42.29 30.93
C MET A 135 14.42 -42.12 31.45
N THR A 136 15.33 -42.92 30.90
CA THR A 136 16.76 -42.69 30.98
C THR A 136 17.21 -41.93 29.74
N PHE A 137 16.91 -40.63 29.64
CA PHE A 137 17.64 -39.64 28.83
C PHE A 137 16.92 -38.29 28.99
N ILE A 138 17.54 -37.37 29.74
CA ILE A 138 17.60 -35.91 29.53
C ILE A 138 18.22 -35.32 30.81
N SER A 139 19.42 -34.80 30.68
CA SER A 139 20.14 -34.08 31.73
C SER A 139 19.74 -32.61 31.77
N HIS A 140 19.63 -32.07 32.99
CA HIS A 140 19.94 -30.68 33.39
C HIS A 140 19.29 -29.56 32.56
N TYR A 141 18.06 -29.16 32.92
CA TYR A 141 17.60 -27.77 33.12
C TYR A 141 16.10 -27.83 33.47
N HIS A 142 15.80 -28.10 34.74
CA HIS A 142 14.44 -28.09 35.28
C HIS A 142 13.92 -26.64 35.38
N THR A 143 12.84 -26.30 34.66
CA THR A 143 11.74 -25.39 35.11
C THR A 143 10.64 -25.17 34.06
N LYS A 144 10.89 -25.31 32.76
CA LYS A 144 9.92 -24.99 31.69
C LYS A 144 9.44 -26.22 30.90
N ASN A 145 8.14 -26.38 30.73
CA ASN A 145 7.54 -27.47 29.92
C ASN A 145 7.50 -27.04 28.44
N PHE A 146 8.50 -27.45 27.66
CA PHE A 146 8.62 -27.10 26.23
C PHE A 146 7.42 -27.55 25.38
N LEU A 147 6.78 -28.67 25.73
CA LEU A 147 5.62 -29.19 25.00
C LEU A 147 4.40 -28.28 25.19
N LEU A 148 4.15 -27.83 26.43
CA LEU A 148 3.09 -26.86 26.71
C LEU A 148 3.37 -25.51 26.03
N GLU A 149 4.63 -25.07 26.00
CA GLU A 149 5.00 -23.81 25.35
C GLU A 149 4.79 -23.85 23.83
N GLY A 150 5.18 -24.96 23.17
CA GLY A 150 4.91 -25.15 21.74
C GLY A 150 3.41 -25.16 21.43
N ALA A 151 2.62 -25.87 22.26
CA ALA A 151 1.17 -25.88 22.17
C ALA A 151 0.53 -24.48 22.35
N LEU A 152 0.98 -23.71 23.35
CA LEU A 152 0.50 -22.35 23.58
C LEU A 152 0.89 -21.41 22.43
N LEU A 153 2.10 -21.55 21.87
CA LEU A 153 2.56 -20.76 20.72
C LEU A 153 1.74 -21.04 19.45
N ALA A 154 1.35 -22.31 19.25
CA ALA A 154 0.43 -22.69 18.19
C ALA A 154 -0.95 -22.06 18.40
N LEU A 155 -1.57 -22.24 19.58
CA LEU A 155 -2.88 -21.64 19.92
C LEU A 155 -2.89 -20.10 19.91
N GLU A 156 -1.71 -19.50 20.01
CA GLU A 156 -1.53 -18.08 19.84
C GLU A 156 -1.73 -17.64 18.38
N GLN A 157 -1.58 -18.49 17.36
CA GLN A 157 -1.72 -18.06 15.97
C GLN A 157 -3.19 -17.80 15.61
N ASP A 158 -3.43 -16.71 14.87
CA ASP A 158 -4.77 -16.30 14.44
C ASP A 158 -5.15 -16.87 13.05
N ASP A 159 -4.14 -17.25 12.26
CA ASP A 159 -4.24 -17.84 10.92
C ASP A 159 -3.95 -19.34 10.98
N TYR A 160 -4.67 -20.13 10.17
CA TYR A 160 -4.55 -21.57 10.13
C TYR A 160 -3.16 -22.03 9.66
N CYS A 161 -2.56 -21.41 8.63
CA CYS A 161 -1.28 -21.88 8.12
C CYS A 161 -0.16 -21.71 9.15
N ARG A 162 -0.11 -20.58 9.85
CA ARG A 162 0.83 -20.39 10.97
C ARG A 162 0.54 -21.33 12.13
N PHE A 163 -0.74 -21.52 12.47
CA PHE A 163 -1.16 -22.47 13.51
C PHE A 163 -0.69 -23.90 13.19
N ALA A 164 -0.92 -24.37 11.97
CA ALA A 164 -0.61 -25.73 11.53
C ALA A 164 0.89 -26.03 11.61
N ILE A 165 1.76 -25.10 11.18
CA ILE A 165 3.22 -25.24 11.26
C ILE A 165 3.66 -25.41 12.72
N MET A 166 3.22 -24.51 13.61
CA MET A 166 3.61 -24.54 15.02
C MET A 166 3.11 -25.81 15.72
N LEU A 167 1.90 -26.26 15.37
CA LEU A 167 1.31 -27.46 15.96
C LEU A 167 1.95 -28.76 15.43
N GLU A 168 2.30 -28.84 14.14
CA GLU A 168 3.07 -29.95 13.57
C GLU A 168 4.41 -30.10 14.31
N MET A 169 5.12 -28.98 14.52
CA MET A 169 6.38 -28.97 15.26
C MET A 169 6.21 -29.38 16.74
N ALA A 170 5.15 -28.93 17.41
CA ALA A 170 4.86 -29.32 18.79
C ALA A 170 4.56 -30.84 18.92
N LEU A 171 3.84 -31.41 17.95
CA LEU A 171 3.59 -32.85 17.89
C LEU A 171 4.89 -33.63 17.68
N ILE A 172 5.73 -33.22 16.72
CA ILE A 172 7.02 -33.87 16.47
C ILE A 172 7.88 -33.87 17.75
N GLN A 173 7.93 -32.74 18.46
CA GLN A 173 8.62 -32.61 19.73
C GLN A 173 8.12 -33.62 20.77
N SER A 174 6.80 -33.86 20.82
CA SER A 174 6.20 -34.80 21.78
C SER A 174 6.68 -36.24 21.59
N PHE A 175 6.89 -36.70 20.35
CA PHE A 175 7.39 -38.04 20.06
C PHE A 175 8.79 -38.25 20.64
N PHE A 176 9.71 -37.33 20.32
CA PHE A 176 11.10 -37.45 20.77
C PHE A 176 11.26 -37.29 22.28
N HIS A 177 10.52 -36.36 22.90
CA HIS A 177 10.52 -36.23 24.36
C HIS A 177 9.95 -37.47 25.06
N THR A 178 9.13 -38.25 24.36
CA THR A 178 8.54 -39.47 24.92
C THR A 178 9.31 -40.76 24.60
N GLY A 179 10.47 -40.63 23.92
CA GLY A 179 11.29 -41.76 23.51
C GLY A 179 10.69 -42.58 22.36
N ILE A 180 9.65 -42.05 21.70
CA ILE A 180 9.02 -42.67 20.54
C ILE A 180 9.84 -42.29 19.31
N THR A 181 10.44 -43.27 18.64
CA THR A 181 11.15 -43.06 17.38
C THR A 181 10.15 -42.95 16.23
N PRO A 182 10.02 -41.79 15.55
CA PRO A 182 8.93 -41.50 14.63
C PRO A 182 9.15 -42.08 13.22
N TYR A 183 9.93 -43.16 13.08
CA TYR A 183 10.33 -43.66 11.76
C TYR A 183 9.16 -44.21 10.94
N ARG A 184 8.01 -44.51 11.56
CA ARG A 184 6.77 -44.95 10.92
C ARG A 184 5.58 -44.65 11.81
N LEU A 185 4.46 -44.21 11.23
CA LEU A 185 3.17 -44.07 11.93
C LEU A 185 2.50 -45.44 12.17
N ASP A 186 3.24 -46.54 11.94
CA ASP A 186 2.91 -47.92 12.27
C ASP A 186 3.18 -48.28 13.75
N ASP A 187 3.37 -47.30 14.60
CA ASP A 187 3.24 -47.48 16.04
C ASP A 187 1.88 -46.91 16.47
N MET A 188 1.04 -47.79 17.03
CA MET A 188 -0.28 -47.41 17.53
C MET A 188 -0.17 -46.33 18.63
N ALA A 189 0.96 -46.24 19.32
CA ALA A 189 1.25 -45.15 20.25
C ALA A 189 1.27 -43.78 19.56
N ILE A 190 1.84 -43.67 18.35
CA ILE A 190 1.88 -42.41 17.60
C ILE A 190 0.47 -41.95 17.25
N CYS A 191 -0.42 -42.87 16.88
CA CYS A 191 -1.82 -42.54 16.61
C CYS A 191 -2.46 -41.83 17.81
N HIS A 192 -2.29 -42.35 19.04
CA HIS A 192 -2.85 -41.76 20.26
C HIS A 192 -2.28 -40.37 20.61
N TYR A 193 -1.02 -40.10 20.28
CA TYR A 193 -0.43 -38.76 20.43
C TYR A 193 -1.00 -37.79 19.39
N THR A 194 -1.18 -38.25 18.16
CA THR A 194 -1.83 -37.49 17.08
C THR A 194 -3.30 -37.19 17.40
N VAL A 195 -4.00 -38.04 18.16
CA VAL A 195 -5.36 -37.71 18.66
C VAL A 195 -5.33 -36.44 19.52
N ASN A 196 -4.32 -36.24 20.38
CA ASN A 196 -4.22 -35.01 21.17
C ASN A 196 -3.91 -33.79 20.28
N THR A 197 -3.16 -33.95 19.20
CA THR A 197 -2.93 -32.89 18.21
C THR A 197 -4.22 -32.49 17.49
N ASP A 198 -5.04 -33.47 17.10
CA ASP A 198 -6.36 -33.20 16.54
C ASP A 198 -7.30 -32.50 17.55
N ARG A 199 -7.21 -32.89 18.82
CA ARG A 199 -7.88 -32.20 19.94
C ARG A 199 -7.41 -30.75 20.08
N MET A 200 -6.11 -30.47 19.95
CA MET A 200 -5.58 -29.10 19.95
C MET A 200 -6.12 -28.28 18.76
N PHE A 201 -6.30 -28.93 17.60
CA PHE A 201 -6.96 -28.29 16.47
C PHE A 201 -8.42 -27.95 16.77
N ALA A 202 -9.20 -28.85 17.37
CA ALA A 202 -10.56 -28.55 17.82
C ALA A 202 -10.61 -27.40 18.86
N LEU A 203 -9.66 -27.39 19.81
CA LEU A 203 -9.50 -26.30 20.78
C LEU A 203 -9.18 -24.96 20.10
N TRP A 204 -8.30 -24.95 19.10
CA TRP A 204 -8.01 -23.74 18.32
C TRP A 204 -9.26 -23.22 17.62
N GLN A 205 -10.08 -24.10 17.03
CA GLN A 205 -11.33 -23.70 16.37
C GLN A 205 -12.30 -23.03 17.36
N GLN A 206 -12.51 -23.63 18.54
CA GLN A 206 -13.28 -23.01 19.63
C GLN A 206 -12.71 -21.66 20.07
N LEU A 207 -11.38 -21.53 20.10
CA LEU A 207 -10.69 -20.30 20.47
C LEU A 207 -10.92 -19.19 19.44
N GLN A 208 -10.96 -19.53 18.15
CA GLN A 208 -11.28 -18.58 17.09
C GLN A 208 -12.73 -18.08 17.22
N ASP A 209 -13.68 -19.00 17.46
CA ASP A 209 -15.09 -18.63 17.70
C ASP A 209 -15.22 -17.71 18.92
N TYR A 210 -14.52 -18.02 20.02
CA TYR A 210 -14.46 -17.16 21.21
C TYR A 210 -13.86 -15.77 20.93
N ARG A 211 -12.95 -15.67 19.96
CA ARG A 211 -12.36 -14.40 19.49
C ARG A 211 -13.28 -13.64 18.52
N GLY A 212 -14.48 -14.14 18.22
CA GLY A 212 -15.40 -13.55 17.24
C GLY A 212 -14.91 -13.72 15.79
N ARG A 213 -14.09 -14.73 15.54
CA ARG A 213 -13.51 -15.03 14.22
C ARG A 213 -14.01 -16.38 13.74
N ARG A 214 -14.20 -16.54 12.44
CA ARG A 214 -14.44 -17.86 11.87
C ARG A 214 -13.14 -18.65 11.90
N ALA A 215 -13.20 -19.92 12.33
CA ALA A 215 -12.12 -20.89 12.18
C ALA A 215 -11.97 -21.34 10.70
N ALA A 216 -11.91 -20.38 9.78
CA ALA A 216 -11.82 -20.64 8.36
C ALA A 216 -10.37 -20.90 7.95
N ILE A 217 -10.18 -21.86 7.04
CA ILE A 217 -8.89 -22.16 6.45
C ILE A 217 -8.77 -21.36 5.16
N ASN A 218 -8.08 -20.21 5.22
CA ASN A 218 -8.04 -19.23 4.14
C ASN A 218 -6.69 -19.20 3.38
N CYS A 219 -5.88 -20.23 3.53
CA CYS A 219 -4.54 -20.30 2.94
C CYS A 219 -4.35 -21.65 2.25
N ALA A 220 -3.60 -21.66 1.13
CA ALA A 220 -3.39 -22.84 0.30
C ALA A 220 -4.68 -23.54 -0.16
N LEU A 221 -5.69 -22.75 -0.57
CA LEU A 221 -7.00 -23.26 -0.98
C LEU A 221 -6.91 -24.27 -2.13
N ASN A 222 -6.05 -24.03 -3.12
CA ASN A 222 -5.78 -24.96 -4.23
C ASN A 222 -5.23 -26.32 -3.76
N LEU A 223 -4.50 -26.37 -2.65
CA LEU A 223 -4.03 -27.63 -2.07
C LEU A 223 -5.12 -28.31 -1.25
N LEU A 224 -5.99 -27.53 -0.59
CA LEU A 224 -7.10 -28.01 0.23
C LEU A 224 -8.32 -28.48 -0.58
N GLN A 225 -8.36 -28.16 -1.87
CA GLN A 225 -9.38 -28.63 -2.81
C GLN A 225 -8.99 -29.96 -3.49
N LYS A 226 -7.74 -30.41 -3.35
CA LYS A 226 -7.28 -31.71 -3.86
C LYS A 226 -7.66 -32.81 -2.85
N PRO A 227 -8.25 -33.93 -3.29
CA PRO A 227 -8.52 -35.06 -2.40
C PRO A 227 -7.24 -35.56 -1.72
N LEU A 228 -7.36 -35.94 -0.45
CA LEU A 228 -6.26 -36.47 0.36
C LEU A 228 -5.97 -37.92 -0.08
N GLY A 229 -4.90 -38.11 -0.84
CA GLY A 229 -4.42 -39.45 -1.18
C GLY A 229 -3.87 -40.18 0.04
N PRO A 230 -4.11 -41.50 0.18
CA PRO A 230 -4.78 -42.40 -0.74
C PRO A 230 -6.27 -42.65 -0.40
N PHE A 231 -6.90 -41.78 0.40
CA PHE A 231 -8.26 -41.98 0.92
C PHE A 231 -9.33 -41.94 -0.18
N ASP A 232 -9.08 -41.22 -1.27
CA ASP A 232 -9.98 -41.08 -2.42
C ASP A 232 -10.03 -42.33 -3.32
N ARG A 233 -9.10 -43.28 -3.15
CA ARG A 233 -8.94 -44.43 -4.05
C ARG A 233 -9.94 -45.55 -3.78
N VAL A 234 -10.88 -45.76 -4.71
CA VAL A 234 -11.97 -46.74 -4.60
C VAL A 234 -11.48 -48.20 -4.43
N TYR A 235 -10.37 -48.57 -5.08
CA TYR A 235 -9.88 -49.96 -5.08
C TYR A 235 -9.05 -50.33 -3.84
N SER A 236 -8.26 -49.38 -3.33
CA SER A 236 -7.39 -49.60 -2.16
C SER A 236 -8.04 -49.20 -0.84
N ASN A 237 -9.03 -48.28 -0.85
CA ASN A 237 -9.77 -47.89 0.34
C ASN A 237 -11.15 -48.55 0.40
N ARG A 238 -11.34 -49.47 1.35
CA ARG A 238 -12.63 -50.13 1.62
C ARG A 238 -13.48 -49.41 2.67
N VAL A 239 -12.94 -48.38 3.34
CA VAL A 239 -13.64 -47.62 4.38
C VAL A 239 -14.43 -46.47 3.73
N ASN A 240 -15.76 -46.58 3.74
CA ASN A 240 -16.62 -45.62 3.05
C ASN A 240 -16.53 -44.20 3.65
N LEU A 241 -16.40 -44.11 4.98
CA LEU A 241 -16.28 -42.84 5.70
C LEU A 241 -15.10 -42.01 5.19
N SER A 242 -13.91 -42.61 5.05
CA SER A 242 -12.72 -41.87 4.61
C SER A 242 -12.72 -41.56 3.12
N ARG A 243 -13.39 -42.38 2.28
CA ARG A 243 -13.57 -42.07 0.85
C ARG A 243 -14.48 -40.87 0.60
N ILE A 244 -15.63 -40.83 1.27
CA ILE A 244 -16.63 -39.76 1.07
C ILE A 244 -16.10 -38.42 1.60
N ASN A 245 -15.30 -38.47 2.67
CA ASN A 245 -14.70 -37.30 3.30
C ASN A 245 -13.23 -37.06 2.90
N ALA A 246 -12.80 -37.55 1.75
CA ALA A 246 -11.40 -37.40 1.31
C ALA A 246 -11.03 -35.94 0.96
N GLU A 247 -11.99 -35.05 0.78
CA GLU A 247 -11.71 -33.63 0.52
C GLU A 247 -11.41 -32.88 1.83
N PRO A 248 -10.25 -32.20 1.95
CA PRO A 248 -9.82 -31.53 3.18
C PRO A 248 -10.86 -30.58 3.79
N MET A 249 -11.56 -29.81 2.96
CA MET A 249 -12.54 -28.81 3.41
C MET A 249 -13.75 -29.42 4.13
N GLN A 250 -14.07 -30.70 3.89
CA GLN A 250 -15.14 -31.41 4.61
C GLN A 250 -14.72 -31.79 6.04
N LEU A 251 -13.42 -31.81 6.32
CA LEU A 251 -12.83 -32.24 7.59
C LEU A 251 -12.68 -31.10 8.61
N VAL A 252 -13.03 -29.86 8.21
CA VAL A 252 -12.95 -28.71 9.11
C VAL A 252 -13.87 -28.90 10.32
N ASN A 253 -15.08 -29.45 10.14
CA ASN A 253 -15.99 -29.77 11.25
C ASN A 253 -16.14 -31.29 11.43
N PRO A 254 -15.30 -31.93 12.27
CA PRO A 254 -15.24 -33.39 12.38
C PRO A 254 -16.49 -34.00 13.03
N ALA A 255 -17.22 -33.25 13.86
CA ALA A 255 -18.45 -33.75 14.48
C ALA A 255 -19.52 -34.09 13.42
N VAL A 256 -19.60 -33.28 12.36
CA VAL A 256 -20.55 -33.47 11.26
C VAL A 256 -20.05 -34.49 10.25
N SER A 257 -18.76 -34.46 9.89
CA SER A 257 -18.22 -35.30 8.81
C SER A 257 -17.71 -36.67 9.25
N LEU A 258 -17.22 -36.79 10.50
CA LEU A 258 -16.53 -38.00 11.00
C LEU A 258 -17.18 -38.62 12.24
N GLY A 259 -18.09 -37.91 12.91
CA GLY A 259 -18.91 -38.47 14.00
C GLY A 259 -18.15 -38.75 15.31
N TYR A 260 -17.27 -37.85 15.75
CA TYR A 260 -16.65 -37.94 17.08
C TYR A 260 -16.60 -36.61 17.82
N HIS A 261 -16.50 -36.67 19.15
CA HIS A 261 -16.29 -35.54 20.05
C HIS A 261 -15.19 -35.83 21.07
N TYR A 262 -14.62 -34.78 21.67
CA TYR A 262 -13.73 -34.90 22.82
C TYR A 262 -14.51 -34.76 24.12
N ASP A 263 -14.15 -35.53 25.15
CA ASP A 263 -14.71 -35.39 26.49
C ASP A 263 -14.33 -34.06 27.16
N ASP A 264 -13.11 -33.59 26.93
CA ASP A 264 -12.58 -32.33 27.46
C ASP A 264 -11.72 -31.58 26.42
N LEU A 265 -11.97 -30.29 26.24
CA LEU A 265 -11.15 -29.38 25.44
C LEU A 265 -10.30 -28.41 26.28
N SER A 266 -10.22 -28.60 27.60
CA SER A 266 -9.37 -27.78 28.47
C SER A 266 -7.88 -28.05 28.27
N LEU A 267 -7.03 -27.02 28.28
CA LEU A 267 -5.58 -27.21 28.21
C LEU A 267 -5.01 -27.18 29.62
N ASN A 268 -4.52 -28.32 30.14
CA ASN A 268 -4.02 -28.42 31.52
C ASN A 268 -5.01 -27.86 32.57
N GLY A 269 -6.31 -28.16 32.41
CA GLY A 269 -7.38 -27.68 33.29
C GLY A 269 -7.79 -26.21 33.06
N MET A 270 -7.18 -25.51 32.09
CA MET A 270 -7.60 -24.17 31.71
C MET A 270 -8.74 -24.23 30.69
N ASN A 271 -9.85 -23.57 31.01
CA ASN A 271 -10.94 -23.37 30.06
C ASN A 271 -10.56 -22.33 28.97
N ILE A 272 -11.42 -22.21 27.95
CA ILE A 272 -11.16 -21.33 26.79
C ILE A 272 -10.95 -19.85 27.18
N SER A 273 -11.68 -19.37 28.20
CA SER A 273 -11.57 -17.99 28.69
C SER A 273 -10.20 -17.75 29.33
N ARG A 274 -9.76 -18.67 30.19
CA ARG A 274 -8.44 -18.61 30.83
C ARG A 274 -7.31 -18.74 29.82
N ILE A 275 -7.43 -19.63 28.84
CA ILE A 275 -6.47 -19.76 27.73
C ILE A 275 -6.37 -18.45 26.95
N SER A 276 -7.51 -17.87 26.56
CA SER A 276 -7.55 -16.59 25.84
C SER A 276 -6.89 -15.47 26.62
N GLN A 277 -7.16 -15.37 27.92
CA GLN A 277 -6.52 -14.40 28.83
C GLN A 277 -5.00 -14.61 28.89
N LEU A 278 -4.54 -15.86 29.08
CA LEU A 278 -3.11 -16.19 29.13
C LEU A 278 -2.40 -15.80 27.83
N LEU A 279 -2.99 -16.10 26.68
CA LEU A 279 -2.43 -15.74 25.37
C LEU A 279 -2.38 -14.22 25.18
N GLN A 280 -3.37 -13.47 25.67
CA GLN A 280 -3.33 -12.00 25.67
C GLN A 280 -2.24 -11.45 26.59
N GLU A 281 -2.07 -12.01 27.79
CA GLU A 281 -1.00 -11.65 28.72
C GLU A 281 0.39 -11.90 28.11
N ARG A 282 0.57 -13.04 27.43
CA ARG A 282 1.80 -13.36 26.69
C ARG A 282 2.07 -12.36 25.57
N ARG A 283 1.07 -12.07 24.72
CA ARG A 283 1.14 -11.07 23.64
C ARG A 283 1.42 -9.65 24.12
N SER A 284 1.10 -9.33 25.38
CA SER A 284 1.31 -8.00 25.94
C SER A 284 2.77 -7.70 26.28
N LYS A 285 3.63 -8.72 26.38
CA LYS A 285 5.04 -8.60 26.75
C LYS A 285 5.96 -8.68 25.51
N PRO A 286 7.09 -7.96 25.51
CA PRO A 286 8.08 -8.12 24.44
C PRO A 286 8.74 -9.51 24.51
N ARG A 287 8.96 -10.11 23.34
CA ARG A 287 9.52 -11.46 23.19
C ARG A 287 10.53 -11.51 22.05
N SER A 288 11.43 -12.48 22.13
CA SER A 288 12.41 -12.77 21.09
C SER A 288 12.34 -14.24 20.69
N PHE A 289 12.46 -14.49 19.39
CA PHE A 289 12.34 -15.82 18.78
C PHE A 289 13.52 -16.08 17.85
N ALA A 290 14.02 -17.31 17.87
CA ALA A 290 14.81 -17.85 16.77
C ALA A 290 13.85 -18.25 15.65
N SER A 291 14.04 -17.68 14.46
CA SER A 291 13.20 -17.85 13.28
C SER A 291 13.88 -18.80 12.29
N PHE A 292 13.18 -19.88 11.93
CA PHE A 292 13.69 -20.94 11.07
C PHE A 292 12.85 -21.09 9.80
N GLN A 293 13.50 -21.03 8.64
CA GLN A 293 12.89 -21.41 7.37
C GLN A 293 13.09 -22.91 7.13
N LEU A 294 12.14 -23.72 7.59
CA LEU A 294 12.25 -25.17 7.47
C LEU A 294 11.74 -25.67 6.11
N ARG A 295 12.43 -26.69 5.62
CA ARG A 295 12.14 -27.42 4.38
C ARG A 295 12.42 -28.90 4.56
N ALA A 296 11.99 -29.71 3.59
CA ALA A 296 12.29 -31.13 3.58
C ALA A 296 13.81 -31.39 3.69
N ILE A 297 14.18 -32.22 4.67
CA ILE A 297 15.54 -32.66 4.94
C ILE A 297 15.63 -34.18 4.77
N LYS A 298 16.76 -34.67 4.26
CA LYS A 298 16.95 -36.08 3.85
C LYS A 298 16.89 -37.11 4.98
N ALA A 299 16.94 -36.65 6.24
CA ALA A 299 16.87 -37.48 7.42
C ALA A 299 16.23 -36.67 8.56
N SER A 300 15.54 -37.36 9.45
CA SER A 300 15.07 -36.74 10.68
C SER A 300 16.27 -36.24 11.51
N ALA A 301 16.15 -35.03 12.07
CA ALA A 301 17.25 -34.34 12.71
C ALA A 301 16.83 -33.56 13.95
N LYS A 302 17.77 -33.46 14.90
CA LYS A 302 17.73 -32.61 16.09
C LYS A 302 18.43 -31.28 15.79
N PHE A 303 17.74 -30.19 16.10
CA PHE A 303 18.22 -28.82 16.01
C PHE A 303 18.47 -28.31 17.42
N ARG A 304 19.73 -28.10 17.78
CA ARG A 304 20.12 -27.49 19.06
C ARG A 304 20.31 -25.99 18.86
N VAL A 305 19.50 -25.17 19.51
CA VAL A 305 19.47 -23.72 19.31
C VAL A 305 20.39 -23.05 20.32
N LEU A 306 21.41 -22.34 19.83
CA LEU A 306 22.40 -21.63 20.63
C LEU A 306 22.22 -20.11 20.43
N VAL A 307 22.26 -19.35 21.52
CA VAL A 307 22.27 -17.89 21.49
C VAL A 307 23.71 -17.39 21.58
N CYS A 308 24.12 -16.66 20.57
CA CYS A 308 25.47 -16.12 20.44
C CYS A 308 25.49 -14.63 20.76
N VAL A 309 26.42 -14.21 21.61
CA VAL A 309 26.64 -12.79 21.95
C VAL A 309 28.07 -12.41 21.59
N SER A 310 28.22 -11.32 20.81
CA SER A 310 29.54 -10.85 20.40
C SER A 310 30.29 -10.17 21.54
N ARG A 311 31.52 -10.62 21.81
CA ARG A 311 32.41 -10.02 22.83
C ARG A 311 33.36 -9.03 22.16
N LYS A 312 33.13 -7.73 22.36
CA LYS A 312 34.09 -6.68 21.99
C LYS A 312 35.09 -6.49 23.14
N SER A 313 36.39 -6.65 22.85
CA SER A 313 37.50 -6.29 23.76
C SER A 313 37.97 -4.87 23.44
N ASP A 314 38.31 -4.07 24.46
CA ASP A 314 38.88 -2.72 24.32
C ASP A 314 40.30 -2.72 23.70
N THR A 315 40.93 -3.88 23.56
CA THR A 315 42.19 -4.09 22.84
C THR A 315 41.92 -4.92 21.56
N GLU A 316 42.51 -4.52 20.44
CA GLU A 316 42.34 -4.92 19.01
C GLU A 316 42.33 -6.43 18.63
N HIS A 317 41.91 -7.34 19.51
CA HIS A 317 41.67 -8.75 19.19
C HIS A 317 40.19 -9.09 19.38
N LEU A 318 39.55 -9.55 18.29
CA LEU A 318 38.23 -10.18 18.33
C LEU A 318 38.32 -11.40 19.26
N LEU A 319 37.72 -11.31 20.45
CA LEU A 319 37.43 -12.50 21.24
C LEU A 319 36.39 -13.32 20.48
N ALA A 320 36.53 -14.66 20.50
CA ALA A 320 35.52 -15.53 19.91
C ALA A 320 34.13 -15.20 20.49
N ASP A 321 33.11 -15.17 19.63
CA ASP A 321 31.73 -14.96 20.04
C ASP A 321 31.32 -16.00 21.09
N ASP A 322 30.57 -15.57 22.11
CA ASP A 322 30.08 -16.49 23.13
C ASP A 322 28.81 -17.19 22.62
N CYS A 323 29.02 -18.31 21.92
CA CYS A 323 27.98 -19.20 21.43
C CYS A 323 27.70 -20.40 22.35
N SER A 324 28.08 -20.32 23.63
CA SER A 324 27.90 -21.44 24.58
C SER A 324 26.51 -21.54 25.20
N ASN A 325 25.64 -20.56 24.92
CA ASN A 325 24.35 -20.40 25.60
C ASN A 325 23.25 -21.23 24.93
N ASP A 326 22.96 -22.39 25.49
CA ASP A 326 21.92 -23.31 25.00
C ASP A 326 20.52 -22.78 25.31
N ALA A 327 19.73 -22.51 24.26
CA ALA A 327 18.34 -22.09 24.39
C ALA A 327 17.33 -23.24 24.32
N GLY A 328 17.79 -24.45 24.01
CA GLY A 328 16.99 -25.65 23.90
C GLY A 328 17.16 -26.37 22.57
N SER A 329 16.30 -27.34 22.30
CA SER A 329 16.35 -28.10 21.05
C SER A 329 14.96 -28.43 20.54
N PHE A 330 14.81 -28.50 19.22
CA PHE A 330 13.62 -29.05 18.57
C PHE A 330 13.99 -30.10 17.52
N PHE A 331 13.01 -30.83 17.01
CA PHE A 331 13.23 -31.90 16.03
C PHE A 331 12.42 -31.66 14.75
N VAL A 332 12.97 -32.09 13.62
CA VAL A 332 12.32 -32.05 12.30
C VAL A 332 12.29 -33.47 11.74
N LEU A 333 11.13 -33.88 11.21
CA LEU A 333 11.02 -35.16 10.51
C LEU A 333 11.55 -35.06 9.08
N GLY A 334 12.35 -36.04 8.71
CA GLY A 334 12.93 -36.20 7.38
C GLY A 334 12.86 -37.67 6.95
N GLY A 335 12.86 -37.89 5.64
CA GLY A 335 12.83 -39.22 5.04
C GLY A 335 13.70 -39.29 3.79
N ASP A 336 13.92 -40.51 3.29
CA ASP A 336 14.84 -40.74 2.17
C ASP A 336 14.48 -39.90 0.93
N ASP A 337 15.52 -39.32 0.31
CA ASP A 337 15.48 -38.30 -0.75
C ASP A 337 14.57 -38.67 -1.95
N ILE A 338 14.45 -39.97 -2.22
CA ILE A 338 13.69 -40.51 -3.36
C ILE A 338 12.19 -40.54 -3.06
N HIS A 339 11.79 -40.76 -1.80
CA HIS A 339 10.41 -41.09 -1.45
C HIS A 339 9.70 -40.02 -0.60
N GLN A 340 10.42 -39.18 0.14
CA GLN A 340 9.81 -38.11 0.91
C GLN A 340 9.23 -37.03 -0.01
N GLN A 341 7.97 -36.63 0.19
CA GLN A 341 7.41 -35.47 -0.51
C GLN A 341 8.27 -34.23 -0.29
N LYS A 342 8.66 -33.52 -1.37
CA LYS A 342 9.31 -32.21 -1.25
C LYS A 342 8.31 -31.24 -0.61
N TRP A 343 8.74 -30.51 0.43
CA TRP A 343 7.92 -29.51 1.13
C TRP A 343 8.79 -28.34 1.60
N ASN A 344 8.15 -27.17 1.71
CA ASN A 344 8.70 -25.97 2.31
C ASN A 344 7.55 -25.31 3.09
N TYR A 345 7.79 -24.88 4.32
CA TYR A 345 6.78 -24.11 5.02
C TYR A 345 6.65 -22.72 4.38
N GLY A 346 5.41 -22.24 4.27
CA GLY A 346 5.10 -20.91 3.73
C GLY A 346 5.36 -19.74 4.69
N TYR A 347 5.71 -20.04 5.93
CA TYR A 347 6.02 -19.09 6.99
C TYR A 347 7.12 -19.67 7.89
N PRO A 348 7.92 -18.84 8.58
CA PRO A 348 8.97 -19.32 9.45
C PRO A 348 8.41 -20.02 10.70
N TYR A 349 9.11 -21.05 11.17
CA TYR A 349 8.92 -21.61 12.50
C TYR A 349 9.61 -20.73 13.54
N LEU A 350 8.89 -20.36 14.60
CA LEU A 350 9.39 -19.49 15.66
C LEU A 350 9.67 -20.32 16.91
N PHE A 351 10.90 -20.28 17.40
CA PHE A 351 11.32 -20.91 18.64
C PHE A 351 11.62 -19.84 19.69
N GLU A 352 10.90 -19.83 20.81
CA GLU A 352 11.00 -18.73 21.79
C GLU A 352 12.31 -18.79 22.60
N ILE A 353 13.13 -17.74 22.50
CA ILE A 353 14.44 -17.62 23.17
C ILE A 353 14.46 -16.51 24.24
N THR A 354 13.32 -15.88 24.51
CA THR A 354 13.17 -14.71 25.39
C THR A 354 13.87 -14.85 26.74
N ASP A 355 13.72 -15.98 27.42
CA ASP A 355 14.21 -16.15 28.79
C ASP A 355 15.73 -16.27 28.85
N VAL A 356 16.33 -16.91 27.85
CA VAL A 356 17.78 -17.09 27.70
C VAL A 356 18.43 -15.75 27.40
N VAL A 357 17.89 -14.99 26.45
CA VAL A 357 18.41 -13.63 26.13
C VAL A 357 18.35 -12.73 27.37
N LYS A 358 17.26 -12.79 28.14
CA LYS A 358 17.15 -12.05 29.41
C LYS A 358 18.17 -12.51 30.45
N SER A 359 18.45 -13.81 30.58
CA SER A 359 19.43 -14.30 31.54
C SER A 359 20.87 -13.90 31.18
N LEU A 360 21.14 -13.62 29.90
CA LEU A 360 22.41 -13.09 29.42
C LEU A 360 22.58 -11.58 29.67
N GLY A 361 21.54 -10.88 30.13
CA GLY A 361 21.58 -9.45 30.39
C GLY A 361 21.61 -8.56 29.13
N VAL A 362 21.34 -9.13 27.96
CA VAL A 362 21.29 -8.41 26.67
C VAL A 362 19.84 -7.93 26.41
N PRO A 363 19.62 -6.71 25.89
CA PRO A 363 18.30 -6.27 25.47
C PRO A 363 17.68 -7.20 24.42
N LEU A 364 16.36 -7.42 24.47
CA LEU A 364 15.67 -8.27 23.48
C LEU A 364 15.72 -7.69 22.06
N ASP A 365 15.89 -6.37 21.91
CA ASP A 365 16.13 -5.64 20.66
C ASP A 365 17.61 -5.27 20.48
N GLY A 366 18.52 -5.99 21.14
CA GLY A 366 19.97 -5.76 21.10
C GLY A 366 20.73 -6.64 20.10
N ASP A 367 22.05 -6.52 20.14
CA ASP A 367 22.99 -7.22 19.25
C ASP A 367 23.32 -8.62 19.78
N TYR A 368 22.63 -9.61 19.22
CA TYR A 368 22.87 -11.04 19.41
C TYR A 368 22.29 -11.80 18.21
N TYR A 369 22.78 -13.02 17.99
CA TYR A 369 22.29 -13.88 16.93
C TYR A 369 22.08 -15.30 17.43
N VAL A 370 21.51 -16.14 16.57
CA VAL A 370 21.29 -17.56 16.87
C VAL A 370 22.03 -18.43 15.89
N HIS A 371 22.54 -19.54 16.42
CA HIS A 371 23.13 -20.63 15.67
C HIS A 371 22.37 -21.92 15.97
N ALA A 372 22.40 -22.88 15.06
CA ALA A 372 21.75 -24.16 15.25
C ALA A 372 22.69 -25.31 14.88
N ASP A 373 23.05 -26.14 15.86
CA ASP A 373 23.77 -27.39 15.59
C ASP A 373 22.76 -28.43 15.11
N ILE A 374 22.98 -28.97 13.90
CA ILE A 374 22.04 -29.90 13.27
C ILE A 374 22.64 -31.30 13.25
N SER A 375 22.05 -32.21 14.01
CA SER A 375 22.47 -33.61 14.05
C SER A 375 21.33 -34.52 13.59
N ALA A 376 21.62 -35.42 12.66
CA ALA A 376 20.71 -36.51 12.33
C ALA A 376 20.48 -37.39 13.58
N LEU A 377 19.34 -38.07 13.64
CA LEU A 377 18.99 -38.92 14.80
C LEU A 377 19.97 -40.08 15.05
N ASN A 378 20.73 -40.49 14.03
CA ASN A 378 21.81 -41.48 14.16
C ASN A 378 23.10 -40.88 14.77
N GLY A 379 23.10 -39.59 15.14
CA GLY A 379 24.24 -38.87 15.71
C GLY A 379 25.18 -38.24 14.69
N THR A 380 24.94 -38.41 13.38
CA THR A 380 25.76 -37.78 12.33
C THR A 380 25.48 -36.27 12.30
N GLN A 381 26.53 -35.45 12.38
CA GLN A 381 26.40 -34.02 12.17
C GLN A 381 26.06 -33.75 10.70
N LEU A 382 24.96 -33.02 10.48
CA LEU A 382 24.57 -32.56 9.16
C LEU A 382 25.29 -31.24 8.88
N LYS A 383 25.45 -30.94 7.59
CA LYS A 383 26.04 -29.65 7.21
C LYS A 383 25.11 -28.50 7.58
N ASP A 384 25.69 -27.39 8.01
CA ASP A 384 24.97 -26.18 8.40
C ASP A 384 24.15 -25.56 7.26
N ASP A 385 24.50 -25.84 6.00
CA ASP A 385 23.84 -25.32 4.79
C ASP A 385 22.56 -26.10 4.38
N ILE A 386 22.17 -27.13 5.15
CA ILE A 386 20.98 -27.94 4.84
C ILE A 386 19.69 -27.10 4.88
N ILE A 387 19.65 -26.05 5.70
CA ILE A 387 18.61 -25.02 5.73
C ILE A 387 19.25 -23.63 5.76
N PRO A 388 18.52 -22.56 5.40
CA PRO A 388 19.01 -21.21 5.61
C PRO A 388 19.35 -20.94 7.09
N PRO A 389 20.40 -20.14 7.38
CA PRO A 389 20.75 -19.77 8.74
C PRO A 389 19.57 -19.14 9.49
N PRO A 390 19.34 -19.46 10.78
CA PRO A 390 18.27 -18.86 11.55
C PRO A 390 18.52 -17.38 11.82
N THR A 391 17.45 -16.61 11.91
CA THR A 391 17.48 -15.19 12.29
C THR A 391 16.78 -14.96 13.63
N VAL A 392 16.99 -13.81 14.24
CA VAL A 392 16.24 -13.40 15.43
C VAL A 392 15.03 -12.56 15.03
N SER A 393 13.83 -12.94 15.45
CA SER A 393 12.63 -12.11 15.36
C SER A 393 12.25 -11.55 16.72
N TYR A 394 12.25 -10.23 16.83
CA TYR A 394 11.77 -9.51 18.00
C TYR A 394 10.29 -9.13 17.80
N ILE A 395 9.44 -9.42 18.79
CA ILE A 395 8.03 -9.02 18.77
C ILE A 395 7.78 -8.08 19.95
N PRO A 396 7.47 -6.79 19.70
CA PRO A 396 7.15 -5.84 20.78
C PRO A 396 5.81 -6.19 21.45
N GLY A 397 5.68 -5.86 22.74
CA GLY A 397 4.45 -6.12 23.49
C GLY A 397 3.25 -5.28 23.04
N ARG A 398 2.06 -5.89 22.90
CA ARG A 398 0.83 -5.23 22.41
C ARG A 398 0.25 -4.13 23.33
N ARG A 399 0.49 -4.15 24.65
CA ARG A 399 0.02 -3.08 25.55
C ARG A 399 1.03 -1.93 25.51
N HIS A 400 0.70 -0.92 24.69
CA HIS A 400 1.51 0.25 24.43
C HIS A 400 2.91 -0.11 23.91
N ALA A 401 3.04 -0.25 22.59
CA ALA A 401 4.16 0.41 21.93
C ALA A 401 4.22 1.81 22.56
N ASN A 402 5.20 2.00 23.43
CA ASN A 402 5.16 3.01 24.48
C ASN A 402 4.76 4.34 23.84
N GLU A 403 3.61 4.91 24.21
CA GLU A 403 3.15 6.16 23.62
C GLU A 403 4.24 7.24 23.74
N ARG A 404 5.09 7.15 24.77
CA ARG A 404 6.35 7.89 24.93
C ARG A 404 7.46 7.55 23.93
N LYS A 405 7.71 6.28 23.58
CA LYS A 405 8.73 5.84 22.60
C LYS A 405 8.26 6.19 21.19
N LEU A 406 6.97 6.01 20.87
CA LEU A 406 6.31 6.50 19.64
C LEU A 406 6.29 8.03 19.58
N LYS A 407 5.91 8.76 20.64
CA LYS A 407 6.04 10.23 20.70
C LYS A 407 7.48 10.69 20.55
N LYS A 408 8.46 9.95 21.09
CA LYS A 408 9.90 10.27 20.94
C LYS A 408 10.39 9.98 19.52
N LEU A 409 9.94 8.90 18.88
CA LEU A 409 10.21 8.56 17.48
C LEU A 409 9.56 9.58 16.54
N HIS A 410 8.30 9.92 16.78
CA HIS A 410 7.53 10.97 16.10
C HIS A 410 8.24 12.32 16.26
N ARG A 411 8.67 12.69 17.47
CA ARG A 411 9.44 13.92 17.73
C ARG A 411 10.87 13.89 17.13
N LYS A 412 11.44 12.70 16.86
CA LYS A 412 12.73 12.53 16.17
C LYS A 412 12.54 12.69 14.65
N PHE A 413 11.50 12.07 14.09
CA PHE A 413 11.10 12.17 12.68
C PHE A 413 10.64 13.59 12.30
N HIS A 414 10.02 14.31 13.26
CA HIS A 414 9.60 15.71 13.15
C HIS A 414 10.59 16.72 13.76
N LYS A 415 11.78 16.29 14.19
CA LYS A 415 12.80 17.22 14.70
C LYS A 415 13.27 18.08 13.52
N LYS A 416 13.32 19.41 13.69
CA LYS A 416 13.94 20.32 12.71
C LYS A 416 15.38 19.86 12.43
N LEU A 417 15.66 19.47 11.20
CA LEU A 417 16.94 18.93 10.75
C LEU A 417 17.98 20.02 10.49
N HIS A 418 19.25 19.58 10.49
CA HIS A 418 20.45 20.38 10.24
C HIS A 418 20.34 21.19 8.94
N LYS A 419 20.93 22.40 8.91
CA LYS A 419 20.95 23.33 7.76
C LYS A 419 21.54 22.75 6.45
N THR A 420 22.04 21.52 6.44
CA THR A 420 22.89 20.91 5.40
C THR A 420 22.29 19.71 4.67
N SER A 421 21.07 19.26 4.96
CA SER A 421 20.47 18.07 4.30
C SER A 421 20.07 18.36 2.85
N ILE A 422 20.56 17.55 1.90
CA ILE A 422 20.29 17.69 0.46
C ILE A 422 18.91 17.07 0.12
N LYS A 423 18.16 17.71 -0.79
CA LYS A 423 16.82 17.25 -1.20
C LYS A 423 16.84 16.51 -2.53
N ARG A 424 16.44 15.23 -2.51
CA ARG A 424 16.19 14.41 -3.70
C ARG A 424 14.86 14.80 -4.32
N LYS A 425 14.87 15.07 -5.62
CA LYS A 425 13.71 15.53 -6.40
C LYS A 425 13.25 14.49 -7.40
N ASN A 426 12.01 14.61 -7.86
CA ASN A 426 11.57 13.86 -9.03
C ASN A 426 12.36 14.34 -10.25
N VAL A 427 12.79 13.42 -11.12
CA VAL A 427 13.44 13.73 -12.40
C VAL A 427 12.65 14.74 -13.25
N ASN A 428 11.32 14.72 -13.16
CA ASN A 428 10.43 15.63 -13.89
C ASN A 428 10.41 17.06 -13.29
N ASP A 429 10.83 17.23 -12.04
CA ASP A 429 10.85 18.51 -11.32
C ASP A 429 12.21 19.23 -11.43
N LEU A 430 13.21 18.61 -12.08
CA LEU A 430 14.54 19.20 -12.25
C LEU A 430 14.50 20.37 -13.24
N THR A 431 15.08 21.50 -12.82
CA THR A 431 15.32 22.64 -13.72
C THR A 431 16.36 22.30 -14.79
N LYS A 432 16.37 23.04 -15.90
CA LYS A 432 17.36 22.85 -16.97
C LYS A 432 18.80 23.02 -16.50
N ILE A 433 19.03 23.85 -15.48
CA ILE A 433 20.35 24.08 -14.88
C ILE A 433 20.75 22.85 -14.06
N GLU A 434 19.86 22.35 -13.20
CA GLU A 434 20.12 21.14 -12.40
C GLU A 434 20.36 19.91 -13.28
N GLN A 435 19.61 19.79 -14.38
CA GLN A 435 19.83 18.76 -15.40
C GLN A 435 21.24 18.85 -16.02
N LEU A 436 21.68 20.05 -16.39
CA LEU A 436 23.02 20.25 -16.96
C LEU A 436 24.12 19.92 -15.93
N GLU A 437 23.97 20.39 -14.69
CA GLU A 437 24.91 20.15 -13.60
C GLU A 437 25.09 18.65 -13.32
N LEU A 438 23.98 17.90 -13.24
CA LEU A 438 24.02 16.45 -13.07
C LEU A 438 24.69 15.74 -14.26
N ARG A 439 24.44 16.16 -15.50
CA ARG A 439 25.11 15.58 -16.68
C ARG A 439 26.61 15.82 -16.63
N LEU A 440 27.04 17.04 -16.34
CA LEU A 440 28.47 17.37 -16.27
C LEU A 440 29.18 16.58 -15.16
N ALA A 441 28.55 16.48 -13.96
CA ALA A 441 29.07 15.68 -12.87
C ALA A 441 29.14 14.19 -13.22
N MET A 442 28.11 13.65 -13.90
CA MET A 442 28.11 12.26 -14.36
C MET A 442 29.20 11.99 -15.41
N VAL A 443 29.53 12.95 -16.29
CA VAL A 443 30.67 12.78 -17.22
C VAL A 443 32.00 12.71 -16.47
N CYS A 444 32.19 13.52 -15.42
CA CYS A 444 33.35 13.41 -14.53
C CYS A 444 33.39 12.04 -13.86
N PHE A 445 32.27 11.63 -13.27
CA PHE A 445 32.16 10.39 -12.49
C PHE A 445 32.35 9.12 -13.33
N ALA A 446 31.86 9.12 -14.57
CA ALA A 446 32.06 8.03 -15.52
C ALA A 446 33.52 7.89 -15.99
N LYS A 447 34.29 9.00 -16.00
CA LYS A 447 35.71 9.00 -16.38
C LYS A 447 36.64 8.65 -15.21
N ASP A 448 36.18 8.82 -13.97
CA ASP A 448 36.98 8.49 -12.80
C ASP A 448 37.23 6.97 -12.72
N LYS A 449 38.51 6.60 -12.65
CA LYS A 449 38.99 5.21 -12.50
C LYS A 449 39.43 4.89 -11.07
N SER A 450 39.22 5.82 -10.14
CA SER A 450 39.47 5.58 -8.71
C SER A 450 38.47 4.57 -8.12
N MET A 451 38.71 4.15 -6.88
CA MET A 451 37.77 3.30 -6.13
C MET A 451 36.41 3.97 -5.87
N GLN A 452 36.28 5.28 -6.10
CA GLN A 452 35.02 6.01 -6.03
C GLN A 452 34.38 6.25 -7.40
N GLY A 453 35.01 5.80 -8.49
CA GLY A 453 34.56 5.97 -9.87
C GLY A 453 33.38 5.07 -10.24
N TYR A 454 32.68 5.44 -11.32
CA TYR A 454 31.38 4.83 -11.68
C TYR A 454 31.45 3.32 -11.87
N GLN A 455 32.47 2.82 -12.57
CA GLN A 455 32.60 1.40 -12.91
C GLN A 455 32.73 0.53 -11.65
N ILE A 456 33.62 0.91 -10.73
CA ILE A 456 33.82 0.19 -9.46
C ILE A 456 32.55 0.22 -8.61
N LEU A 457 31.84 1.35 -8.56
CA LEU A 457 30.60 1.46 -7.80
C LEU A 457 29.48 0.61 -8.44
N ALA A 458 29.37 0.60 -9.77
CA ALA A 458 28.45 -0.28 -10.48
C ALA A 458 28.74 -1.77 -10.19
N GLU A 459 30.01 -2.17 -10.12
CA GLU A 459 30.41 -3.54 -9.78
C GLU A 459 29.91 -4.00 -8.40
N TYR A 460 29.75 -3.09 -7.42
CA TYR A 460 29.28 -3.44 -6.06
C TYR A 460 27.98 -4.25 -6.07
N SER A 461 27.12 -4.02 -7.07
CA SER A 461 25.78 -4.60 -7.15
C SER A 461 25.73 -5.98 -7.81
N GLY A 462 26.76 -6.40 -8.57
CA GLY A 462 26.63 -7.53 -9.49
C GLY A 462 27.91 -8.30 -9.81
N LEU A 463 29.05 -7.61 -10.02
CA LEU A 463 30.27 -8.27 -10.51
C LEU A 463 31.42 -8.28 -9.50
N LEU A 464 31.33 -7.48 -8.44
CA LEU A 464 32.33 -7.42 -7.40
C LEU A 464 32.23 -8.66 -6.48
N LYS A 465 32.97 -9.70 -6.83
CA LYS A 465 33.14 -10.90 -6.00
C LYS A 465 34.10 -10.62 -4.84
N LYS A 466 33.62 -9.94 -3.80
CA LYS A 466 34.44 -9.61 -2.60
C LYS A 466 33.81 -10.09 -1.28
N CYS A 467 32.68 -10.76 -1.34
CA CYS A 467 31.97 -11.25 -0.16
C CYS A 467 32.19 -12.76 0.02
N PRO A 468 32.36 -13.29 1.25
CA PRO A 468 32.29 -12.58 2.54
C PRO A 468 33.52 -11.72 2.85
N GLN A 469 34.68 -12.06 2.28
CA GLN A 469 35.91 -11.27 2.31
C GLN A 469 36.67 -11.41 0.99
N PRO A 470 37.49 -10.41 0.60
CA PRO A 470 38.27 -10.46 -0.64
C PRO A 470 39.25 -11.63 -0.74
N GLU A 471 39.64 -12.23 0.37
CA GLU A 471 40.63 -13.33 0.42
C GLU A 471 39.97 -14.71 0.46
N SER A 472 38.62 -14.78 0.44
CA SER A 472 37.88 -16.03 0.52
C SER A 472 38.10 -16.91 -0.72
N THR A 473 38.16 -18.22 -0.52
CA THR A 473 38.24 -19.20 -1.62
C THR A 473 36.97 -19.29 -2.45
N HIS A 474 35.83 -18.84 -1.91
CA HIS A 474 34.52 -18.84 -2.57
C HIS A 474 33.90 -17.44 -2.49
N GLN A 475 34.42 -16.53 -3.31
CA GLN A 475 33.90 -15.17 -3.39
C GLN A 475 32.55 -15.13 -4.11
N ARG A 476 31.64 -14.30 -3.61
CA ARG A 476 30.30 -14.05 -4.17
C ARG A 476 30.03 -12.56 -4.28
N VAL A 477 28.97 -12.23 -5.02
CA VAL A 477 28.47 -10.85 -5.16
C VAL A 477 28.04 -10.32 -3.80
N CYS A 478 28.37 -9.06 -3.50
CA CYS A 478 28.06 -8.46 -2.20
C CYS A 478 26.63 -7.96 -2.03
N ARG A 479 25.89 -7.78 -3.12
CA ARG A 479 24.49 -7.37 -3.07
C ARG A 479 23.63 -8.44 -2.39
N VAL A 480 22.76 -7.97 -1.52
CA VAL A 480 21.78 -8.78 -0.79
C VAL A 480 20.49 -8.80 -1.60
N HIS A 481 19.91 -9.98 -1.80
CA HIS A 481 18.60 -10.20 -2.42
C HIS A 481 17.82 -11.22 -1.61
N GLY A 482 16.48 -11.18 -1.68
CA GLY A 482 15.65 -12.19 -1.05
C GLY A 482 15.75 -12.20 0.48
N ASN A 483 16.16 -11.07 1.05
CA ASN A 483 16.42 -10.91 2.48
C ASN A 483 16.00 -9.48 2.87
N PRO A 484 15.31 -9.28 4.01
CA PRO A 484 14.79 -7.97 4.40
C PRO A 484 15.84 -6.86 4.59
N VAL A 485 17.13 -7.21 4.64
CA VAL A 485 18.24 -6.25 4.61
C VAL A 485 18.42 -5.57 3.23
N PHE A 486 17.80 -6.10 2.16
CA PHE A 486 17.86 -5.56 0.79
C PHE A 486 17.64 -4.04 0.72
N LEU A 487 16.58 -3.52 1.34
CA LEU A 487 16.27 -2.08 1.32
C LEU A 487 17.35 -1.22 1.99
N HIS A 488 17.97 -1.75 3.05
CA HIS A 488 19.06 -1.07 3.77
C HIS A 488 20.33 -1.03 2.90
N TRP A 489 20.69 -2.17 2.28
CA TRP A 489 21.80 -2.24 1.36
C TRP A 489 21.62 -1.28 0.17
N ASN A 490 20.43 -1.28 -0.44
CA ASN A 490 20.10 -0.43 -1.58
C ASN A 490 20.17 1.07 -1.22
N ARG A 491 19.68 1.46 -0.04
CA ARG A 491 19.77 2.84 0.46
C ARG A 491 21.23 3.32 0.58
N LEU A 492 22.13 2.49 1.13
CA LEU A 492 23.56 2.83 1.19
C LEU A 492 24.21 2.89 -0.19
N ALA A 493 23.86 1.97 -1.10
CA ALA A 493 24.36 2.00 -2.46
C ALA A 493 24.00 3.31 -3.18
N VAL A 494 22.73 3.73 -3.07
CA VAL A 494 22.24 5.01 -3.62
C VAL A 494 22.97 6.19 -2.97
N LYS A 495 23.22 6.14 -1.66
CA LYS A 495 23.95 7.20 -0.96
C LYS A 495 25.43 7.26 -1.36
N GLN A 496 26.08 6.11 -1.59
CA GLN A 496 27.43 6.02 -2.13
C GLN A 496 27.49 6.72 -3.49
N PHE A 497 26.56 6.39 -4.37
CA PHE A 497 26.46 6.95 -5.72
C PHE A 497 26.27 8.48 -5.70
N GLU A 498 25.35 8.96 -4.85
CA GLU A 498 25.09 10.39 -4.66
C GLU A 498 26.33 11.14 -4.16
N ASN A 499 27.07 10.58 -3.19
CA ASN A 499 28.29 11.20 -2.68
C ASN A 499 29.40 11.24 -3.75
N SER A 500 29.60 10.15 -4.51
CA SER A 500 30.57 10.11 -5.61
C SER A 500 30.25 11.14 -6.71
N LEU A 501 28.97 11.31 -7.05
CA LEU A 501 28.53 12.39 -7.94
C LEU A 501 28.86 13.77 -7.36
N GLY A 502 28.65 13.96 -6.06
CA GLY A 502 28.98 15.20 -5.34
C GLY A 502 30.46 15.58 -5.42
N VAL A 503 31.38 14.60 -5.36
CA VAL A 503 32.83 14.83 -5.53
C VAL A 503 33.14 15.44 -6.91
N CYS A 504 32.34 15.10 -7.93
CA CYS A 504 32.42 15.69 -9.27
C CYS A 504 31.76 17.07 -9.41
N GLY A 505 31.41 17.73 -8.29
CA GLY A 505 31.05 19.15 -8.26
C GLY A 505 29.57 19.48 -8.44
N THR A 506 28.66 18.50 -8.30
CA THR A 506 27.21 18.77 -8.28
C THR A 506 26.70 19.06 -6.87
N SER A 507 25.90 20.11 -6.75
CA SER A 507 25.07 20.46 -5.58
C SER A 507 23.68 19.81 -5.61
N VAL A 508 23.32 19.20 -6.74
CA VAL A 508 22.04 18.51 -6.96
C VAL A 508 22.15 17.08 -6.45
N ALA A 509 21.26 16.70 -5.52
CA ALA A 509 21.11 15.32 -5.08
C ALA A 509 20.72 14.39 -6.24
N LEU A 510 20.97 13.09 -6.08
CA LEU A 510 20.50 12.11 -7.05
C LEU A 510 18.96 12.19 -7.12
N PRO A 511 18.36 12.39 -8.31
CA PRO A 511 16.91 12.43 -8.45
C PRO A 511 16.32 11.02 -8.44
N TYR A 512 15.02 10.92 -8.16
CA TYR A 512 14.26 9.68 -8.28
C TYR A 512 13.29 9.76 -9.46
N TRP A 513 13.03 8.63 -10.10
CA TRP A 513 12.02 8.55 -11.16
C TRP A 513 10.74 7.92 -10.63
N ASP A 514 9.69 8.73 -10.50
CA ASP A 514 8.42 8.26 -9.95
C ASP A 514 7.61 7.49 -10.99
N TRP A 515 7.75 6.17 -10.96
CA TRP A 515 7.00 5.26 -11.80
C TRP A 515 5.64 4.83 -11.22
N THR A 516 5.20 5.44 -10.11
CA THR A 516 3.81 5.30 -9.65
C THR A 516 2.83 6.12 -10.50
N ASP A 517 3.35 7.06 -11.27
CA ASP A 517 2.67 7.74 -12.36
C ASP A 517 2.45 6.77 -13.55
N PRO A 518 1.29 6.73 -14.23
CA PRO A 518 1.18 6.10 -15.55
C PRO A 518 2.20 6.68 -16.54
N VAL A 519 3.37 6.02 -16.61
CA VAL A 519 4.49 6.43 -17.45
C VAL A 519 4.29 5.90 -18.87
N ASN A 520 4.18 6.80 -19.83
CA ASN A 520 4.14 6.42 -21.25
C ASN A 520 5.53 6.44 -21.92
N THR A 521 6.51 7.15 -21.34
CA THR A 521 7.87 7.31 -21.92
C THR A 521 8.94 7.60 -20.86
N ILE A 522 10.18 7.18 -21.09
CA ILE A 522 11.35 7.58 -20.29
C ILE A 522 11.57 9.10 -20.44
N PRO A 523 11.78 9.86 -19.33
CA PRO A 523 12.01 11.31 -19.39
C PRO A 523 13.10 11.71 -20.39
N LEU A 524 12.82 12.73 -21.22
CA LEU A 524 13.72 13.18 -22.31
C LEU A 524 15.15 13.50 -21.84
N TYR A 525 15.28 13.99 -20.61
CA TYR A 525 16.57 14.25 -19.99
C TYR A 525 17.45 12.97 -19.90
N LEU A 526 16.84 11.80 -19.73
CA LEU A 526 17.49 10.50 -19.59
C LEU A 526 17.61 9.75 -20.92
N SER A 527 16.73 10.01 -21.88
CA SER A 527 16.66 9.27 -23.15
C SER A 527 17.34 9.97 -24.34
N ASN A 528 17.55 11.29 -24.30
CA ASN A 528 18.26 11.99 -25.37
C ASN A 528 19.70 11.51 -25.49
N HIS A 529 20.14 11.18 -26.71
CA HIS A 529 21.49 10.68 -26.98
C HIS A 529 22.61 11.69 -26.68
N SER A 530 22.32 12.99 -26.85
CA SER A 530 23.28 14.07 -26.63
C SER A 530 22.67 15.27 -25.89
N PHE A 531 23.54 16.11 -25.32
CA PHE A 531 23.17 17.38 -24.72
C PHE A 531 24.15 18.48 -25.12
N TYR A 532 23.70 19.73 -25.09
CA TYR A 532 24.54 20.89 -25.37
C TYR A 532 25.28 21.33 -24.09
N ASP A 533 26.61 21.38 -24.17
CA ASP A 533 27.51 21.84 -23.10
C ASP A 533 27.87 23.32 -23.37
N PRO A 534 27.32 24.28 -22.60
CA PRO A 534 27.52 25.71 -22.85
C PRO A 534 28.94 26.18 -22.56
N ASP A 535 29.69 25.50 -21.68
CA ASP A 535 31.05 25.89 -21.32
C ASP A 535 32.04 25.63 -22.46
N TRP A 536 31.76 24.59 -23.25
CA TRP A 536 32.58 24.16 -24.39
C TRP A 536 31.94 24.43 -25.75
N MET A 537 30.73 25.02 -25.76
CA MET A 537 29.94 25.34 -26.96
C MET A 537 29.75 24.16 -27.93
N GLN A 538 29.63 22.93 -27.43
CA GLN A 538 29.54 21.72 -28.25
C GLN A 538 28.48 20.73 -27.74
N PHE A 539 28.01 19.85 -28.61
CA PHE A 539 27.18 18.71 -28.21
C PHE A 539 28.06 17.57 -27.69
N ARG A 540 27.68 17.01 -26.54
CA ARG A 540 28.33 15.86 -25.90
C ARG A 540 27.35 14.72 -25.74
N LEU A 541 27.87 13.50 -25.64
CA LEU A 541 27.06 12.31 -25.33
C LEU A 541 26.42 12.47 -23.95
N ASN A 542 25.14 12.12 -23.84
CA ASN A 542 24.43 12.15 -22.57
C ASN A 542 24.81 10.93 -21.72
N PRO A 543 25.53 11.11 -20.59
CA PRO A 543 26.00 9.99 -19.79
C PRO A 543 24.88 9.27 -19.05
N PHE A 544 23.65 9.81 -19.01
CA PHE A 544 22.48 9.11 -18.48
C PHE A 544 21.70 8.33 -19.54
N SER A 545 22.03 8.50 -20.82
CA SER A 545 21.40 7.73 -21.90
C SER A 545 22.13 6.43 -22.14
N ARG A 546 23.47 6.45 -22.19
CA ARG A 546 24.35 5.30 -22.45
C ARG A 546 25.71 5.54 -21.81
N LEU A 547 26.32 4.48 -21.26
CA LEU A 547 27.72 4.46 -20.81
C LEU A 547 28.38 3.15 -21.26
N SER A 548 29.68 3.21 -21.57
CA SER A 548 30.50 2.04 -21.88
C SER A 548 30.82 1.24 -20.61
N VAL A 549 30.91 -0.08 -20.74
CA VAL A 549 31.35 -0.98 -19.67
C VAL A 549 32.78 -1.41 -19.94
N ASP A 550 33.72 -1.04 -19.06
CA ASP A 550 35.16 -1.06 -19.37
C ASP A 550 35.79 -2.45 -19.54
N PHE A 551 35.21 -3.50 -18.94
CA PHE A 551 35.80 -4.85 -18.92
C PHE A 551 35.25 -5.79 -20.01
N MET A 552 34.24 -5.37 -20.78
CA MET A 552 33.75 -6.14 -21.92
C MET A 552 34.58 -5.81 -23.16
N SER A 553 35.04 -6.84 -23.87
CA SER A 553 35.95 -6.70 -25.02
C SER A 553 35.32 -6.09 -26.27
N TYR A 554 34.04 -5.72 -26.20
CA TYR A 554 33.31 -4.98 -27.22
C TYR A 554 32.81 -3.67 -26.60
N ASN A 555 32.90 -2.57 -27.35
CA ASN A 555 32.23 -1.29 -27.06
C ASN A 555 30.70 -1.45 -27.15
N GLU A 556 30.12 -2.40 -26.43
CA GLU A 556 28.68 -2.61 -26.36
C GLU A 556 28.09 -1.61 -25.35
N GLU A 557 27.39 -0.63 -25.91
CA GLU A 557 26.58 0.33 -25.16
C GLU A 557 25.38 -0.39 -24.57
N ALA A 558 25.06 -0.18 -23.29
CA ALA A 558 23.82 -0.71 -22.71
C ALA A 558 22.59 -0.17 -23.50
N PRO A 559 21.89 -1.00 -24.31
CA PRO A 559 20.75 -0.53 -25.08
C PRO A 559 19.49 -0.52 -24.20
N ARG A 560 18.51 0.32 -24.54
CA ARG A 560 17.20 0.37 -23.87
C ARG A 560 16.10 0.05 -24.88
N ASN A 561 15.14 -0.79 -24.48
CA ASN A 561 13.94 -1.04 -25.28
C ASN A 561 12.84 -0.05 -24.87
N THR A 562 12.28 0.69 -25.84
CA THR A 562 11.20 1.67 -25.60
C THR A 562 9.83 1.19 -26.10
N GLU A 563 9.76 0.09 -26.86
CA GLU A 563 8.51 -0.41 -27.46
C GLU A 563 7.62 -1.15 -26.44
N TRP A 564 8.22 -1.79 -25.43
CA TRP A 564 7.51 -2.63 -24.44
C TRP A 564 6.73 -1.86 -23.36
N ILE A 565 6.96 -0.54 -23.23
CA ILE A 565 6.33 0.36 -22.24
C ILE A 565 4.82 0.52 -22.53
N THR A 566 4.47 0.60 -23.82
CA THR A 566 3.10 0.86 -24.29
C THR A 566 2.18 -0.37 -24.22
N GLU A 567 2.71 -1.58 -24.32
CA GLU A 567 1.90 -2.82 -24.41
C GLU A 567 1.50 -3.39 -23.04
N ASN A 568 2.27 -3.15 -21.97
CA ASN A 568 2.07 -3.79 -20.66
C ASN A 568 1.56 -2.88 -19.54
N LEU A 569 1.51 -1.56 -19.73
CA LEU A 569 1.00 -0.64 -18.71
C LEU A 569 -0.52 -0.41 -18.79
N GLY A 570 -1.17 -0.83 -19.88
CA GLY A 570 -2.64 -0.92 -20.01
C GLY A 570 -3.40 0.40 -19.92
N ASP A 571 -4.51 0.49 -20.66
CA ASP A 571 -5.44 1.64 -20.69
C ASP A 571 -6.16 1.98 -19.36
N GLU A 572 -5.86 1.28 -18.26
CA GLU A 572 -6.43 1.56 -16.94
C GLU A 572 -5.49 2.51 -16.18
N LYS A 573 -5.95 3.75 -15.91
CA LYS A 573 -5.22 4.90 -15.31
C LYS A 573 -4.43 4.65 -14.01
N HIS A 574 -4.48 3.45 -13.45
CA HIS A 574 -3.55 2.95 -12.44
C HIS A 574 -3.21 1.49 -12.82
N GLY A 575 -2.07 1.26 -13.48
CA GLY A 575 -1.67 -0.08 -13.93
C GLY A 575 -1.61 -1.12 -12.80
N SER A 576 -1.55 -2.41 -13.16
CA SER A 576 -1.45 -3.54 -12.22
C SER A 576 -0.35 -3.36 -11.16
N LEU A 577 0.75 -2.70 -11.53
CA LEU A 577 1.87 -2.36 -10.65
C LEU A 577 1.51 -1.41 -9.51
N PHE A 578 0.64 -0.42 -9.75
CA PHE A 578 0.22 0.51 -8.69
C PHE A 578 -0.68 -0.19 -7.66
N SER A 579 -1.56 -1.08 -8.11
CA SER A 579 -2.38 -1.91 -7.22
C SER A 579 -1.50 -2.83 -6.35
N GLN A 580 -0.47 -3.45 -6.95
CA GLN A 580 0.51 -4.25 -6.20
C GLN A 580 1.34 -3.40 -5.23
N LEU A 581 1.64 -2.14 -5.56
CA LEU A 581 2.30 -1.21 -4.65
C LEU A 581 1.41 -0.84 -3.45
N LEU A 582 0.11 -0.64 -3.67
CA LEU A 582 -0.83 -0.43 -2.56
C LEU A 582 -0.87 -1.65 -1.63
N LEU A 583 -0.75 -2.87 -2.17
CA LEU A 583 -0.63 -4.08 -1.36
C LEU A 583 0.68 -4.12 -0.55
N ALA A 584 1.79 -3.62 -1.10
CA ALA A 584 3.02 -3.44 -0.32
C ALA A 584 2.79 -2.47 0.84
N PHE A 585 2.25 -1.26 0.56
CA PHE A 585 1.97 -0.27 1.59
C PHE A 585 0.95 -0.73 2.64
N GLU A 586 0.05 -1.64 2.29
CA GLU A 586 -0.90 -2.24 3.22
C GLU A 586 -0.22 -3.00 4.37
N GLN A 587 0.96 -3.60 4.14
CA GLN A 587 1.60 -4.43 5.15
C GLN A 587 2.06 -3.59 6.36
N GLU A 588 1.78 -4.12 7.57
CA GLU A 588 2.13 -3.49 8.85
C GLU A 588 3.48 -4.00 9.40
N ASP A 589 3.88 -5.22 9.03
CA ASP A 589 5.18 -5.82 9.36
C ASP A 589 6.21 -5.48 8.28
N PHE A 590 7.46 -5.20 8.69
CA PHE A 590 8.51 -4.78 7.76
C PHE A 590 8.85 -5.88 6.74
N CYS A 591 8.98 -7.14 7.16
CA CYS A 591 9.32 -8.23 6.25
C CYS A 591 8.18 -8.50 5.27
N ASP A 592 6.93 -8.43 5.75
CA ASP A 592 5.78 -8.54 4.85
C ASP A 592 5.78 -7.40 3.81
N PHE A 593 6.13 -6.15 4.18
CA PHE A 593 6.26 -5.01 3.25
C PHE A 593 7.41 -5.18 2.25
N GLU A 594 8.58 -5.57 2.76
CA GLU A 594 9.82 -5.64 2.01
C GLU A 594 9.72 -6.63 0.84
N ILE A 595 9.18 -7.83 1.08
CA ILE A 595 9.00 -8.86 0.06
C ILE A 595 8.12 -8.36 -1.09
N GLN A 596 7.03 -7.65 -0.79
CA GLN A 596 6.16 -7.10 -1.85
C GLN A 596 6.89 -6.05 -2.67
N LEU A 597 7.72 -5.21 -2.02
CA LEU A 597 8.45 -4.13 -2.70
C LEU A 597 9.64 -4.64 -3.51
N GLU A 598 10.43 -5.60 -3.01
CA GLU A 598 11.57 -6.18 -3.73
C GLU A 598 11.13 -6.85 -5.03
N VAL A 599 10.07 -7.67 -4.98
CA VAL A 599 9.57 -8.38 -6.18
C VAL A 599 8.87 -7.42 -7.15
N LEU A 600 8.17 -6.41 -6.64
CA LEU A 600 7.54 -5.38 -7.47
C LEU A 600 8.60 -4.57 -8.25
N GLN A 601 9.67 -4.11 -7.59
CA GLN A 601 10.69 -3.32 -8.25
C GLN A 601 11.47 -4.14 -9.30
N ASN A 602 11.62 -5.45 -9.09
CA ASN A 602 12.19 -6.36 -10.10
C ASN A 602 11.36 -6.34 -11.39
N SER A 603 10.03 -6.40 -11.24
CA SER A 603 9.11 -6.43 -12.39
C SER A 603 9.13 -5.12 -13.19
N PHE A 604 9.35 -3.99 -12.52
CA PHE A 604 9.41 -2.68 -13.19
C PHE A 604 10.69 -2.48 -13.99
N TYR A 605 11.86 -2.85 -13.45
CA TYR A 605 13.14 -2.62 -14.14
C TYR A 605 13.21 -3.35 -15.49
N ASN A 606 12.62 -4.55 -15.57
CA ASN A 606 12.58 -5.33 -16.80
C ASN A 606 11.88 -4.64 -17.96
N ILE A 607 10.98 -3.70 -17.69
CA ILE A 607 10.24 -2.97 -18.73
C ILE A 607 11.20 -2.14 -19.61
N PHE A 608 12.34 -1.72 -19.06
CA PHE A 608 13.28 -0.80 -19.72
C PHE A 608 14.62 -1.43 -20.08
N SER A 609 14.95 -2.60 -19.52
CA SER A 609 16.15 -3.34 -19.85
C SER A 609 15.99 -4.13 -21.15
N VAL A 610 17.04 -4.19 -21.97
CA VAL A 610 17.07 -5.12 -23.12
C VAL A 610 17.24 -6.57 -22.67
N PRO A 611 16.83 -7.57 -23.48
CA PRO A 611 16.93 -9.00 -23.17
C PRO A 611 18.36 -9.51 -22.90
N GLU A 612 19.43 -8.88 -23.42
CA GLU A 612 20.81 -9.30 -23.15
C GLU A 612 21.38 -8.80 -21.80
N PHE A 613 20.83 -7.74 -21.21
CA PHE A 613 21.30 -7.08 -19.98
C PHE A 613 20.43 -7.20 -18.69
N PRO A 614 19.34 -7.99 -18.60
CA PRO A 614 18.45 -7.99 -17.44
C PRO A 614 18.95 -8.95 -16.36
N THR A 615 20.26 -9.17 -16.27
CA THR A 615 20.86 -10.03 -15.25
C THR A 615 21.30 -9.19 -14.06
N LEU A 616 21.30 -9.82 -12.88
CA LEU A 616 21.76 -9.20 -11.64
C LEU A 616 23.17 -8.59 -11.76
N ASP A 617 24.01 -9.19 -12.59
CA ASP A 617 25.41 -8.83 -12.75
C ASP A 617 25.60 -7.47 -13.45
N HIS A 618 24.73 -7.09 -14.38
CA HIS A 618 24.95 -5.95 -15.28
C HIS A 618 24.00 -4.78 -15.07
N MET A 619 22.89 -4.95 -14.32
CA MET A 619 21.86 -3.92 -14.20
C MET A 619 22.35 -2.58 -13.64
N SER A 620 23.30 -2.59 -12.69
CA SER A 620 23.85 -1.39 -12.05
C SER A 620 24.75 -0.54 -12.95
N PHE A 621 25.14 -1.06 -14.11
CA PHE A 621 25.91 -0.33 -15.12
C PHE A 621 25.04 0.56 -16.00
N ASP A 622 23.71 0.41 -16.00
CA ASP A 622 22.81 1.41 -16.57
C ASP A 622 22.59 2.56 -15.56
N PRO A 623 22.91 3.81 -15.88
CA PRO A 623 22.64 4.96 -15.01
C PRO A 623 21.19 5.10 -14.54
N LEU A 624 20.22 4.60 -15.32
CA LEU A 624 18.80 4.61 -14.96
C LEU A 624 18.50 3.76 -13.72
N PHE A 625 19.28 2.69 -13.51
CA PHE A 625 19.19 1.85 -12.32
C PHE A 625 19.27 2.67 -11.05
N TRP A 626 20.18 3.65 -10.98
CA TRP A 626 20.38 4.47 -9.78
C TRP A 626 19.20 5.40 -9.47
N MET A 627 18.51 5.90 -10.49
CA MET A 627 17.28 6.69 -10.31
C MET A 627 16.08 5.83 -9.92
N HIS A 628 16.00 4.61 -10.46
CA HIS A 628 15.03 3.59 -10.06
C HIS A 628 15.23 3.16 -8.61
N SER A 629 16.46 2.80 -8.23
CA SER A 629 16.83 2.43 -6.87
C SER A 629 16.58 3.55 -5.86
N ASN A 630 16.74 4.81 -6.27
CA ASN A 630 16.38 5.98 -5.46
C ASN A 630 14.86 6.16 -5.29
N GLN A 631 14.06 5.79 -6.30
CA GLN A 631 12.60 5.70 -6.14
C GLN A 631 12.21 4.56 -5.18
N VAL A 632 12.87 3.40 -5.23
CA VAL A 632 12.64 2.31 -4.26
C VAL A 632 12.92 2.78 -2.83
N ASP A 633 14.01 3.52 -2.62
CA ASP A 633 14.33 4.13 -1.33
C ASP A 633 13.25 5.15 -0.88
N ARG A 634 12.72 5.94 -1.82
CA ARG A 634 11.61 6.86 -1.57
C ARG A 634 10.32 6.13 -1.16
N LEU A 635 10.01 5.00 -1.79
CA LEU A 635 8.85 4.18 -1.44
C LEU A 635 9.00 3.62 -0.03
N TRP A 636 10.21 3.18 0.36
CA TRP A 636 10.48 2.79 1.73
C TRP A 636 10.31 3.97 2.72
N ALA A 637 10.83 5.16 2.40
CA ALA A 637 10.61 6.35 3.23
C ALA A 637 9.12 6.73 3.37
N THR A 638 8.33 6.50 2.31
CA THR A 638 6.88 6.70 2.31
C THR A 638 6.20 5.69 3.25
N TRP A 639 6.60 4.41 3.23
CA TRP A 639 6.10 3.40 4.16
C TRP A 639 6.51 3.70 5.60
N GLN A 640 7.75 4.15 5.84
CA GLN A 640 8.19 4.60 7.18
C GLN A 640 7.28 5.73 7.71
N ALA A 641 6.91 6.70 6.86
CA ALA A 641 5.98 7.76 7.22
C ALA A 641 4.55 7.24 7.47
N LEU A 642 4.09 6.28 6.68
CA LEU A 642 2.80 5.62 6.86
C LEU A 642 2.74 4.83 8.17
N GLN A 643 3.80 4.13 8.56
CA GLN A 643 3.88 3.45 9.87
C GLN A 643 3.78 4.44 11.03
N VAL A 644 4.46 5.59 10.92
CA VAL A 644 4.34 6.67 11.92
C VAL A 644 2.89 7.17 11.99
N TYR A 645 2.22 7.35 10.85
CA TYR A 645 0.81 7.74 10.78
C TYR A 645 -0.11 6.69 11.42
N ARG A 646 0.18 5.39 11.23
CA ARG A 646 -0.53 4.26 11.86
C ARG A 646 -0.26 4.12 13.37
N GLY A 647 0.73 4.82 13.91
CA GLY A 647 1.19 4.61 15.29
C GLY A 647 1.96 3.30 15.48
N LEU A 648 2.57 2.77 14.42
CA LEU A 648 3.34 1.53 14.41
C LEU A 648 4.85 1.81 14.31
N SER A 649 5.66 0.80 14.64
CA SER A 649 7.10 0.83 14.39
C SER A 649 7.38 0.59 12.90
N SER A 650 8.38 1.27 12.36
CA SER A 650 8.93 0.99 11.03
C SER A 650 10.18 0.12 11.06
N ALA A 651 10.68 -0.25 12.26
CA ALA A 651 11.90 -1.05 12.39
C ALA A 651 11.70 -2.49 11.89
N ALA A 652 12.76 -3.09 11.34
CA ALA A 652 12.77 -4.45 10.81
C ALA A 652 12.90 -5.51 11.92
N HIS A 653 12.02 -5.49 12.90
CA HIS A 653 12.09 -6.38 14.06
C HIS A 653 11.98 -7.88 13.71
N CYS A 654 11.45 -8.23 12.54
CA CYS A 654 11.39 -9.59 12.03
C CYS A 654 12.78 -10.22 11.76
N ILE A 655 13.83 -9.41 11.57
CA ILE A 655 15.23 -9.82 11.34
C ILE A 655 16.21 -9.09 12.27
N GLN A 656 15.87 -9.00 13.56
CA GLN A 656 16.60 -8.25 14.57
C GLN A 656 18.10 -8.55 14.62
N SER A 657 18.53 -9.80 14.43
CA SER A 657 19.96 -10.15 14.40
C SER A 657 20.70 -9.55 13.21
N ASP A 658 20.04 -9.46 12.06
CA ASP A 658 20.66 -8.98 10.82
C ASP A 658 20.78 -7.46 10.81
N LEU A 659 20.03 -6.75 11.67
CA LEU A 659 20.13 -5.30 11.83
C LEU A 659 21.50 -4.81 12.35
N HIS A 660 22.24 -5.71 13.00
CA HIS A 660 23.57 -5.43 13.57
C HIS A 660 24.70 -6.00 12.70
N ARG A 661 24.38 -6.78 11.65
CA ARG A 661 25.37 -7.31 10.71
C ARG A 661 25.85 -6.20 9.78
N LEU A 662 27.17 -6.14 9.60
CA LEU A 662 27.81 -5.16 8.74
C LEU A 662 27.47 -5.42 7.26
N LEU A 663 26.95 -4.40 6.60
CA LEU A 663 26.67 -4.40 5.16
C LEU A 663 27.99 -4.33 4.40
N LYS A 664 28.20 -5.31 3.52
CA LYS A 664 29.34 -5.35 2.62
C LYS A 664 28.92 -4.82 1.23
N PRO A 665 29.81 -4.15 0.49
CA PRO A 665 31.21 -3.82 0.85
C PRO A 665 31.35 -2.53 1.67
N PHE A 666 30.25 -1.90 2.11
CA PHE A 666 30.31 -0.58 2.77
C PHE A 666 31.13 -0.57 4.07
N SER A 667 31.14 -1.68 4.81
CA SER A 667 31.92 -1.87 6.03
C SER A 667 33.40 -2.19 5.83
N ASP A 668 33.85 -2.40 4.59
CA ASP A 668 35.27 -2.63 4.31
C ASP A 668 35.98 -1.29 4.14
N GLY A 669 36.91 -0.96 5.04
CA GLY A 669 37.66 0.29 4.99
C GLY A 669 38.54 0.43 3.73
N PRO A 670 39.31 1.53 3.62
CA PRO A 670 40.21 1.74 2.49
C PRO A 670 41.16 0.53 2.27
N PRO A 671 41.38 0.08 1.01
CA PRO A 671 41.02 0.75 -0.23
C PRO A 671 39.59 0.46 -0.76
N ILE A 672 38.80 -0.40 -0.11
CA ILE A 672 37.53 -0.90 -0.67
C ILE A 672 36.44 0.17 -0.64
N ASN A 673 36.05 0.65 0.54
CA ASN A 673 35.17 1.81 0.69
C ASN A 673 35.96 2.98 1.30
N THR A 674 35.99 4.11 0.59
CA THR A 674 36.65 5.34 1.04
C THR A 674 35.64 6.42 1.46
N ASN A 675 34.34 6.13 1.40
CA ASN A 675 33.28 7.05 1.80
C ASN A 675 32.96 6.88 3.29
N LEU A 676 33.34 7.87 4.09
CA LEU A 676 33.20 7.85 5.56
C LEU A 676 31.74 7.68 6.01
N ILE A 677 30.78 8.29 5.32
CA ILE A 677 29.36 8.24 5.74
C ILE A 677 28.82 6.82 5.61
N THR A 678 29.07 6.15 4.47
CA THR A 678 28.57 4.78 4.25
C THR A 678 29.36 3.75 5.04
N PHE A 679 30.63 4.02 5.35
CA PHE A 679 31.45 3.20 6.25
C PHE A 679 30.99 3.27 7.71
N GLU A 680 30.79 4.48 8.26
CA GLU A 680 30.36 4.68 9.65
C GLU A 680 28.94 4.15 9.92
N HIS A 681 28.09 4.16 8.88
CA HIS A 681 26.69 3.76 8.96
C HIS A 681 26.43 2.43 8.23
N SER A 682 27.41 1.54 8.17
CA SER A 682 27.31 0.28 7.44
C SER A 682 26.43 -0.78 8.12
N THR A 683 25.76 -0.50 9.24
CA THR A 683 24.79 -1.43 9.84
C THR A 683 23.34 -1.04 9.47
N PRO A 684 22.44 -2.00 9.18
CA PRO A 684 21.07 -1.67 8.79
C PRO A 684 20.32 -0.78 9.79
N ASP A 685 20.50 -0.97 11.11
CA ASP A 685 19.85 -0.13 12.13
C ASP A 685 20.22 1.36 11.99
N GLN A 686 21.47 1.66 11.62
CA GLN A 686 21.93 3.03 11.37
C GLN A 686 21.38 3.59 10.05
N VAL A 687 21.12 2.73 9.06
CA VAL A 687 20.60 3.11 7.73
C VAL A 687 19.11 3.48 7.76
N HIS A 688 18.38 2.97 8.76
CA HIS A 688 16.94 3.22 8.92
C HIS A 688 16.60 4.71 9.05
N ASP A 689 17.38 5.50 9.80
CA ASP A 689 17.21 6.95 10.00
C ASP A 689 18.01 7.75 8.95
N TYR A 690 17.50 7.75 7.72
CA TYR A 690 18.15 8.38 6.58
C TYR A 690 18.38 9.90 6.73
N ARG A 691 17.54 10.59 7.49
CA ARG A 691 17.67 12.04 7.67
C ARG A 691 18.81 12.41 8.61
N SER A 692 18.88 11.72 9.75
CA SER A 692 19.86 12.03 10.78
C SER A 692 21.25 11.51 10.44
N ASN A 693 21.33 10.28 9.90
CA ASN A 693 22.59 9.58 9.71
C ASN A 693 23.15 9.72 8.28
N LEU A 694 22.27 9.80 7.27
CA LEU A 694 22.69 9.87 5.85
C LEU A 694 22.48 11.26 5.21
N HIS A 695 21.92 12.21 5.97
CA HIS A 695 21.83 13.64 5.62
C HIS A 695 21.12 13.97 4.30
N TYR A 696 20.05 13.24 3.95
CA TYR A 696 19.20 13.60 2.81
C TYR A 696 17.71 13.58 3.16
N GLU A 697 16.91 14.24 2.31
CA GLU A 697 15.45 14.24 2.37
C GLU A 697 14.86 14.06 0.96
N PHE A 698 13.60 13.66 0.86
CA PHE A 698 12.83 13.71 -0.38
C PHE A 698 12.02 15.01 -0.42
N GLU A 699 11.92 15.65 -1.59
CA GLU A 699 11.09 16.84 -1.76
C GLU A 699 9.60 16.55 -1.44
N SER A 700 9.14 15.36 -1.81
CA SER A 700 7.77 14.89 -1.58
C SER A 700 7.74 13.37 -1.38
N LEU A 701 6.95 12.90 -0.42
CA LEU A 701 6.61 11.48 -0.22
C LEU A 701 5.24 11.12 -0.85
N ASN A 702 4.57 12.08 -1.49
CA ASN A 702 3.25 11.84 -2.08
C ASN A 702 3.34 11.04 -3.38
N LEU A 703 2.41 10.10 -3.59
CA LEU A 703 2.43 9.20 -4.74
C LEU A 703 1.48 9.67 -5.86
N GLY A 704 1.64 9.09 -7.05
CA GLY A 704 0.79 9.34 -8.23
C GLY A 704 1.28 10.50 -9.13
N ALA A 705 0.67 10.58 -10.32
CA ALA A 705 1.09 11.43 -11.45
C ALA A 705 1.30 12.92 -11.13
N ASP A 706 0.56 13.45 -10.17
CA ASP A 706 0.59 14.85 -9.75
C ASP A 706 0.96 15.01 -8.26
N MET A 707 1.54 13.98 -7.64
CA MET A 707 1.81 13.95 -6.19
C MET A 707 0.53 14.20 -5.34
N SER A 708 -0.64 13.79 -5.84
CA SER A 708 -1.95 13.98 -5.18
C SER A 708 -2.16 13.11 -3.95
N ILE A 709 -1.55 11.91 -3.91
CA ILE A 709 -1.82 10.94 -2.85
C ILE A 709 -0.86 11.18 -1.69
N GLY A 710 -1.30 11.92 -0.67
CA GLY A 710 -0.57 12.08 0.58
C GLY A 710 -0.63 10.84 1.47
N ILE A 711 0.08 10.85 2.60
CA ILE A 711 0.04 9.75 3.57
C ILE A 711 -1.40 9.49 4.12
N PRO A 712 -2.21 10.51 4.47
CA PRO A 712 -3.59 10.28 4.91
C PRO A 712 -4.48 9.66 3.83
N ASP A 713 -4.34 10.10 2.57
CA ASP A 713 -5.11 9.57 1.44
C ASP A 713 -4.70 8.14 1.13
N LEU A 714 -3.39 7.87 1.13
CA LEU A 714 -2.82 6.54 0.98
C LEU A 714 -3.36 5.59 2.06
N TYR A 715 -3.39 6.03 3.32
CA TYR A 715 -3.96 5.26 4.42
C TYR A 715 -5.45 4.96 4.18
N THR A 716 -6.23 5.98 3.81
CA THR A 716 -7.67 5.83 3.55
C THR A 716 -7.93 4.83 2.43
N ARG A 717 -7.19 4.93 1.32
CA ARG A 717 -7.30 4.01 0.17
C ARG A 717 -6.95 2.57 0.55
N ILE A 718 -5.94 2.37 1.40
CA ILE A 718 -5.57 1.05 1.94
C ILE A 718 -6.69 0.49 2.83
N GLU A 719 -7.26 1.30 3.73
CA GLU A 719 -8.36 0.85 4.57
C GLU A 719 -9.61 0.49 3.75
N ASP A 720 -9.87 1.19 2.65
CA ASP A 720 -10.95 0.84 1.72
C ASP A 720 -10.70 -0.47 0.97
N LEU A 721 -9.45 -0.76 0.61
CA LEU A 721 -9.09 -2.07 0.04
C LEU A 721 -9.28 -3.20 1.05
N LYS A 722 -8.96 -2.96 2.33
CA LYS A 722 -9.13 -3.94 3.43
C LYS A 722 -10.59 -4.25 3.78
N LYS A 723 -11.54 -3.42 3.32
CA LYS A 723 -13.00 -3.66 3.44
C LYS A 723 -13.53 -4.64 2.39
N LYS A 724 -12.70 -5.07 1.44
CA LYS A 724 -13.10 -5.99 0.37
C LYS A 724 -12.53 -7.38 0.63
N ASP A 725 -13.30 -8.38 0.22
CA ASP A 725 -12.83 -9.75 0.08
C ASP A 725 -11.81 -9.80 -1.06
N ARG A 726 -10.66 -10.41 -0.80
CA ARG A 726 -9.56 -10.45 -1.77
C ARG A 726 -8.92 -11.82 -1.85
N VAL A 727 -8.48 -12.16 -3.06
CA VAL A 727 -7.84 -13.44 -3.36
C VAL A 727 -6.46 -13.17 -3.94
N PHE A 728 -5.46 -13.88 -3.43
CA PHE A 728 -4.06 -13.72 -3.81
C PHE A 728 -3.46 -15.05 -4.23
N ILE A 729 -2.48 -15.00 -5.12
CA ILE A 729 -1.51 -16.07 -5.32
C ILE A 729 -0.29 -15.76 -4.43
N GLY A 730 0.04 -16.69 -3.54
CA GLY A 730 1.24 -16.67 -2.71
C GLY A 730 2.38 -17.43 -3.37
N PHE A 731 3.49 -16.75 -3.62
CA PHE A 731 4.73 -17.32 -4.17
C PHE A 731 5.80 -17.41 -3.07
N LEU A 732 6.39 -18.59 -2.88
CA LEU A 732 7.55 -18.77 -2.01
C LEU A 732 8.82 -18.74 -2.87
N LEU A 733 9.44 -17.57 -3.00
CA LEU A 733 10.56 -17.36 -3.92
C LEU A 733 11.91 -17.65 -3.27
N ARG A 734 12.85 -18.09 -4.10
CA ARG A 734 14.25 -18.36 -3.75
C ARG A 734 15.16 -18.06 -4.93
N GLY A 735 16.44 -17.84 -4.65
CA GLY A 735 17.46 -17.69 -5.69
C GLY A 735 17.58 -18.96 -6.52
N ILE A 736 17.45 -18.82 -7.84
CA ILE A 736 17.50 -19.91 -8.81
C ILE A 736 18.76 -19.88 -9.67
N LYS A 737 19.74 -19.01 -9.34
CA LYS A 737 21.04 -18.85 -10.03
C LYS A 737 20.94 -18.34 -11.46
N THR A 738 19.76 -17.92 -11.88
CA THR A 738 19.50 -17.24 -13.15
C THR A 738 18.35 -16.27 -12.94
N SER A 739 18.13 -15.39 -13.91
CA SER A 739 16.95 -14.53 -13.91
C SER A 739 15.85 -15.21 -14.73
N ALA A 740 14.62 -15.23 -14.20
CA ALA A 740 13.50 -15.93 -14.83
C ALA A 740 12.18 -15.19 -14.72
N LYS A 741 11.36 -15.33 -15.76
CA LYS A 741 9.96 -14.96 -15.79
C LYS A 741 9.11 -16.14 -15.33
N ILE A 742 8.29 -15.91 -14.31
CA ILE A 742 7.38 -16.91 -13.75
C ILE A 742 5.94 -16.46 -14.02
N GLN A 743 5.18 -17.30 -14.72
CA GLN A 743 3.79 -17.05 -15.04
C GLN A 743 2.90 -18.11 -14.43
N VAL A 744 1.79 -17.69 -13.82
CA VAL A 744 0.75 -18.59 -13.32
C VAL A 744 -0.50 -18.39 -14.16
N ALA A 745 -1.05 -19.48 -14.67
CA ALA A 745 -2.22 -19.46 -15.53
C ALA A 745 -3.27 -20.48 -15.09
N VAL A 746 -4.50 -20.29 -15.59
CA VAL A 746 -5.61 -21.23 -15.46
C VAL A 746 -6.16 -21.55 -16.85
N ASN A 747 -6.51 -22.81 -17.08
CA ASN A 747 -7.17 -23.23 -18.33
C ASN A 747 -8.68 -22.88 -18.26
N GLU A 748 -9.18 -22.15 -19.25
CA GLU A 748 -10.59 -21.78 -19.39
C GLU A 748 -11.40 -23.00 -19.88
N ASN A 749 -11.69 -23.98 -19.00
CA ASN A 749 -12.42 -25.21 -19.37
C ASN A 749 -13.07 -25.98 -18.20
N SER A 750 -13.40 -25.36 -17.06
CA SER A 750 -14.09 -26.09 -15.97
C SER A 750 -15.62 -25.97 -15.98
N ARG A 751 -16.21 -25.05 -16.76
CA ARG A 751 -17.67 -24.82 -16.75
C ARG A 751 -18.40 -24.89 -18.09
N ASP A 752 -17.76 -24.55 -19.21
CA ASP A 752 -18.38 -24.64 -20.54
C ASP A 752 -17.52 -25.51 -21.47
N ASN A 753 -18.15 -26.47 -22.14
CA ASN A 753 -17.55 -27.42 -23.09
C ASN A 753 -16.99 -26.78 -24.38
N VAL A 754 -16.56 -25.52 -24.34
CA VAL A 754 -15.98 -24.80 -25.48
C VAL A 754 -14.46 -24.76 -25.31
N LYS A 755 -13.76 -25.65 -26.02
CA LYS A 755 -12.29 -25.64 -26.11
C LYS A 755 -11.80 -24.33 -26.73
N ARG A 756 -11.45 -23.34 -25.90
CA ARG A 756 -10.44 -22.34 -26.27
C ARG A 756 -9.05 -22.90 -25.95
N SER A 757 -8.12 -22.70 -26.87
CA SER A 757 -6.78 -23.31 -26.87
C SER A 757 -5.71 -22.50 -26.11
N VAL A 758 -6.05 -21.39 -25.46
CA VAL A 758 -5.07 -20.48 -24.84
C VAL A 758 -5.31 -20.37 -23.32
N PRO A 759 -4.33 -20.71 -22.46
CA PRO A 759 -4.42 -20.54 -21.00
C PRO A 759 -4.42 -19.05 -20.62
N MET A 760 -5.26 -18.66 -19.64
CA MET A 760 -5.32 -17.27 -19.18
C MET A 760 -4.31 -17.04 -18.04
N ILE A 761 -3.41 -16.08 -18.21
CA ILE A 761 -2.41 -15.70 -17.22
C ILE A 761 -3.10 -14.95 -16.06
N LEU A 762 -2.99 -15.48 -14.85
CA LEU A 762 -3.47 -14.84 -13.61
C LEU A 762 -2.41 -13.95 -12.97
N ALA A 763 -1.14 -14.33 -13.08
CA ALA A 763 -0.02 -13.62 -12.50
C ALA A 763 1.24 -13.79 -13.38
N SER A 764 2.05 -12.74 -13.46
CA SER A 764 3.36 -12.78 -14.11
C SER A 764 4.35 -11.99 -13.25
N ILE A 765 5.41 -12.65 -12.81
CA ILE A 765 6.46 -12.05 -11.97
C ILE A 765 7.83 -12.32 -12.56
N LEU A 766 8.81 -11.53 -12.13
CA LEU A 766 10.22 -11.71 -12.49
C LEU A 766 11.06 -11.92 -11.23
N VAL A 767 11.92 -12.92 -11.29
CA VAL A 767 12.92 -13.23 -10.28
C VAL A 767 14.28 -12.94 -10.88
N TYR A 768 15.01 -11.98 -10.33
CA TYR A 768 16.40 -11.73 -10.74
C TYR A 768 17.35 -12.64 -9.99
N GLY A 769 18.37 -13.09 -10.70
CA GLY A 769 19.47 -13.86 -10.14
C GLY A 769 20.64 -13.96 -11.11
N SER A 770 21.78 -14.37 -10.58
CA SER A 770 22.96 -14.70 -11.36
C SER A 770 23.65 -15.95 -10.83
N ARG A 771 24.58 -16.51 -11.62
CA ARG A 771 25.29 -17.74 -11.22
C ARG A 771 26.07 -17.59 -9.93
N GLU A 772 26.54 -16.38 -9.66
CA GLU A 772 27.46 -16.03 -8.57
C GLU A 772 26.74 -15.33 -7.40
N GLU A 773 25.41 -15.29 -7.45
CA GLU A 773 24.58 -14.68 -6.41
C GLU A 773 24.71 -15.42 -5.08
N ASN A 774 24.46 -14.69 -3.98
CA ASN A 774 24.29 -15.30 -2.67
C ASN A 774 23.09 -16.25 -2.68
N ASP A 775 23.17 -17.35 -1.93
CA ASP A 775 21.99 -18.19 -1.73
C ASP A 775 20.97 -17.39 -0.90
N TRP A 776 19.75 -17.27 -1.41
CA TRP A 776 18.68 -16.54 -0.76
C TRP A 776 17.32 -17.23 -0.92
N GLY A 777 16.42 -16.93 0.00
CA GLY A 777 15.04 -17.40 0.00
C GLY A 777 14.20 -16.57 0.93
N PHE A 778 13.02 -16.14 0.49
CA PHE A 778 12.10 -15.44 1.37
C PHE A 778 11.56 -16.40 2.42
N ASP A 779 11.43 -15.93 3.66
CA ASP A 779 10.83 -16.69 4.75
C ASP A 779 9.29 -16.79 4.62
N ARG A 780 8.69 -16.02 3.72
CA ARG A 780 7.24 -15.83 3.56
C ARG A 780 6.80 -15.69 2.10
N TYR A 781 5.50 -15.75 1.88
CA TYR A 781 4.90 -15.57 0.56
C TYR A 781 4.93 -14.11 0.06
N TYR A 782 5.45 -13.91 -1.15
CA TYR A 782 5.08 -12.78 -2.00
C TYR A 782 3.62 -12.95 -2.43
N LYS A 783 2.77 -11.92 -2.30
CA LYS A 783 1.33 -12.02 -2.57
C LYS A 783 1.00 -11.22 -3.81
N HIS A 784 0.43 -11.88 -4.82
CA HIS A 784 -0.06 -11.22 -6.03
C HIS A 784 -1.59 -11.25 -6.06
N GLU A 785 -2.24 -10.10 -6.16
CA GLU A 785 -3.71 -10.04 -6.14
C GLU A 785 -4.32 -10.53 -7.45
N ILE A 786 -5.27 -11.47 -7.36
CA ILE A 786 -5.98 -12.05 -8.52
C ILE A 786 -7.50 -11.92 -8.42
N THR A 787 -8.01 -11.14 -7.46
CA THR A 787 -9.44 -10.94 -7.20
C THR A 787 -10.21 -10.59 -8.48
N HIS A 788 -9.76 -9.56 -9.21
CA HIS A 788 -10.40 -9.13 -10.45
C HIS A 788 -10.28 -10.16 -11.58
N SER A 789 -9.14 -10.83 -11.70
CA SER A 789 -8.90 -11.85 -12.72
C SER A 789 -9.83 -13.06 -12.54
N LEU A 790 -10.06 -13.50 -11.30
CA LEU A 790 -10.99 -14.60 -11.00
C LEU A 790 -12.45 -14.19 -11.25
N LEU A 791 -12.86 -12.99 -10.84
CA LEU A 791 -14.22 -12.49 -11.08
C LEU A 791 -14.52 -12.35 -12.57
N ARG A 792 -13.56 -11.90 -13.39
CA ARG A 792 -13.70 -11.84 -14.86
C ARG A 792 -13.90 -13.21 -15.49
N LEU A 793 -13.31 -14.26 -14.91
CA LEU A 793 -13.48 -15.65 -15.31
C LEU A 793 -14.76 -16.31 -14.76
N GLY A 794 -15.52 -15.61 -13.91
CA GLY A 794 -16.68 -16.19 -13.24
C GLY A 794 -16.34 -17.22 -12.16
N TYR A 795 -15.10 -17.24 -11.66
CA TYR A 795 -14.71 -18.04 -10.50
C TYR A 795 -14.99 -17.29 -9.20
N ASN A 796 -15.57 -18.01 -8.23
CA ASN A 796 -15.60 -17.62 -6.83
C ASN A 796 -14.29 -18.06 -6.14
N TYR A 797 -14.02 -17.52 -4.94
CA TYR A 797 -12.79 -17.83 -4.20
C TYR A 797 -12.71 -19.29 -3.73
N ASP A 798 -13.86 -19.96 -3.60
CA ASP A 798 -14.02 -21.34 -3.14
C ASP A 798 -14.15 -22.36 -4.27
N ASP A 799 -14.19 -21.91 -5.53
CA ASP A 799 -14.23 -22.78 -6.70
C ASP A 799 -12.92 -23.58 -6.84
N LYS A 800 -13.01 -24.80 -7.38
CA LYS A 800 -11.85 -25.67 -7.64
C LYS A 800 -10.99 -25.09 -8.76
N ILE A 801 -9.82 -24.55 -8.40
CA ILE A 801 -8.91 -23.89 -9.34
C ILE A 801 -7.60 -24.69 -9.44
N HIS A 802 -7.28 -25.10 -10.67
CA HIS A 802 -5.98 -25.71 -11.00
C HIS A 802 -5.03 -24.66 -11.55
N LEU A 803 -3.94 -24.41 -10.83
CA LEU A 803 -2.88 -23.48 -11.24
C LEU A 803 -1.84 -24.21 -12.09
N ASN A 804 -1.55 -23.68 -13.27
CA ASN A 804 -0.42 -24.08 -14.10
C ASN A 804 0.69 -23.03 -13.93
N VAL A 805 1.92 -23.46 -13.67
CA VAL A 805 3.08 -22.58 -13.50
C VAL A 805 4.01 -22.80 -14.68
N TYR A 806 4.42 -21.71 -15.32
CA TYR A 806 5.41 -21.70 -16.39
C TYR A 806 6.59 -20.85 -15.94
N ALA A 807 7.80 -21.42 -16.02
CA ALA A 807 9.04 -20.74 -15.70
C ALA A 807 9.93 -20.70 -16.95
N GLU A 808 10.40 -19.51 -17.31
CA GLU A 808 11.22 -19.28 -18.49
C GLU A 808 12.41 -18.39 -18.09
N ASP A 809 13.62 -18.81 -18.44
CA ASP A 809 14.81 -17.96 -18.34
C ASP A 809 14.64 -16.74 -19.26
N ILE A 810 15.30 -15.62 -18.96
CA ILE A 810 15.19 -14.43 -19.81
C ILE A 810 15.71 -14.67 -21.24
N ASN A 811 16.58 -15.65 -21.44
CA ASN A 811 17.00 -16.07 -22.78
C ASN A 811 15.94 -16.89 -23.57
N GLY A 812 14.77 -17.16 -22.97
CA GLY A 812 13.68 -17.92 -23.56
C GLY A 812 13.69 -19.43 -23.28
N THR A 813 14.66 -19.93 -22.51
CA THR A 813 14.76 -21.36 -22.18
C THR A 813 13.73 -21.73 -21.11
N THR A 814 12.89 -22.73 -21.37
CA THR A 814 11.97 -23.26 -20.36
C THR A 814 12.72 -23.90 -19.20
N LEU A 815 12.39 -23.51 -17.98
CA LEU A 815 12.97 -24.02 -16.76
C LEU A 815 12.11 -25.16 -16.18
N PRO A 816 12.70 -26.05 -15.34
CA PRO A 816 11.95 -27.16 -14.73
C PRO A 816 10.76 -26.69 -13.89
N ASP A 817 9.64 -27.42 -13.95
CA ASP A 817 8.41 -27.11 -13.20
C ASP A 817 8.59 -27.09 -11.68
N ASP A 818 9.62 -27.77 -11.15
CA ASP A 818 9.92 -27.86 -9.71
C ASP A 818 11.02 -26.88 -9.24
N ILE A 819 11.41 -25.92 -10.09
CA ILE A 819 12.42 -24.91 -9.76
C ILE A 819 11.97 -24.03 -8.58
N LEU A 820 10.67 -23.76 -8.47
CA LEU A 820 10.04 -23.08 -7.34
C LEU A 820 8.96 -23.97 -6.69
N PRO A 821 8.68 -23.79 -5.38
CA PRO A 821 7.53 -24.42 -4.74
C PRO A 821 6.20 -24.08 -5.43
N GLU A 822 5.25 -25.02 -5.43
CA GLU A 822 3.90 -24.80 -5.99
C GLU A 822 3.24 -23.57 -5.30
N PRO A 823 2.75 -22.58 -6.07
CA PRO A 823 2.11 -21.40 -5.52
C PRO A 823 0.77 -21.75 -4.87
N VAL A 824 0.36 -20.92 -3.91
CA VAL A 824 -0.83 -21.16 -3.08
C VAL A 824 -1.88 -20.08 -3.28
N ILE A 825 -3.17 -20.45 -3.26
CA ILE A 825 -4.27 -19.48 -3.23
C ILE A 825 -4.51 -19.07 -1.78
N ILE A 826 -4.49 -17.77 -1.51
CA ILE A 826 -4.73 -17.15 -0.21
C ILE A 826 -5.97 -16.26 -0.31
N TYR A 827 -6.98 -16.52 0.51
CA TYR A 827 -8.15 -15.67 0.66
C TYR A 827 -7.99 -14.77 1.88
N VAL A 828 -8.34 -13.50 1.74
CA VAL A 828 -8.38 -12.55 2.86
C VAL A 828 -9.81 -12.00 2.92
N PRO A 829 -10.60 -12.38 3.94
CA PRO A 829 -11.95 -11.85 4.09
C PRO A 829 -11.92 -10.37 4.47
N ASN A 830 -13.02 -9.67 4.20
CA ASN A 830 -13.21 -8.30 4.65
C ASN A 830 -13.03 -8.18 6.17
N LYS A 831 -12.45 -7.06 6.62
CA LYS A 831 -12.14 -6.84 8.04
C LYS A 831 -13.35 -6.42 8.90
N ASP A 832 -14.57 -6.35 8.35
CA ASP A 832 -15.67 -5.65 9.03
C ASP A 832 -16.58 -6.57 9.86
N ASN A 833 -16.37 -6.55 11.17
CA ASN A 833 -17.35 -6.95 12.20
C ASN A 833 -17.25 -6.06 13.46
N SER A 834 -16.68 -4.85 13.35
CA SER A 834 -16.53 -3.91 14.47
C SER A 834 -16.83 -2.47 14.05
N LYS A 835 -17.96 -1.95 14.54
CA LYS A 835 -18.32 -0.53 14.51
C LYS A 835 -17.31 0.31 15.30
N TRP A 836 -16.44 1.07 14.64
CA TRP A 836 -15.80 2.30 15.16
C TRP A 836 -15.66 3.31 13.99
N PRO A 837 -15.65 4.62 14.28
CA PRO A 837 -16.44 5.60 13.54
C PRO A 837 -15.91 5.81 12.13
N LEU A 838 -16.84 5.74 11.17
CA LEU A 838 -16.68 6.31 9.83
C LEU A 838 -16.20 7.76 9.96
N GLN A 839 -14.90 8.00 9.80
CA GLN A 839 -14.46 9.28 9.29
C GLN A 839 -14.68 9.24 7.77
N TYR A 840 -15.89 9.68 7.41
CA TYR A 840 -16.27 10.44 6.22
C TYR A 840 -15.56 10.06 4.91
N LEU A 841 -16.00 8.95 4.30
CA LEU A 841 -15.80 8.75 2.87
C LEU A 841 -16.87 9.52 2.10
N PRO A 842 -16.51 10.40 1.16
CA PRO A 842 -17.47 10.97 0.24
C PRO A 842 -17.98 9.87 -0.69
N THR A 843 -19.30 9.82 -0.89
CA THR A 843 -19.94 8.84 -1.79
C THR A 843 -19.64 9.06 -3.27
N HIS A 844 -19.19 10.26 -3.68
CA HIS A 844 -18.96 10.64 -5.09
C HIS A 844 -17.75 11.59 -5.26
N GLU A 845 -16.95 11.42 -6.32
CA GLU A 845 -15.73 12.20 -6.58
C GLU A 845 -15.88 13.13 -7.80
N ARG A 846 -15.42 14.38 -7.69
CA ARG A 846 -15.32 15.35 -8.78
C ARG A 846 -13.90 15.34 -9.34
N LYS A 847 -13.75 15.05 -10.64
CA LYS A 847 -12.45 14.86 -11.31
C LYS A 847 -12.04 16.05 -12.19
N LEU A 848 -10.76 16.15 -12.50
CA LEU A 848 -10.31 17.04 -13.58
C LEU A 848 -10.96 16.61 -14.91
N VAL A 849 -11.54 17.56 -15.65
CA VAL A 849 -12.25 17.26 -16.91
C VAL A 849 -11.36 16.58 -17.95
N ASP A 850 -10.08 16.94 -18.00
CA ASP A 850 -9.11 16.37 -18.96
C ASP A 850 -8.63 14.96 -18.57
N THR A 851 -8.97 14.49 -17.36
CA THR A 851 -8.65 13.15 -16.87
C THR A 851 -9.87 12.25 -16.79
N LEU A 852 -10.96 12.56 -17.48
CA LEU A 852 -12.08 11.62 -17.67
C LEU A 852 -11.68 10.50 -18.64
N THR A 853 -12.19 9.30 -18.42
CA THR A 853 -12.07 8.19 -19.38
C THR A 853 -13.11 8.34 -20.48
N SER A 854 -12.87 7.72 -21.64
CA SER A 854 -13.83 7.71 -22.75
C SER A 854 -15.22 7.24 -22.32
N MET A 855 -15.30 6.28 -21.39
CA MET A 855 -16.56 5.79 -20.85
C MET A 855 -17.23 6.84 -19.94
N GLU A 856 -16.49 7.41 -18.98
CA GLU A 856 -17.01 8.46 -18.09
C GLU A 856 -17.50 9.69 -18.87
N GLU A 857 -16.80 10.07 -19.96
CA GLU A 857 -17.25 11.14 -20.83
C GLU A 857 -18.56 10.82 -21.57
N VAL A 858 -18.76 9.57 -22.02
CA VAL A 858 -20.01 9.17 -22.66
C VAL A 858 -21.15 9.12 -21.64
N GLU A 859 -20.90 8.60 -20.44
CA GLU A 859 -21.89 8.53 -19.36
C GLU A 859 -22.38 9.91 -18.94
N ILE A 860 -21.47 10.87 -18.72
CA ILE A 860 -21.86 12.22 -18.31
C ILE A 860 -22.61 12.95 -19.44
N ARG A 861 -22.23 12.74 -20.71
CA ARG A 861 -22.96 13.29 -21.86
C ARG A 861 -24.38 12.68 -21.93
N GLU A 862 -24.55 11.37 -21.77
CA GLU A 862 -25.89 10.76 -21.76
C GLU A 862 -26.76 11.26 -20.60
N ALA A 863 -26.22 11.33 -19.39
CA ALA A 863 -26.93 11.86 -18.24
C ALA A 863 -27.35 13.32 -18.45
N MET A 864 -26.43 14.16 -18.97
CA MET A 864 -26.73 15.56 -19.28
C MET A 864 -27.79 15.70 -20.38
N ARG A 865 -27.78 14.83 -21.39
CA ARG A 865 -28.81 14.82 -22.45
C ARG A 865 -30.20 14.56 -21.87
N MET A 866 -30.32 13.56 -20.99
CA MET A 866 -31.59 13.23 -20.32
C MET A 866 -32.01 14.35 -19.35
N PHE A 867 -31.05 14.91 -18.62
CA PHE A 867 -31.28 16.01 -17.68
C PHE A 867 -31.76 17.31 -18.35
N LYS A 868 -31.27 17.60 -19.57
CA LYS A 868 -31.77 18.72 -20.40
C LYS A 868 -33.16 18.47 -20.99
N ALA A 869 -33.49 17.20 -21.25
CA ALA A 869 -34.79 16.79 -21.76
C ALA A 869 -35.88 16.83 -20.67
N ASP A 870 -35.50 16.71 -19.40
CA ASP A 870 -36.42 16.84 -18.26
C ASP A 870 -36.99 18.25 -18.16
N LYS A 871 -38.32 18.37 -18.34
CA LYS A 871 -39.07 19.63 -18.22
C LYS A 871 -39.79 19.77 -16.88
N THR A 872 -39.60 18.82 -15.95
CA THR A 872 -40.16 18.88 -14.61
C THR A 872 -39.38 19.83 -13.69
N ALA A 873 -39.79 19.94 -12.43
CA ALA A 873 -39.09 20.75 -11.43
C ALA A 873 -37.65 20.26 -11.12
N THR A 874 -37.29 19.05 -11.56
CA THR A 874 -35.95 18.46 -11.39
C THR A 874 -35.08 18.60 -12.64
N GLY A 875 -35.57 19.27 -13.68
CA GLY A 875 -34.87 19.40 -14.94
C GLY A 875 -33.81 20.50 -14.96
N PHE A 876 -32.88 20.39 -15.91
CA PHE A 876 -31.74 21.32 -16.06
C PHE A 876 -32.18 22.79 -16.21
N GLN A 877 -33.27 23.03 -16.95
CA GLN A 877 -33.84 24.37 -17.14
C GLN A 877 -34.25 25.00 -15.81
N ARG A 878 -34.83 24.21 -14.88
CA ARG A 878 -35.30 24.69 -13.58
C ARG A 878 -34.13 25.08 -12.68
N ILE A 879 -33.09 24.25 -12.64
CA ILE A 879 -31.87 24.52 -11.86
C ILE A 879 -31.15 25.76 -12.40
N SER A 880 -30.98 25.85 -13.72
CA SER A 880 -30.35 27.02 -14.35
C SER A 880 -31.13 28.31 -14.09
N ALA A 881 -32.47 28.23 -14.03
CA ALA A 881 -33.31 29.37 -13.65
C ALA A 881 -33.10 29.81 -12.19
N MET A 882 -32.57 28.99 -11.28
CA MET A 882 -32.28 29.42 -9.90
C MET A 882 -31.24 30.53 -9.85
N HIS A 883 -30.35 30.61 -10.84
CA HIS A 883 -29.37 31.67 -10.96
C HIS A 883 -29.98 32.93 -11.58
N GLY A 884 -30.67 32.79 -12.71
CA GLY A 884 -31.11 33.91 -13.55
C GLY A 884 -32.55 34.40 -13.35
N SER A 885 -33.42 33.61 -12.71
CA SER A 885 -34.86 33.88 -12.67
C SER A 885 -35.24 34.93 -11.65
N LEU A 886 -36.18 35.78 -12.04
CA LEU A 886 -36.75 36.85 -11.23
C LEU A 886 -38.02 36.42 -10.49
N HIS A 887 -38.49 35.18 -10.63
CA HIS A 887 -39.82 34.82 -10.14
C HIS A 887 -39.84 34.41 -8.67
N TRP A 888 -38.69 34.09 -8.07
CA TRP A 888 -38.64 33.40 -6.77
C TRP A 888 -38.13 34.25 -5.60
N CYS A 889 -37.28 35.26 -5.85
CA CYS A 889 -36.62 35.99 -4.77
C CYS A 889 -37.13 37.44 -4.62
N PRO A 890 -37.24 37.96 -3.37
CA PRO A 890 -36.83 37.33 -2.10
C PRO A 890 -37.75 36.22 -1.59
N TYR A 891 -39.01 36.22 -2.02
CA TYR A 891 -39.98 35.14 -1.84
C TYR A 891 -41.07 35.30 -2.91
N LEU A 892 -41.90 34.28 -3.13
CA LEU A 892 -42.82 34.21 -4.29
C LEU A 892 -43.80 35.39 -4.39
N ALA A 893 -44.28 35.90 -3.25
CA ALA A 893 -45.28 36.97 -3.15
C ALA A 893 -44.68 38.39 -3.06
N ALA A 894 -43.36 38.55 -3.17
CA ALA A 894 -42.72 39.84 -2.97
C ALA A 894 -43.15 40.87 -4.05
N PRO A 895 -43.44 42.13 -3.67
CA PRO A 895 -43.88 43.17 -4.61
C PRO A 895 -42.77 43.63 -5.56
N VAL A 896 -41.52 43.55 -5.12
CA VAL A 896 -40.33 43.81 -5.95
C VAL A 896 -39.47 42.56 -5.96
N LYS A 897 -39.35 41.94 -7.13
CA LYS A 897 -38.56 40.71 -7.31
C LYS A 897 -37.20 40.98 -7.92
N HIS A 898 -36.21 40.19 -7.51
CA HIS A 898 -34.84 40.23 -8.01
C HIS A 898 -34.33 38.81 -8.30
N MET A 899 -33.19 38.73 -8.99
CA MET A 899 -32.52 37.46 -9.29
C MET A 899 -32.05 36.79 -8.00
N CYS A 900 -32.21 35.48 -7.90
CA CYS A 900 -31.87 34.76 -6.68
C CYS A 900 -30.37 34.54 -6.46
N CYS A 901 -29.51 34.75 -7.46
CA CYS A 901 -28.08 34.49 -7.33
C CYS A 901 -27.39 35.46 -6.36
N HIS A 902 -26.46 34.92 -5.57
CA HIS A 902 -25.69 35.69 -4.59
C HIS A 902 -24.33 36.05 -5.20
N HIS A 903 -24.20 37.25 -5.74
CA HIS A 903 -22.95 37.85 -6.23
C HIS A 903 -22.66 39.14 -5.45
N ASN A 904 -21.40 39.53 -5.39
CA ASN A 904 -20.89 40.68 -4.63
C ASN A 904 -21.35 40.60 -3.16
N SER A 905 -21.35 39.38 -2.60
CA SER A 905 -21.97 39.06 -1.31
C SER A 905 -21.08 38.16 -0.45
N LYS A 906 -21.27 38.22 0.87
CA LYS A 906 -20.60 37.34 1.84
C LYS A 906 -21.05 35.88 1.80
N THR A 907 -21.99 35.53 0.93
CA THR A 907 -22.55 34.17 0.80
C THR A 907 -22.41 33.63 -0.62
N PHE A 908 -21.49 34.19 -1.41
CA PHE A 908 -21.23 33.80 -2.79
C PHE A 908 -20.87 32.31 -2.90
N LEU A 909 -19.86 31.86 -2.16
CA LEU A 909 -19.40 30.47 -2.20
C LEU A 909 -20.45 29.47 -1.67
N PRO A 910 -21.08 29.69 -0.48
CA PRO A 910 -22.16 28.84 0.01
C PRO A 910 -23.32 28.66 -0.98
N TRP A 911 -23.74 29.74 -1.64
CA TRP A 911 -24.87 29.72 -2.57
C TRP A 911 -24.55 28.91 -3.84
N HIS A 912 -23.36 29.11 -4.42
CA HIS A 912 -22.94 28.39 -5.62
C HIS A 912 -22.66 26.90 -5.33
N ARG A 913 -22.16 26.55 -4.14
CA ARG A 913 -22.03 25.14 -3.73
C ARG A 913 -23.38 24.42 -3.70
N LEU A 914 -24.43 25.05 -3.19
CA LEU A 914 -25.78 24.48 -3.25
C LEU A 914 -26.31 24.35 -4.69
N LEU A 915 -26.04 25.32 -5.55
CA LEU A 915 -26.41 25.22 -6.97
C LEU A 915 -25.70 24.04 -7.66
N MET A 916 -24.41 23.87 -7.38
CA MET A 916 -23.62 22.72 -7.86
C MET A 916 -24.17 21.39 -7.35
N MET A 917 -24.60 21.32 -6.10
CA MET A 917 -25.21 20.10 -5.55
C MET A 917 -26.55 19.75 -6.21
N ASN A 918 -27.37 20.75 -6.56
CA ASN A 918 -28.58 20.50 -7.34
C ASN A 918 -28.26 19.95 -8.74
N PHE A 919 -27.20 20.44 -9.37
CA PHE A 919 -26.75 19.95 -10.67
C PHE A 919 -26.19 18.53 -10.58
N ASP A 920 -25.36 18.22 -9.58
CA ASP A 920 -24.88 16.86 -9.29
C ASP A 920 -26.07 15.89 -9.04
N ASP A 921 -27.04 16.26 -8.20
CA ASP A 921 -28.25 15.48 -7.97
C ASP A 921 -29.08 15.28 -9.25
N GLY A 922 -29.12 16.30 -10.12
CA GLY A 922 -29.79 16.24 -11.42
C GLY A 922 -29.16 15.22 -12.35
N LEU A 923 -27.83 15.21 -12.49
CA LEU A 923 -27.11 14.21 -13.28
C LEU A 923 -27.26 12.79 -12.69
N ARG A 924 -27.20 12.66 -11.36
CA ARG A 924 -27.34 11.36 -10.66
C ARG A 924 -28.66 10.67 -10.93
N ARG A 925 -29.76 11.41 -11.04
CA ARG A 925 -31.08 10.86 -11.38
C ARG A 925 -31.10 10.13 -12.73
N TYR A 926 -30.15 10.44 -13.61
CA TYR A 926 -30.02 9.82 -14.93
C TYR A 926 -28.81 8.87 -15.02
N GLY A 927 -28.36 8.34 -13.88
CA GLY A 927 -27.40 7.23 -13.84
C GLY A 927 -25.93 7.63 -13.80
N HIS A 928 -25.60 8.93 -13.75
CA HIS A 928 -24.21 9.37 -13.58
C HIS A 928 -23.74 9.15 -12.13
N ARG A 929 -22.56 8.56 -11.93
CA ARG A 929 -22.05 8.16 -10.60
C ARG A 929 -20.96 9.08 -10.04
N LEU A 930 -20.31 9.87 -10.90
CA LEU A 930 -19.31 10.85 -10.48
C LEU A 930 -19.96 12.18 -10.11
N GLY A 931 -19.24 13.01 -9.37
CA GLY A 931 -19.60 14.42 -9.22
C GLY A 931 -19.19 15.21 -10.46
N THR A 932 -19.74 16.42 -10.61
CA THR A 932 -19.43 17.28 -11.76
C THR A 932 -17.94 17.56 -11.88
N PRO A 933 -17.32 17.22 -13.04
CA PRO A 933 -15.91 17.47 -13.28
C PRO A 933 -15.55 18.96 -13.16
N TYR A 934 -14.32 19.27 -12.81
CA TYR A 934 -13.82 20.64 -12.76
C TYR A 934 -12.87 20.95 -13.92
N TRP A 935 -12.89 22.20 -14.35
CA TRP A 935 -11.94 22.73 -15.32
C TRP A 935 -10.87 23.58 -14.62
N ASP A 936 -9.66 23.03 -14.46
CA ASP A 936 -8.54 23.73 -13.80
C ASP A 936 -7.90 24.76 -14.74
N TRP A 937 -8.48 25.95 -14.74
CA TRP A 937 -8.01 27.08 -15.51
C TRP A 937 -6.72 27.74 -14.98
N THR A 938 -6.13 27.24 -13.89
CA THR A 938 -4.81 27.69 -13.43
C THR A 938 -3.66 26.99 -14.16
N ARG A 939 -3.95 25.84 -14.79
CA ARG A 939 -3.00 25.08 -15.62
C ARG A 939 -2.84 25.70 -17.01
N PRO A 940 -1.74 25.43 -17.73
CA PRO A 940 -1.62 25.81 -19.13
C PRO A 940 -2.64 25.07 -20.01
N PHE A 941 -3.51 25.79 -20.72
CA PHE A 941 -4.42 25.25 -21.74
C PHE A 941 -4.44 26.13 -23.00
N SER A 942 -4.71 25.54 -24.16
CA SER A 942 -4.78 26.22 -25.47
C SER A 942 -6.19 26.27 -26.07
N ALA A 943 -7.13 25.55 -25.49
CA ALA A 943 -8.54 25.50 -25.88
C ALA A 943 -9.41 25.24 -24.63
N LEU A 944 -10.72 25.48 -24.74
CA LEU A 944 -11.68 25.05 -23.72
C LEU A 944 -11.75 23.51 -23.66
N PRO A 945 -12.22 22.92 -22.55
CA PRO A 945 -12.31 21.46 -22.40
C PRO A 945 -13.03 20.77 -23.56
N LYS A 946 -12.51 19.62 -24.00
CA LYS A 946 -13.10 18.83 -25.10
C LYS A 946 -14.56 18.47 -24.83
N LEU A 947 -14.85 18.09 -23.58
CA LEU A 947 -16.21 17.79 -23.11
C LEU A 947 -17.21 18.89 -23.48
N ALA A 948 -16.80 20.17 -23.44
CA ALA A 948 -17.66 21.31 -23.72
C ALA A 948 -17.59 21.81 -25.18
N THR A 949 -16.59 21.43 -25.97
CA THR A 949 -16.32 22.02 -27.30
C THR A 949 -16.60 21.11 -28.48
N GLU A 950 -16.58 19.79 -28.29
CA GLU A 950 -16.89 18.84 -29.37
C GLU A 950 -18.33 19.02 -29.83
N LYS A 951 -18.55 19.00 -31.15
CA LYS A 951 -19.89 19.20 -31.74
C LYS A 951 -20.78 17.97 -31.57
N VAL A 952 -20.18 16.79 -31.69
CA VAL A 952 -20.86 15.50 -31.65
C VAL A 952 -20.08 14.50 -30.81
N TYR A 953 -20.78 13.51 -30.26
CA TYR A 953 -20.20 12.36 -29.57
C TYR A 953 -20.90 11.07 -30.03
N ARG A 954 -20.27 9.92 -29.82
CA ARG A 954 -20.91 8.60 -30.01
C ARG A 954 -21.59 8.20 -28.71
N ASP A 955 -22.88 7.90 -28.77
CA ASP A 955 -23.63 7.39 -27.63
C ASP A 955 -23.27 5.92 -27.30
N LEU A 956 -23.85 5.37 -26.24
CA LEU A 956 -23.65 3.97 -25.81
C LEU A 956 -24.07 2.94 -26.86
N SER A 957 -24.87 3.33 -27.86
CA SER A 957 -25.26 2.49 -29.00
C SER A 957 -24.39 2.70 -30.26
N GLY A 958 -23.35 3.53 -30.16
CA GLY A 958 -22.45 3.89 -31.25
C GLY A 958 -22.98 4.95 -32.21
N LYS A 959 -24.17 5.52 -31.96
CA LYS A 959 -24.81 6.53 -32.81
C LYS A 959 -24.24 7.92 -32.51
N LEU A 960 -23.94 8.68 -33.57
CA LEU A 960 -23.52 10.07 -33.44
C LEU A 960 -24.69 10.97 -33.01
N ARG A 961 -24.46 11.78 -31.98
CA ARG A 961 -25.42 12.75 -31.42
C ARG A 961 -24.76 14.11 -31.16
N GLU A 962 -25.55 15.18 -31.13
CA GLU A 962 -25.09 16.51 -30.71
C GLU A 962 -24.65 16.49 -29.24
N ASN A 963 -23.50 17.10 -28.95
CA ASN A 963 -22.96 17.16 -27.60
C ASN A 963 -23.83 18.03 -26.67
N PRO A 964 -24.39 17.47 -25.58
CA PRO A 964 -25.27 18.22 -24.69
C PRO A 964 -24.55 19.30 -23.86
N PHE A 965 -23.21 19.26 -23.78
CA PHE A 965 -22.39 20.29 -23.15
C PHE A 965 -22.02 21.45 -24.08
N LEU A 966 -22.34 21.39 -25.39
CA LEU A 966 -21.94 22.41 -26.36
C LEU A 966 -22.68 23.75 -26.14
N ARG A 967 -24.01 23.68 -25.99
CA ARG A 967 -24.93 24.82 -25.81
C ARG A 967 -26.28 24.32 -25.29
N THR A 968 -27.12 25.22 -24.79
CA THR A 968 -28.49 24.92 -24.35
C THR A 968 -29.49 25.89 -24.96
N HIS A 969 -30.65 25.37 -25.37
CA HIS A 969 -31.82 26.18 -25.74
C HIS A 969 -32.57 26.66 -24.49
N ILE A 970 -32.80 27.97 -24.33
CA ILE A 970 -33.52 28.54 -23.19
C ILE A 970 -35.01 28.61 -23.51
N ASP A 971 -35.80 27.70 -22.94
CA ASP A 971 -37.20 27.44 -23.35
C ASP A 971 -38.10 28.69 -23.30
N TYR A 972 -37.97 29.52 -22.27
CA TYR A 972 -38.86 30.68 -22.08
C TYR A 972 -38.50 31.89 -22.96
N LEU A 973 -37.33 31.89 -23.59
CA LEU A 973 -36.87 32.94 -24.52
C LEU A 973 -36.81 32.47 -25.96
N GLY A 974 -36.77 31.16 -26.21
CA GLY A 974 -36.63 30.60 -27.56
C GLY A 974 -35.26 30.85 -28.18
N VAL A 975 -34.20 31.02 -27.39
CA VAL A 975 -32.83 31.33 -27.86
C VAL A 975 -31.81 30.33 -27.31
N ASP A 976 -30.75 30.08 -28.06
CA ASP A 976 -29.64 29.24 -27.62
C ASP A 976 -28.55 30.06 -26.90
N THR A 977 -27.90 29.44 -25.92
CA THR A 977 -26.70 30.00 -25.29
C THR A 977 -25.54 30.10 -26.28
N VAL A 978 -24.73 31.15 -26.16
CA VAL A 978 -23.58 31.43 -27.04
C VAL A 978 -22.30 31.57 -26.21
N ARG A 979 -21.17 31.09 -26.75
CA ARG A 979 -19.83 31.33 -26.21
C ARG A 979 -19.02 32.15 -27.23
N ASP A 980 -18.72 33.39 -26.88
CA ASP A 980 -17.86 34.28 -27.66
C ASP A 980 -16.49 34.39 -26.97
N VAL A 981 -15.68 33.34 -27.09
CA VAL A 981 -14.47 33.19 -26.27
C VAL A 981 -13.40 34.21 -26.67
N GLU A 982 -13.00 35.07 -25.73
CA GLU A 982 -11.97 36.07 -25.97
C GLU A 982 -10.57 35.43 -26.12
N ALA A 983 -9.85 35.78 -27.18
CA ALA A 983 -8.50 35.25 -27.46
C ALA A 983 -7.49 35.47 -26.31
N LYS A 984 -7.70 36.53 -25.50
CA LYS A 984 -6.84 36.84 -24.34
C LYS A 984 -6.86 35.73 -23.27
N LEU A 985 -7.91 34.90 -23.22
CA LEU A 985 -8.00 33.73 -22.33
C LEU A 985 -6.82 32.76 -22.51
N PHE A 986 -6.39 32.56 -23.76
CA PHE A 986 -5.32 31.59 -24.09
C PHE A 986 -3.92 32.20 -24.02
N HIS A 987 -3.80 33.51 -23.79
CA HIS A 987 -2.52 34.20 -23.79
C HIS A 987 -1.69 33.85 -22.54
N PRO A 988 -0.39 33.50 -22.65
CA PRO A 988 0.42 33.05 -21.50
C PRO A 988 0.49 34.04 -20.34
N SER A 989 0.52 35.35 -20.61
CA SER A 989 0.54 36.38 -19.57
C SER A 989 -0.76 36.45 -18.77
N HIS A 990 -1.90 36.19 -19.41
CA HIS A 990 -3.20 36.13 -18.73
C HIS A 990 -3.29 34.88 -17.84
N ARG A 991 -2.88 33.71 -18.34
CA ARG A 991 -2.86 32.47 -17.53
C ARG A 991 -2.03 32.60 -16.27
N ARG A 992 -0.85 33.23 -16.36
CA ARG A 992 -0.02 33.52 -15.18
C ARG A 992 -0.73 34.41 -14.16
N ARG A 993 -1.41 35.47 -14.62
CA ARG A 993 -2.18 36.36 -13.74
C ARG A 993 -3.34 35.66 -13.05
N VAL A 994 -4.02 34.78 -13.76
CA VAL A 994 -5.12 33.97 -13.22
C VAL A 994 -4.65 33.11 -12.04
N TYR A 995 -3.51 32.42 -12.17
CA TYR A 995 -2.89 31.69 -11.07
C TYR A 995 -2.47 32.62 -9.91
N GLU A 996 -1.89 33.79 -10.22
CA GLU A 996 -1.52 34.79 -9.20
C GLU A 996 -2.73 35.31 -8.41
N PHE A 997 -3.89 35.50 -9.05
CA PHE A 997 -5.11 35.89 -8.35
C PHE A 997 -5.63 34.78 -7.42
N VAL A 998 -5.54 33.51 -7.82
CA VAL A 998 -5.89 32.38 -6.93
C VAL A 998 -4.97 32.35 -5.71
N LEU A 999 -3.66 32.57 -5.90
CA LEU A 999 -2.73 32.67 -4.78
C LEU A 999 -3.04 33.84 -3.86
N ASN A 1000 -3.44 34.99 -4.42
CA ASN A 1000 -3.85 36.15 -3.61
C ASN A 1000 -5.13 35.85 -2.80
N ALA A 1001 -6.09 35.12 -3.36
CA ALA A 1001 -7.26 34.67 -2.63
C ALA A 1001 -6.85 33.73 -1.48
N LEU A 1002 -6.09 32.67 -1.78
CA LEU A 1002 -5.62 31.67 -0.81
C LEU A 1002 -4.73 32.25 0.31
N GLU A 1003 -4.16 33.44 0.10
CA GLU A 1003 -3.36 34.15 1.10
C GLU A 1003 -4.19 34.64 2.31
N HIS A 1004 -5.49 34.85 2.13
CA HIS A 1004 -6.38 35.39 3.17
C HIS A 1004 -6.92 34.28 4.08
N SER A 1005 -6.67 34.39 5.39
CA SER A 1005 -7.23 33.48 6.39
C SER A 1005 -8.66 33.82 6.81
N GLU A 1006 -9.16 34.99 6.43
CA GLU A 1006 -10.53 35.43 6.73
C GLU A 1006 -11.45 35.01 5.57
N PHE A 1007 -12.45 34.16 5.84
CA PHE A 1007 -13.33 33.61 4.81
C PHE A 1007 -14.01 34.66 3.93
N GLU A 1008 -14.47 35.77 4.52
CA GLU A 1008 -15.10 36.86 3.76
C GLU A 1008 -14.14 37.52 2.76
N ARG A 1009 -12.86 37.68 3.11
CA ARG A 1009 -11.87 38.24 2.19
C ARG A 1009 -11.46 37.24 1.13
N PHE A 1010 -11.25 35.98 1.53
CA PHE A 1010 -10.96 34.88 0.62
C PHE A 1010 -12.02 34.77 -0.49
N GLN A 1011 -13.31 34.75 -0.12
CA GLN A 1011 -14.37 34.58 -1.11
C GLN A 1011 -14.49 35.77 -2.06
N SER A 1012 -14.31 37.01 -1.58
CA SER A 1012 -14.39 38.20 -2.44
C SER A 1012 -13.26 38.25 -3.46
N GLU A 1013 -12.04 37.87 -3.08
CA GLU A 1013 -10.91 37.76 -4.01
C GLU A 1013 -11.09 36.59 -4.97
N LEU A 1014 -11.66 35.46 -4.53
CA LEU A 1014 -11.95 34.33 -5.42
C LEU A 1014 -13.07 34.67 -6.42
N GLU A 1015 -14.11 35.40 -5.99
CA GLU A 1015 -15.20 35.88 -6.85
C GLU A 1015 -14.67 36.75 -8.00
N HIS A 1016 -13.61 37.52 -7.77
CA HIS A 1016 -12.96 38.30 -8.84
C HIS A 1016 -12.44 37.42 -9.97
N VAL A 1017 -11.75 36.31 -9.64
CA VAL A 1017 -11.19 35.39 -10.64
C VAL A 1017 -12.30 34.58 -11.33
N HIS A 1018 -13.33 34.24 -10.59
CA HIS A 1018 -14.56 33.68 -11.13
C HIS A 1018 -15.19 34.60 -12.19
N ASN A 1019 -15.38 35.89 -11.87
CA ASN A 1019 -15.99 36.87 -12.78
C ASN A 1019 -15.18 37.05 -14.07
N LEU A 1020 -13.85 37.00 -13.97
CA LEU A 1020 -12.96 37.03 -15.12
C LEU A 1020 -13.30 35.91 -16.11
N MET A 1021 -13.51 34.68 -15.63
CA MET A 1021 -13.80 33.55 -16.52
C MET A 1021 -15.18 33.61 -17.16
N HIS A 1022 -16.18 34.13 -16.43
CA HIS A 1022 -17.48 34.43 -17.00
C HIS A 1022 -17.40 35.34 -18.22
N VAL A 1023 -16.65 36.45 -18.11
CA VAL A 1023 -16.49 37.40 -19.20
C VAL A 1023 -15.64 36.84 -20.33
N LEU A 1024 -14.53 36.16 -20.03
CA LEU A 1024 -13.63 35.62 -21.05
C LEU A 1024 -14.26 34.50 -21.90
N VAL A 1025 -15.11 33.68 -21.31
CA VAL A 1025 -15.81 32.59 -22.02
C VAL A 1025 -17.04 33.11 -22.76
N GLY A 1026 -17.75 34.07 -22.18
CA GLY A 1026 -19.00 34.60 -22.73
C GLY A 1026 -18.83 35.70 -23.77
N GLY A 1027 -17.74 36.48 -23.69
CA GLY A 1027 -17.46 37.61 -24.57
C GLY A 1027 -18.54 38.66 -24.59
N TRP A 1028 -18.78 39.22 -25.77
CA TRP A 1028 -19.69 40.34 -25.99
C TRP A 1028 -21.14 39.87 -26.29
N ALA A 1029 -21.37 38.56 -26.33
CA ALA A 1029 -22.66 37.96 -26.66
C ALA A 1029 -23.67 38.07 -25.52
N THR A 1030 -24.94 38.41 -25.84
CA THR A 1030 -26.00 38.67 -24.85
C THR A 1030 -26.44 37.43 -24.06
N TYR A 1031 -26.58 36.27 -24.71
CA TYR A 1031 -27.06 35.02 -24.09
C TYR A 1031 -25.89 34.09 -23.74
N SER A 1032 -24.90 34.61 -23.02
CA SER A 1032 -23.62 33.94 -22.79
C SER A 1032 -23.23 33.85 -21.33
N MET A 1033 -22.07 33.24 -21.06
CA MET A 1033 -21.41 33.23 -19.75
C MET A 1033 -21.11 34.62 -19.19
N SER A 1034 -21.10 35.69 -20.01
CA SER A 1034 -20.87 37.07 -19.57
C SER A 1034 -22.15 37.79 -19.11
N CYS A 1035 -23.31 37.13 -19.20
CA CYS A 1035 -24.58 37.65 -18.71
C CYS A 1035 -25.07 36.89 -17.47
N LEU A 1036 -25.21 37.58 -16.34
CA LEU A 1036 -25.69 37.01 -15.07
C LEU A 1036 -27.03 36.27 -15.22
N ALA A 1037 -27.93 36.75 -16.08
CA ALA A 1037 -29.25 36.14 -16.26
C ALA A 1037 -29.22 34.79 -16.99
N TYR A 1038 -28.18 34.54 -17.80
CA TYR A 1038 -28.15 33.42 -18.73
C TYR A 1038 -26.97 32.47 -18.50
N ALA A 1039 -25.95 32.88 -17.76
CA ALA A 1039 -24.71 32.12 -17.60
C ALA A 1039 -24.93 30.66 -17.16
N ALA A 1040 -25.80 30.42 -16.17
CA ALA A 1040 -26.05 29.07 -15.65
C ALA A 1040 -26.76 28.12 -16.63
N TYR A 1041 -27.32 28.63 -17.74
CA TYR A 1041 -27.91 27.79 -18.79
C TYR A 1041 -26.83 27.15 -19.69
N ASP A 1042 -25.62 27.71 -19.73
CA ASP A 1042 -24.50 27.10 -20.43
C ASP A 1042 -23.86 26.01 -19.54
N PRO A 1043 -23.77 24.74 -20.01
CA PRO A 1043 -23.20 23.65 -19.20
C PRO A 1043 -21.74 23.86 -18.75
N ILE A 1044 -20.95 24.70 -19.43
CA ILE A 1044 -19.58 25.01 -18.99
C ILE A 1044 -19.55 25.78 -17.66
N PHE A 1045 -20.65 26.44 -17.29
CA PHE A 1045 -20.85 27.07 -15.99
C PHE A 1045 -20.51 26.10 -14.85
N TYR A 1046 -21.01 24.87 -14.92
CA TYR A 1046 -20.84 23.90 -13.84
C TYR A 1046 -19.41 23.35 -13.78
N LEU A 1047 -18.70 23.25 -14.90
CA LEU A 1047 -17.26 22.92 -14.90
C LEU A 1047 -16.42 24.03 -14.27
N HIS A 1048 -16.77 25.29 -14.57
CA HIS A 1048 -16.13 26.47 -13.99
C HIS A 1048 -16.39 26.57 -12.48
N HIS A 1049 -17.65 26.44 -12.06
CA HIS A 1049 -18.05 26.51 -10.65
C HIS A 1049 -17.58 25.32 -9.83
N SER A 1050 -17.40 24.14 -10.44
CA SER A 1050 -16.73 23.00 -9.80
C SER A 1050 -15.27 23.33 -9.45
N MET A 1051 -14.56 24.08 -10.32
CA MET A 1051 -13.21 24.59 -10.03
C MET A 1051 -13.21 25.69 -8.97
N VAL A 1052 -14.16 26.63 -9.00
CA VAL A 1052 -14.28 27.66 -7.95
C VAL A 1052 -14.52 27.01 -6.58
N ASP A 1053 -15.41 26.03 -6.51
CA ASP A 1053 -15.69 25.26 -5.31
C ASP A 1053 -14.48 24.44 -4.84
N ARG A 1054 -13.66 23.96 -5.79
CA ARG A 1054 -12.40 23.26 -5.51
C ARG A 1054 -11.36 24.18 -4.88
N VAL A 1055 -11.21 25.41 -5.37
CA VAL A 1055 -10.31 26.40 -4.74
C VAL A 1055 -10.78 26.69 -3.31
N TRP A 1056 -12.09 26.70 -3.05
CA TRP A 1056 -12.62 26.77 -1.70
C TRP A 1056 -12.26 25.55 -0.86
N ALA A 1057 -12.40 24.32 -1.37
CA ALA A 1057 -11.95 23.12 -0.66
C ALA A 1057 -10.44 23.16 -0.32
N VAL A 1058 -9.59 23.62 -1.24
CA VAL A 1058 -8.15 23.86 -0.98
C VAL A 1058 -7.94 24.85 0.15
N TRP A 1059 -8.68 25.96 0.16
CA TRP A 1059 -8.62 26.94 1.24
C TRP A 1059 -9.05 26.33 2.59
N GLN A 1060 -10.08 25.48 2.60
CA GLN A 1060 -10.53 24.78 3.81
C GLN A 1060 -9.44 23.86 4.36
N GLU A 1061 -8.74 23.11 3.50
CA GLU A 1061 -7.61 22.27 3.93
C GLU A 1061 -6.44 23.08 4.49
N MET A 1062 -6.09 24.20 3.85
CA MET A 1062 -5.04 25.10 4.33
C MET A 1062 -5.33 25.68 5.73
N HIS A 1063 -6.59 25.79 6.10
CA HIS A 1063 -7.05 26.41 7.33
C HIS A 1063 -7.77 25.42 8.27
N SER A 1064 -7.54 24.12 8.11
CA SER A 1064 -8.22 23.03 8.83
C SER A 1064 -8.16 23.14 10.36
N ALA A 1065 -7.11 23.75 10.92
CA ALA A 1065 -6.95 24.00 12.36
C ALA A 1065 -7.94 25.02 12.97
N PHE A 1066 -8.72 25.73 12.15
CA PHE A 1066 -9.69 26.75 12.59
C PHE A 1066 -11.15 26.27 12.64
N PHE A 1067 -11.43 25.01 12.27
CA PHE A 1067 -12.79 24.47 12.32
C PHE A 1067 -13.03 23.72 13.64
N PRO A 1068 -13.98 24.17 14.48
CA PRO A 1068 -14.38 23.40 15.66
C PRO A 1068 -15.16 22.14 15.25
N ASP A 1069 -15.05 21.12 16.09
CA ASP A 1069 -15.78 19.85 16.02
C ASP A 1069 -17.29 20.08 15.79
N PRO A 1070 -17.92 19.45 14.77
CA PRO A 1070 -19.34 19.62 14.46
C PRO A 1070 -20.29 19.13 15.57
N SER A 1071 -19.79 18.42 16.59
CA SER A 1071 -20.55 18.07 17.80
C SER A 1071 -20.83 19.25 18.74
N TYR A 1072 -20.15 20.39 18.54
CA TYR A 1072 -20.43 21.65 19.22
C TYR A 1072 -21.18 22.59 18.27
N GLY A 1073 -22.49 22.78 18.50
CA GLY A 1073 -23.34 23.63 17.65
C GLY A 1073 -22.79 25.04 17.39
N SER A 1074 -23.17 25.59 16.22
CA SER A 1074 -22.89 26.95 15.67
C SER A 1074 -21.65 27.67 16.23
N PRO A 1075 -20.50 27.65 15.54
CA PRO A 1075 -19.41 28.55 15.84
C PRO A 1075 -19.73 29.92 15.23
N CYS A 1076 -20.32 30.83 16.00
CA CYS A 1076 -20.45 32.22 15.59
C CYS A 1076 -19.11 32.97 15.78
N PRO A 1077 -18.39 33.28 14.69
CA PRO A 1077 -17.81 34.62 14.54
C PRO A 1077 -18.35 35.38 13.30
N TYR A 1078 -19.23 34.78 12.49
CA TYR A 1078 -19.58 35.29 11.15
C TYR A 1078 -20.89 36.12 11.04
N GLY A 1079 -21.57 36.41 12.15
CA GLY A 1079 -22.71 37.37 12.20
C GLY A 1079 -24.07 36.85 11.71
N ALA A 1080 -25.12 37.67 11.86
CA ALA A 1080 -26.53 37.29 11.68
C ALA A 1080 -26.89 36.74 10.29
N LYS A 1081 -26.22 37.18 9.22
CA LYS A 1081 -26.52 36.79 7.82
C LYS A 1081 -26.17 35.32 7.50
N TYR A 1082 -25.35 34.64 8.32
CA TYR A 1082 -25.05 33.21 8.14
C TYR A 1082 -26.12 32.28 8.76
N ASN A 1083 -27.06 32.82 9.54
CA ASN A 1083 -28.15 32.08 10.16
C ASN A 1083 -29.46 32.16 9.37
N GLU A 1084 -29.45 32.79 8.19
CA GLU A 1084 -30.59 32.86 7.27
C GLU A 1084 -30.43 31.82 6.16
N THR A 1085 -31.51 31.10 5.85
CA THR A 1085 -31.51 30.10 4.76
C THR A 1085 -31.35 30.79 3.40
N LEU A 1086 -30.54 30.21 2.52
CA LEU A 1086 -30.27 30.72 1.18
C LEU A 1086 -31.46 30.47 0.24
N SER A 1087 -31.98 31.54 -0.38
CA SER A 1087 -32.99 31.45 -1.43
C SER A 1087 -32.34 31.22 -2.81
N PRO A 1088 -32.94 30.42 -3.71
CA PRO A 1088 -34.29 29.85 -3.62
C PRO A 1088 -34.32 28.44 -2.99
N PHE A 1089 -33.22 27.96 -2.41
CA PHE A 1089 -33.11 26.59 -1.88
C PHE A 1089 -34.09 26.29 -0.74
N ASN A 1090 -34.51 27.33 0.00
CA ASN A 1090 -35.52 27.26 1.05
C ASN A 1090 -36.98 27.29 0.55
N ILE A 1091 -37.23 27.58 -0.74
CA ILE A 1091 -38.57 27.69 -1.31
C ILE A 1091 -38.93 26.35 -1.96
N THR A 1092 -39.82 25.58 -1.33
CA THR A 1092 -40.18 24.21 -1.76
C THR A 1092 -40.77 24.11 -3.17
N SER A 1093 -41.45 25.14 -3.65
CA SER A 1093 -41.95 25.20 -5.04
C SER A 1093 -40.88 25.55 -6.07
N ALA A 1094 -39.74 26.11 -5.63
CA ALA A 1094 -38.63 26.49 -6.50
C ALA A 1094 -37.54 25.40 -6.50
N ASN A 1095 -37.21 24.84 -5.34
CA ASN A 1095 -36.20 23.81 -5.13
C ASN A 1095 -36.82 22.52 -4.60
N VAL A 1096 -36.74 21.45 -5.39
CA VAL A 1096 -37.31 20.12 -5.07
C VAL A 1096 -36.24 19.10 -4.65
N TYR A 1097 -35.00 19.55 -4.43
CA TYR A 1097 -33.88 18.72 -4.01
C TYR A 1097 -33.77 18.68 -2.48
N PRO A 1098 -33.97 17.52 -1.83
CA PRO A 1098 -33.99 17.42 -0.37
C PRO A 1098 -32.65 17.81 0.27
N THR A 1099 -31.53 17.47 -0.37
CA THR A 1099 -30.18 17.73 0.13
C THR A 1099 -29.94 19.23 0.34
N THR A 1100 -30.17 20.03 -0.69
CA THR A 1100 -29.92 21.48 -0.66
C THR A 1100 -31.00 22.24 0.09
N TRP A 1101 -32.22 21.70 0.17
CA TRP A 1101 -33.26 22.19 1.06
C TRP A 1101 -32.83 22.06 2.53
N LYS A 1102 -32.37 20.86 2.94
CA LYS A 1102 -31.94 20.54 4.31
C LYS A 1102 -30.73 21.36 4.75
N TYR A 1103 -29.75 21.54 3.87
CA TYR A 1103 -28.49 22.24 4.17
C TYR A 1103 -28.44 23.65 3.57
N SER A 1104 -29.60 24.32 3.49
CA SER A 1104 -29.73 25.66 2.89
C SER A 1104 -29.13 26.79 3.74
N LEU A 1105 -28.68 26.52 4.96
CA LEU A 1105 -27.98 27.50 5.79
C LEU A 1105 -26.51 27.65 5.34
N PRO A 1106 -25.99 28.88 5.16
CA PRO A 1106 -24.63 29.11 4.67
C PRO A 1106 -23.54 28.34 5.41
N TRP A 1107 -23.60 28.28 6.74
CA TRP A 1107 -22.58 27.57 7.54
C TRP A 1107 -22.63 26.04 7.37
N MET A 1108 -23.79 25.46 7.07
CA MET A 1108 -23.90 24.03 6.78
C MET A 1108 -23.21 23.66 5.46
N THR A 1109 -22.98 24.63 4.58
CA THR A 1109 -22.34 24.37 3.29
C THR A 1109 -20.82 24.21 3.38
N PHE A 1110 -20.20 24.56 4.51
CA PHE A 1110 -18.76 24.41 4.71
C PHE A 1110 -18.34 22.94 4.72
N ASP A 1111 -19.09 22.06 5.41
CA ASP A 1111 -18.75 20.64 5.46
C ASP A 1111 -19.30 19.89 4.23
N TYR A 1112 -18.52 19.93 3.15
CA TYR A 1112 -18.88 19.26 1.90
C TYR A 1112 -18.74 17.73 1.95
N GLY A 1113 -17.89 17.20 2.83
CA GLY A 1113 -17.68 15.77 3.02
C GLY A 1113 -18.85 15.09 3.75
N THR A 1114 -19.31 15.68 4.86
CA THR A 1114 -20.39 15.10 5.68
C THR A 1114 -21.78 15.42 5.13
N ASN A 1115 -22.05 16.70 4.83
CA ASN A 1115 -23.40 17.15 4.49
C ASN A 1115 -23.74 16.84 3.03
N PHE A 1116 -22.76 16.92 2.13
CA PHE A 1116 -22.97 16.74 0.69
C PHE A 1116 -22.34 15.48 0.10
N GLN A 1117 -21.48 14.79 0.86
CA GLN A 1117 -20.91 13.49 0.50
C GLN A 1117 -20.19 13.47 -0.85
N TYR A 1118 -19.47 14.55 -1.19
CA TYR A 1118 -18.58 14.59 -2.36
C TYR A 1118 -17.14 14.93 -1.99
N GLY A 1119 -16.19 14.54 -2.86
CA GLY A 1119 -14.76 14.85 -2.75
C GLY A 1119 -14.17 15.28 -4.10
N TYR A 1120 -12.88 15.59 -4.12
CA TYR A 1120 -12.12 15.91 -5.32
C TYR A 1120 -11.01 14.86 -5.52
N ASP A 1121 -10.72 14.50 -6.77
CA ASP A 1121 -9.61 13.60 -7.11
C ASP A 1121 -8.24 14.14 -6.70
N SER A 1122 -8.07 15.46 -6.73
CA SER A 1122 -6.85 16.16 -6.38
C SER A 1122 -7.17 17.55 -5.85
N LEU A 1123 -6.47 17.99 -4.81
CA LEU A 1123 -6.52 19.36 -4.27
C LEU A 1123 -5.33 20.22 -4.75
N THR A 1124 -4.68 19.84 -5.86
CA THR A 1124 -3.55 20.59 -6.42
C THR A 1124 -3.98 21.82 -7.23
N ILE A 1125 -3.39 22.99 -7.02
CA ILE A 1125 -3.63 24.17 -7.88
C ILE A 1125 -2.39 24.37 -8.77
N ASN A 1126 -2.59 24.43 -10.09
CA ASN A 1126 -1.51 24.54 -11.08
C ASN A 1126 -0.41 23.47 -10.88
N GLY A 1127 -0.82 22.23 -10.58
CA GLY A 1127 0.07 21.09 -10.32
C GLY A 1127 0.79 21.10 -8.96
N LYS A 1128 0.45 22.01 -8.04
CA LYS A 1128 1.10 22.12 -6.73
C LYS A 1128 0.17 21.65 -5.61
N SER A 1129 0.68 20.81 -4.72
CA SER A 1129 -0.03 20.36 -3.52
C SER A 1129 -0.30 21.51 -2.54
N VAL A 1130 -1.24 21.32 -1.62
CA VAL A 1130 -1.60 22.28 -0.56
C VAL A 1130 -0.38 22.75 0.24
N ALA A 1131 0.57 21.85 0.51
CA ALA A 1131 1.81 22.18 1.21
C ALA A 1131 2.75 23.06 0.37
N LYS A 1132 2.93 22.74 -0.92
CA LYS A 1132 3.73 23.56 -1.85
C LYS A 1132 3.10 24.95 -2.06
N LEU A 1133 1.76 25.03 -2.16
CA LEU A 1133 1.01 26.28 -2.22
C LEU A 1133 1.19 27.13 -0.97
N SER A 1134 1.10 26.50 0.21
CA SER A 1134 1.32 27.18 1.49
C SER A 1134 2.74 27.76 1.58
N TRP A 1135 3.75 27.01 1.13
CA TRP A 1135 5.11 27.51 1.06
C TRP A 1135 5.26 28.68 0.08
N GLU A 1136 4.71 28.58 -1.12
CA GLU A 1136 4.76 29.66 -2.13
C GLU A 1136 4.10 30.95 -1.62
N ILE A 1137 2.95 30.83 -0.97
CA ILE A 1137 2.26 31.96 -0.33
C ILE A 1137 3.14 32.60 0.75
N GLN A 1138 3.80 31.80 1.59
CA GLN A 1138 4.74 32.32 2.59
C GLN A 1138 5.93 33.04 1.95
N GLU A 1139 6.52 32.52 0.86
CA GLU A 1139 7.60 33.20 0.14
C GLU A 1139 7.15 34.52 -0.48
N ARG A 1140 5.92 34.57 -1.02
CA ARG A 1140 5.34 35.82 -1.54
C ARG A 1140 5.17 36.85 -0.42
N GLN A 1141 4.72 36.44 0.75
CA GLN A 1141 4.57 37.31 1.93
C GLN A 1141 5.88 37.87 2.49
N ARG A 1142 7.03 37.30 2.12
CA ARG A 1142 8.37 37.79 2.52
C ARG A 1142 8.91 38.91 1.64
N ARG A 1143 8.14 39.34 0.64
CA ARG A 1143 8.53 40.43 -0.28
C ARG A 1143 7.67 41.65 -0.03
N ASP A 1144 8.25 42.83 -0.25
CA ASP A 1144 7.49 44.07 -0.31
C ASP A 1144 6.62 44.07 -1.57
N ARG A 1145 5.32 44.33 -1.39
CA ARG A 1145 4.31 44.19 -2.45
C ARG A 1145 3.43 45.42 -2.54
N TRP A 1146 3.02 45.75 -3.75
CA TRP A 1146 2.15 46.88 -4.04
C TRP A 1146 0.83 46.39 -4.62
N PHE A 1147 -0.28 46.95 -4.14
CA PHE A 1147 -1.62 46.59 -4.59
C PHE A 1147 -2.43 47.82 -4.97
N ILE A 1148 -3.24 47.72 -6.03
CA ILE A 1148 -4.40 48.59 -6.20
C ILE A 1148 -5.54 47.96 -5.42
N ILE A 1149 -6.20 48.75 -4.59
CA ILE A 1149 -7.40 48.35 -3.84
C ILE A 1149 -8.57 49.19 -4.37
N ALA A 1150 -9.59 48.52 -4.90
CA ALA A 1150 -10.85 49.12 -5.32
C ALA A 1150 -11.93 48.82 -4.28
N TYR A 1151 -12.68 49.85 -3.86
CA TYR A 1151 -13.70 49.77 -2.81
C TYR A 1151 -14.81 50.82 -3.02
N ASP A 1152 -15.84 50.81 -2.18
CA ASP A 1152 -17.03 51.69 -2.28
C ASP A 1152 -17.74 51.62 -3.65
N LEU A 1153 -17.67 50.46 -4.31
CA LEU A 1153 -18.53 50.14 -5.44
C LEU A 1153 -19.98 50.30 -4.97
N LYS A 1154 -20.86 51.03 -5.67
CA LYS A 1154 -22.32 51.12 -5.41
C LYS A 1154 -23.10 51.38 -6.71
N ASP A 1155 -24.39 51.03 -6.74
CA ASP A 1155 -25.35 51.33 -7.83
C ASP A 1155 -25.08 50.69 -9.21
N ILE A 1156 -24.65 49.42 -9.20
CA ILE A 1156 -24.30 48.70 -10.43
C ILE A 1156 -25.51 47.97 -11.01
N LYS A 1157 -26.08 48.49 -12.10
CA LYS A 1157 -27.21 47.86 -12.82
C LYS A 1157 -26.81 46.98 -14.00
N GLU A 1158 -25.55 47.00 -14.44
CA GLU A 1158 -25.02 46.15 -15.52
C GLU A 1158 -23.60 45.72 -15.19
N SER A 1159 -23.13 44.60 -15.76
CA SER A 1159 -21.75 44.16 -15.58
C SER A 1159 -20.77 45.11 -16.30
N TYR A 1160 -19.59 45.33 -15.72
CA TYR A 1160 -18.58 46.22 -16.30
C TYR A 1160 -17.16 45.76 -16.01
N ILE A 1161 -16.23 46.35 -16.77
CA ILE A 1161 -14.79 46.18 -16.68
C ILE A 1161 -14.20 47.50 -16.20
N VAL A 1162 -13.53 47.49 -15.05
CA VAL A 1162 -12.77 48.64 -14.56
C VAL A 1162 -11.31 48.47 -14.94
N ARG A 1163 -10.77 49.37 -15.76
CA ARG A 1163 -9.35 49.39 -16.14
C ARG A 1163 -8.61 50.42 -15.32
N PHE A 1164 -7.52 50.01 -14.69
CA PHE A 1164 -6.65 50.89 -13.91
C PHE A 1164 -5.41 51.27 -14.69
N TYR A 1165 -4.98 52.51 -14.49
CA TYR A 1165 -3.79 53.09 -15.08
C TYR A 1165 -2.99 53.86 -14.03
N ILE A 1166 -1.68 53.75 -14.07
CA ILE A 1166 -0.78 54.49 -13.17
C ILE A 1166 0.14 55.39 -13.99
N THR A 1167 0.40 56.59 -13.49
CA THR A 1167 1.43 57.51 -14.04
C THR A 1167 2.34 58.01 -12.90
N PRO A 1168 3.68 57.85 -13.02
CA PRO A 1168 4.64 58.40 -12.05
C PRO A 1168 4.65 59.94 -12.05
N THR A 1169 4.71 60.57 -10.88
CA THR A 1169 4.79 62.03 -10.70
C THR A 1169 5.96 62.45 -9.81
N ASN A 1170 6.43 63.69 -9.97
CA ASN A 1170 7.37 64.31 -9.03
C ASN A 1170 6.64 64.73 -7.73
N THR A 1171 7.38 65.23 -6.75
CA THR A 1171 6.86 65.68 -5.43
C THR A 1171 5.87 66.85 -5.50
N ALA A 1172 5.75 67.51 -6.65
CA ALA A 1172 4.79 68.57 -6.94
C ALA A 1172 3.58 68.09 -7.77
N GLY A 1173 3.42 66.77 -7.97
CA GLY A 1173 2.30 66.17 -8.69
C GLY A 1173 2.35 66.27 -10.23
N LYS A 1174 3.46 66.77 -10.82
CA LYS A 1174 3.65 66.80 -12.29
C LYS A 1174 4.18 65.45 -12.79
N ALA A 1175 3.61 64.95 -13.89
CA ALA A 1175 4.06 63.70 -14.52
C ALA A 1175 5.54 63.75 -14.87
N LEU A 1176 6.27 62.67 -14.58
CA LEU A 1176 7.71 62.54 -14.83
C LEU A 1176 8.05 62.34 -16.32
N ASN A 1177 7.06 62.24 -17.21
CA ASN A 1177 7.24 62.12 -18.66
C ASN A 1177 6.59 63.31 -19.40
N SER A 1178 7.20 63.74 -20.51
CA SER A 1178 6.71 64.84 -21.36
C SER A 1178 5.41 64.53 -22.10
N SER A 1179 4.87 63.31 -21.99
CA SER A 1179 3.73 62.79 -22.76
C SER A 1179 2.48 62.43 -21.94
N ASN A 1180 2.49 62.62 -20.61
CA ASN A 1180 1.40 62.20 -19.71
C ASN A 1180 0.96 60.73 -19.90
N LYS A 1181 1.89 59.84 -20.27
CA LYS A 1181 1.59 58.45 -20.67
C LYS A 1181 1.00 57.64 -19.50
N LEU A 1182 -0.14 57.00 -19.75
CA LEU A 1182 -0.85 56.12 -18.81
C LEU A 1182 -0.37 54.67 -18.97
N PHE A 1183 0.10 54.05 -17.90
CA PHE A 1183 0.52 52.63 -17.91
C PHE A 1183 -0.61 51.73 -17.39
N PRO A 1184 -1.06 50.71 -18.16
CA PRO A 1184 -2.07 49.77 -17.69
C PRO A 1184 -1.60 49.01 -16.45
N ALA A 1185 -2.41 49.08 -15.38
CA ALA A 1185 -2.07 48.54 -14.07
C ALA A 1185 -2.94 47.34 -13.64
N GLY A 1186 -3.96 47.00 -14.42
CA GLY A 1186 -4.81 45.83 -14.21
C GLY A 1186 -6.27 46.11 -14.50
N GLU A 1187 -7.10 45.08 -14.42
CA GLU A 1187 -8.53 45.16 -14.72
C GLU A 1187 -9.33 44.42 -13.64
N ILE A 1188 -10.46 44.99 -13.23
CA ILE A 1188 -11.46 44.32 -12.37
C ILE A 1188 -12.70 44.05 -13.19
N TYR A 1189 -13.24 42.84 -13.05
CA TYR A 1189 -14.47 42.39 -13.69
C TYR A 1189 -15.56 42.30 -12.61
N VAL A 1190 -16.58 43.15 -12.72
CA VAL A 1190 -17.70 43.15 -11.78
C VAL A 1190 -18.93 42.60 -12.50
N PHE A 1191 -19.49 41.53 -11.94
CA PHE A 1191 -20.61 40.81 -12.52
C PHE A 1191 -21.93 41.25 -11.85
N SER A 1192 -22.88 41.78 -12.62
CA SER A 1192 -24.17 42.29 -12.15
C SER A 1192 -25.24 42.22 -13.25
N GLY A 1193 -26.46 42.72 -12.98
CA GLY A 1193 -27.53 42.81 -13.96
C GLY A 1193 -28.69 43.70 -13.49
N LYS A 1194 -29.58 44.12 -14.40
CA LYS A 1194 -30.61 45.16 -14.17
C LYS A 1194 -31.54 44.89 -12.98
N ARG A 1195 -31.71 43.62 -12.63
CA ARG A 1195 -32.52 43.15 -11.49
C ARG A 1195 -31.74 42.17 -10.61
N ALA A 1196 -30.41 42.29 -10.59
CA ALA A 1196 -29.58 41.56 -9.65
C ALA A 1196 -29.97 41.91 -8.20
N ARG A 1197 -29.66 41.00 -7.28
CA ARG A 1197 -29.89 41.22 -5.85
C ARG A 1197 -29.16 42.50 -5.39
N PRO A 1198 -29.83 43.44 -4.68
CA PRO A 1198 -29.15 44.56 -4.05
C PRO A 1198 -28.12 44.06 -3.05
N TRP A 1199 -26.91 44.63 -3.07
CA TRP A 1199 -25.83 44.26 -2.16
C TRP A 1199 -25.43 45.47 -1.32
N GLU A 1200 -25.26 45.26 -0.02
CA GLU A 1200 -25.00 46.30 1.00
C GLU A 1200 -23.52 46.38 1.43
N THR A 1201 -22.67 45.49 0.94
CA THR A 1201 -21.32 45.29 1.46
C THR A 1201 -20.26 46.06 0.67
N ASN A 1202 -19.30 46.68 1.38
CA ASN A 1202 -18.08 47.25 0.80
C ASN A 1202 -17.18 46.12 0.26
N VAL A 1203 -17.53 45.58 -0.91
CA VAL A 1203 -16.68 44.61 -1.62
C VAL A 1203 -15.38 45.31 -1.99
N THR A 1204 -14.28 44.66 -1.64
CA THR A 1204 -12.93 45.18 -1.86
C THR A 1204 -12.20 44.20 -2.77
N TYR A 1205 -11.62 44.72 -3.85
CA TYR A 1205 -10.83 43.92 -4.80
C TYR A 1205 -9.38 44.38 -4.80
N ARG A 1206 -8.43 43.44 -4.86
CA ARG A 1206 -7.00 43.76 -4.86
C ARG A 1206 -6.31 43.26 -6.12
N ILE A 1207 -5.60 44.16 -6.78
CA ILE A 1207 -4.72 43.82 -7.92
C ILE A 1207 -3.29 44.05 -7.51
N GLU A 1208 -2.45 43.02 -7.59
CA GLU A 1208 -1.02 43.17 -7.36
C GLU A 1208 -0.34 43.88 -8.55
N ILE A 1209 0.41 44.95 -8.24
CA ILE A 1209 1.16 45.76 -9.21
C ILE A 1209 2.67 45.78 -8.92
N THR A 1210 3.17 44.90 -8.06
CA THR A 1210 4.57 44.86 -7.60
C THR A 1210 5.56 44.84 -8.76
N ASP A 1211 5.35 43.97 -9.76
CA ASP A 1211 6.24 43.86 -10.92
C ASP A 1211 6.18 45.10 -11.83
N LEU A 1212 5.00 45.70 -11.97
CA LEU A 1212 4.81 46.95 -12.71
C LEU A 1212 5.53 48.10 -12.00
N SER A 1213 5.40 48.19 -10.68
CA SER A 1213 6.07 49.18 -9.83
C SER A 1213 7.58 49.13 -10.03
N ARG A 1214 8.17 47.93 -10.02
CA ARG A 1214 9.61 47.75 -10.23
C ARG A 1214 10.06 48.17 -11.64
N ARG A 1215 9.32 47.77 -12.68
CA ARG A 1215 9.66 48.12 -14.07
C ARG A 1215 9.56 49.62 -14.35
N GLN A 1216 8.68 50.33 -13.65
CA GLN A 1216 8.48 51.77 -13.80
C GLN A 1216 9.28 52.60 -12.79
N GLY A 1217 10.17 51.98 -12.00
CA GLY A 1217 11.01 52.66 -11.02
C GLY A 1217 10.21 53.35 -9.90
N LEU A 1218 9.03 52.82 -9.56
CA LEU A 1218 8.19 53.32 -8.47
C LEU A 1218 8.69 52.75 -7.13
N TRP A 1219 9.23 53.64 -6.28
CA TRP A 1219 9.70 53.35 -4.93
C TRP A 1219 8.71 53.87 -3.87
N LYS A 1220 8.90 53.48 -2.59
CA LYS A 1220 8.04 53.87 -1.46
C LYS A 1220 7.78 55.37 -1.36
N ASP A 1221 8.74 56.19 -1.78
CA ASP A 1221 8.71 57.65 -1.64
C ASP A 1221 8.29 58.39 -2.92
N ASN A 1222 8.02 57.67 -4.02
CA ASN A 1222 7.59 58.29 -5.28
C ASN A 1222 6.09 58.60 -5.27
N GLN A 1223 5.71 59.81 -5.71
CA GLN A 1223 4.30 60.13 -5.95
C GLN A 1223 3.83 59.53 -7.28
N PHE A 1224 2.58 59.06 -7.33
CA PHE A 1224 1.96 58.54 -8.55
C PHE A 1224 0.48 58.91 -8.57
N VAL A 1225 -0.08 59.00 -9.78
CA VAL A 1225 -1.51 59.24 -9.99
C VAL A 1225 -2.14 57.94 -10.49
N LEU A 1226 -3.15 57.45 -9.75
CA LEU A 1226 -4.02 56.35 -10.17
C LEU A 1226 -5.21 56.92 -10.94
N LYS A 1227 -5.39 56.48 -12.18
CA LYS A 1227 -6.60 56.75 -12.97
C LYS A 1227 -7.33 55.44 -13.22
N HIS A 1228 -8.65 55.51 -13.32
CA HIS A 1228 -9.46 54.36 -13.73
C HIS A 1228 -10.46 54.79 -14.80
N ARG A 1229 -10.85 53.84 -15.64
CA ARG A 1229 -11.93 53.97 -16.63
C ARG A 1229 -12.86 52.76 -16.50
N VAL A 1230 -14.16 52.99 -16.63
CA VAL A 1230 -15.18 51.94 -16.47
C VAL A 1230 -15.82 51.70 -17.83
N PHE A 1231 -15.92 50.44 -18.24
CA PHE A 1231 -16.50 50.04 -19.51
C PHE A 1231 -17.63 49.04 -19.31
N GLU A 1232 -18.74 49.17 -20.02
CA GLU A 1232 -19.73 48.08 -20.11
C GLU A 1232 -19.10 46.82 -20.71
N ILE A 1233 -19.75 45.67 -20.49
CA ILE A 1233 -19.36 44.42 -21.17
C ILE A 1233 -19.42 44.56 -22.68
N GLN A 1234 -20.14 45.53 -23.25
CA GLN A 1234 -20.23 45.81 -24.69
C GLN A 1234 -19.11 46.76 -25.19
N GLY A 1235 -18.34 47.35 -24.26
CA GLY A 1235 -17.12 48.11 -24.55
C GLY A 1235 -17.28 49.62 -24.50
N GLU A 1236 -18.49 50.12 -24.25
CA GLU A 1236 -18.77 51.55 -24.08
C GLU A 1236 -18.26 52.06 -22.72
N GLU A 1237 -17.61 53.24 -22.70
CA GLU A 1237 -17.09 53.84 -21.47
C GLU A 1237 -18.21 54.56 -20.69
N ILE A 1238 -18.31 54.31 -19.38
CA ILE A 1238 -19.32 54.89 -18.49
C ILE A 1238 -18.65 55.81 -17.47
N HIS A 1239 -19.25 56.97 -17.22
CA HIS A 1239 -18.69 57.99 -16.32
C HIS A 1239 -19.42 58.14 -14.96
N ASN A 1240 -20.62 57.59 -14.80
CA ASN A 1240 -21.46 57.74 -13.60
C ASN A 1240 -21.43 56.50 -12.69
N VAL A 1241 -20.23 55.99 -12.34
CA VAL A 1241 -20.08 54.85 -11.43
C VAL A 1241 -19.34 55.30 -10.17
N THR A 1242 -19.93 55.06 -9.00
CA THR A 1242 -19.28 55.33 -7.72
C THR A 1242 -18.24 54.24 -7.46
N LEU A 1243 -16.97 54.58 -7.62
CA LEU A 1243 -15.82 53.72 -7.34
C LEU A 1243 -14.70 54.54 -6.71
N ARG A 1244 -14.14 54.03 -5.61
CA ARG A 1244 -12.89 54.55 -5.05
C ARG A 1244 -11.79 53.54 -5.25
N ALA A 1245 -10.60 54.04 -5.56
CA ALA A 1245 -9.42 53.20 -5.69
C ALA A 1245 -8.20 53.89 -5.08
N SER A 1246 -7.38 53.10 -4.41
CA SER A 1246 -6.15 53.55 -3.78
C SER A 1246 -5.04 52.54 -4.02
N VAL A 1247 -3.80 52.99 -4.06
CA VAL A 1247 -2.65 52.10 -4.08
C VAL A 1247 -2.15 51.91 -2.65
N VAL A 1248 -1.91 50.66 -2.26
CA VAL A 1248 -1.47 50.28 -0.93
C VAL A 1248 -0.16 49.52 -1.02
N PHE A 1249 0.80 49.94 -0.19
CA PHE A 1249 2.05 49.25 0.03
C PHE A 1249 1.89 48.26 1.20
N VAL A 1250 2.23 47.00 0.97
CA VAL A 1250 2.25 45.95 2.00
C VAL A 1250 3.71 45.56 2.25
N PRO A 1251 4.29 45.91 3.41
CA PRO A 1251 5.66 45.55 3.73
C PRO A 1251 5.79 44.03 3.92
N ARG A 1252 6.99 43.50 3.66
CA ARG A 1252 7.35 42.11 3.95
C ARG A 1252 6.98 41.72 5.39
N LYS A 1253 6.37 40.54 5.58
CA LYS A 1253 6.15 40.00 6.93
C LYS A 1253 7.50 39.60 7.55
N PRO A 1254 7.81 40.02 8.79
CA PRO A 1254 9.04 39.62 9.47
C PRO A 1254 9.06 38.11 9.77
N ASP A 1255 10.24 37.49 9.74
CA ASP A 1255 10.41 36.06 10.02
C ASP A 1255 10.01 35.77 11.47
N ARG A 1256 8.96 34.97 11.69
CA ARG A 1256 8.56 34.53 13.04
C ARG A 1256 9.67 33.76 13.76
N ARG A 1257 10.72 33.28 13.08
CA ARG A 1257 11.92 32.73 13.73
C ARG A 1257 12.73 33.74 14.53
N CYS A 1258 12.53 35.04 14.34
CA CYS A 1258 13.26 36.07 15.10
C CYS A 1258 12.61 36.43 16.45
N ASN A 1259 11.38 36.00 16.73
CA ASN A 1259 10.69 36.37 17.99
C ASN A 1259 10.84 35.35 19.13
N GLU A 1260 11.42 34.17 18.88
CA GLU A 1260 11.78 33.21 19.96
C GLU A 1260 13.23 33.37 20.46
N PHE A 1261 14.00 34.28 19.85
CA PHE A 1261 15.36 34.64 20.28
C PHE A 1261 15.45 36.10 20.71
N ALA A 1262 14.49 36.59 21.49
CA ALA A 1262 14.65 37.87 22.19
C ALA A 1262 15.55 37.69 23.42
N GLY A 1263 16.85 37.55 23.15
CA GLY A 1263 17.88 37.38 24.16
C GLY A 1263 19.31 37.49 23.59
N ARG A 1264 19.54 38.33 22.57
CA ARG A 1264 20.81 39.03 22.26
C ARG A 1264 20.71 39.75 20.89
N ASN A 1265 21.14 41.00 20.89
CA ASN A 1265 21.24 41.90 19.74
C ASN A 1265 22.05 41.31 18.57
N VAL A 1266 21.39 40.81 17.51
CA VAL A 1266 21.93 40.82 16.14
C VAL A 1266 20.77 40.85 15.13
N CYS A 1267 20.23 42.03 14.86
CA CYS A 1267 19.41 42.31 13.68
C CYS A 1267 19.62 43.76 13.26
N SER A 1268 20.87 44.11 12.95
CA SER A 1268 21.20 45.36 12.28
C SER A 1268 22.25 45.04 11.22
N PHE A 1269 21.82 44.66 10.02
CA PHE A 1269 22.49 44.96 8.76
C PHE A 1269 21.51 44.55 7.65
N VAL A 1270 21.29 45.46 6.70
CA VAL A 1270 20.24 45.48 5.67
C VAL A 1270 18.88 46.01 6.14
N GLN A 1271 18.89 47.32 6.43
CA GLN A 1271 17.73 48.21 6.25
C GLN A 1271 17.95 49.03 4.98
#